data_AF-A0A0P0UQA7-F1
#
_entry.id   AF-A0A0P0UQA7-F1
#
_cell.length_a   1.000
_cell.length_b   1.000
_cell.length_c   1.000
_cell.angle_alpha   90.00
_cell.angle_beta   90.00
_cell.angle_gamma   90.00
#
_symmetry.space_group_name_H-M   'P 1'
#
loop_
_entity.id
_entity.type
_entity.pdbx_description
1 polymer ?
#
loop_
_entity_poly.entity_id
_entity_poly.type
_entity_poly.pdbx_seq_one_letter_code
_entity_poly.pdbx_strand_id
1 'polypeptide(L)'
;MFYLSPLLIYIMNTLLTNSTQTHSSIANIAGGHISNVLNKLKQLLLFSALTLSLNVTAVDKPQSFDKEAYLNLNQEYNWNNPQTYYKKDNQGLLILKQVGSTVRNTLGATNSDNANQFGSTLKNNLKNQAINQAVSGTEGYINNKANEYANQFGAGRTEIQLGGFNSEALNYNIRTIQPLSELNEDSQDLIFFQGQLTSGQNHSERRETLNLGIGYRKLLEAGQSIAGINLFTDYETQSAHKRASIGLEYQRTNFKANFNKYQSLSDKKVIGSFTEEVLDGYDVKLEGQIPYLPWAKIKGTRYVWDKTTNANSVDIKGTILGVEVQLSDAARFEFGTEKSNSADSNSYARLSMAIPFKDSKFTNFKIADKAFKNTNKMQLGEFAWVERSNKIRIEKVTNGGTIILGEYNAFTVGATCTITDSASVSTVATTGADGSVTLPSLSIPAGLVTMSCTGGTYTDEATNAAGTVAATLRAATIYSGTGPLNLFASPLSEIAYQLADAAGGIATDITAQNIAVATAFGIAGVDLATTIPTDISPTTGTVAGNDPAGKFAIALAAVSQIMENSAADGGQSPSAAEATTLITALVTDMSDGDIDGIDDGTGTMIDIAMAISNFDNGTGNNNPATDTGSTNTGDAATATGEGSIKGNLAILKISNYDGTNAVPTVQDYIDAGVTGVTAANLVEVNKKADTATTTDSDSTVEIQALVDSVAAADASDSVLADIGTDANTASTSDTTIAEFGSILPALTDFVNANLSAYQTYIDANPGSFASPATQAEVQAMITAVNAAVNAAAASDSVLADIGTDANTASTSDTTIAEFGSILPALTDFVNANLSAYQTYIDANPGSFASPATQAEVQAMITAVNAAVTAAAASDSVLADIGTDANTASTSDTTIAEFGSILPALTGFVNANLSAYQTYIDANPGSFASPATQAEVQAMITAVNTPPTLSSSTPADNASAVAVASNIVLTFSKPMIKGSSGDIVLRRLISGTDTIIETFAFNSAKVTIGTGATQNVVTINPTADLVFNGVYHITIASGALTDVSANAYTGITNATTLNFEVIAQSIDGYKTVRSPDTDKLWLDRNLGATQVATSSTDSASYGDLYQWGRKADGHEDRTKTSTSSTLTSDITNASTTLFITSASDWVNVDSSGASRTAAWADGGVNDICPAGFSVPTDAELAADTTGATTTDIINSATAFSSFLKIPVAGLRFRSNGTLFSVGTSAHLWSRSADGSVARDLYIGSGNAIFGSPLRAHGYSVRCIKD
;
A
#
# COMPACT_ATOMS: atom_id res chain seq x y z
N MET A 1 -2.62 -8.23 11.34
CA MET A 1 -1.93 -9.47 11.77
C MET A 1 -2.58 -9.95 13.07
N PHE A 2 -2.61 -11.25 13.36
CA PHE A 2 -3.09 -11.87 14.62
C PHE A 2 -4.49 -11.50 15.14
N TYR A 3 -5.52 -12.28 14.78
CA TYR A 3 -6.64 -12.71 15.66
C TYR A 3 -7.50 -13.76 14.93
N LEU A 4 -7.02 -15.01 14.85
CA LEU A 4 -7.81 -16.15 14.34
C LEU A 4 -7.40 -17.52 14.91
N SER A 5 -6.36 -17.59 15.74
CA SER A 5 -5.88 -18.82 16.38
C SER A 5 -6.84 -19.49 17.39
N PRO A 6 -7.71 -18.80 18.17
CA PRO A 6 -8.41 -19.48 19.27
C PRO A 6 -9.54 -20.40 18.80
N LEU A 7 -10.25 -20.10 17.70
CA LEU A 7 -11.40 -20.93 17.27
C LEU A 7 -10.95 -22.27 16.64
N LEU A 8 -9.84 -22.25 15.89
CA LEU A 8 -9.28 -23.47 15.29
C LEU A 8 -8.64 -24.38 16.36
N ILE A 9 -7.97 -23.78 17.35
CA ILE A 9 -7.42 -24.49 18.52
C ILE A 9 -8.54 -25.01 19.42
N TYR A 10 -9.65 -24.28 19.61
CA TYR A 10 -10.78 -24.74 20.43
C TYR A 10 -11.47 -25.97 19.84
N ILE A 11 -11.67 -26.02 18.51
CA ILE A 11 -12.25 -27.17 17.81
C ILE A 11 -11.28 -28.38 17.81
N MET A 12 -9.96 -28.15 17.74
CA MET A 12 -8.98 -29.24 17.90
C MET A 12 -8.85 -29.75 19.35
N ASN A 13 -8.86 -28.89 20.36
CA ASN A 13 -8.73 -29.29 21.76
C ASN A 13 -9.97 -30.01 22.32
N THR A 14 -11.18 -29.63 21.88
CA THR A 14 -12.42 -30.29 22.32
C THR A 14 -12.60 -31.72 21.77
N LEU A 15 -11.81 -32.12 20.76
CA LEU A 15 -11.76 -33.49 20.24
C LEU A 15 -10.65 -34.37 20.87
N LEU A 16 -9.79 -33.81 21.73
CA LEU A 16 -8.57 -34.50 22.20
C LEU A 16 -8.39 -34.60 23.72
N THR A 17 -9.33 -34.09 24.54
CA THR A 17 -9.16 -34.07 26.01
C THR A 17 -10.37 -34.56 26.80
N ASN A 18 -10.42 -35.86 27.09
CA ASN A 18 -11.02 -36.40 28.33
C ASN A 18 -10.72 -37.90 28.55
N SER A 19 -9.79 -38.22 29.46
CA SER A 19 -9.72 -39.44 30.32
C SER A 19 -8.28 -39.64 30.84
N THR A 20 -8.01 -39.31 32.10
CA THR A 20 -6.68 -39.38 32.75
C THR A 20 -6.56 -40.51 33.79
N GLN A 21 -5.29 -40.75 34.21
CA GLN A 21 -4.78 -41.68 35.25
C GLN A 21 -4.67 -43.16 34.79
N THR A 22 -3.65 -43.98 35.11
CA THR A 22 -2.33 -43.87 35.83
C THR A 22 -1.44 -45.08 35.38
N HIS A 23 -0.16 -45.32 35.71
CA HIS A 23 0.81 -44.82 36.72
C HIS A 23 2.28 -44.96 36.20
N SER A 24 3.27 -44.69 37.08
CA SER A 24 4.74 -44.87 37.00
C SER A 24 5.20 -46.35 36.76
N SER A 25 6.43 -46.75 36.35
CA SER A 25 7.78 -46.13 36.42
C SER A 25 8.83 -46.79 35.48
N ILE A 26 9.88 -46.04 35.08
CA ILE A 26 11.32 -46.41 34.85
C ILE A 26 11.73 -47.53 33.84
N ALA A 27 12.39 -47.08 32.74
CA ALA A 27 13.55 -47.59 31.99
C ALA A 27 13.82 -49.12 31.75
N ASN A 28 13.87 -49.54 30.47
CA ASN A 28 15.13 -49.57 29.70
C ASN A 28 14.98 -49.99 28.21
N ILE A 29 15.69 -49.26 27.34
CA ILE A 29 16.33 -49.64 26.05
C ILE A 29 15.57 -50.53 25.04
N ALA A 30 15.24 -49.91 23.89
CA ALA A 30 15.06 -50.47 22.54
C ALA A 30 14.23 -51.77 22.36
N GLY A 31 12.94 -51.61 22.01
CA GLY A 31 12.16 -52.70 21.41
C GLY A 31 10.70 -52.36 21.11
N GLY A 32 10.32 -52.28 19.83
CA GLY A 32 8.93 -52.45 19.41
C GLY A 32 8.10 -51.21 19.07
N HIS A 33 8.64 -50.25 18.30
CA HIS A 33 7.90 -49.14 17.67
C HIS A 33 6.77 -49.55 16.68
N ILE A 34 6.37 -50.83 16.65
CA ILE A 34 5.58 -51.48 15.60
C ILE A 34 4.26 -52.10 16.15
N SER A 35 4.14 -52.39 17.45
CA SER A 35 3.05 -53.27 17.95
C SER A 35 1.71 -52.58 18.33
N ASN A 36 1.70 -51.30 18.70
CA ASN A 36 0.46 -50.62 19.12
C ASN A 36 -0.24 -49.79 18.03
N VAL A 37 0.50 -49.38 16.98
CA VAL A 37 -0.12 -49.02 15.70
C VAL A 37 -0.89 -50.23 15.17
N LEU A 38 -0.31 -51.43 15.28
CA LEU A 38 -0.95 -52.70 14.88
C LEU A 38 -2.22 -53.02 15.70
N ASN A 39 -2.33 -52.63 16.97
CA ASN A 39 -3.53 -52.87 17.78
C ASN A 39 -4.67 -51.85 17.54
N LYS A 40 -4.38 -50.59 17.21
CA LYS A 40 -5.43 -49.67 16.72
C LYS A 40 -5.78 -49.95 15.25
N LEU A 41 -4.84 -50.42 14.44
CA LEU A 41 -5.13 -50.99 13.12
C LEU A 41 -6.03 -52.23 13.24
N LYS A 42 -5.86 -53.09 14.25
CA LYS A 42 -6.81 -54.20 14.55
C LYS A 42 -8.22 -53.73 14.94
N GLN A 43 -8.38 -52.59 15.61
CA GLN A 43 -9.72 -52.03 15.86
C GLN A 43 -10.31 -51.34 14.62
N LEU A 44 -9.47 -50.76 13.75
CA LEU A 44 -9.90 -50.25 12.44
C LEU A 44 -10.28 -51.41 11.48
N LEU A 45 -9.60 -52.54 11.58
CA LEU A 45 -9.87 -53.79 10.85
C LEU A 45 -11.08 -54.58 11.41
N LEU A 46 -11.61 -54.20 12.58
CA LEU A 46 -12.85 -54.77 13.14
C LEU A 46 -14.13 -54.06 12.68
N PHE A 47 -14.00 -52.99 11.88
CA PHE A 47 -15.10 -52.44 11.07
C PHE A 47 -14.88 -52.56 9.55
N SER A 48 -13.76 -53.15 9.11
CA SER A 48 -13.54 -53.53 7.70
C SER A 48 -14.12 -54.92 7.38
N ALA A 49 -15.37 -55.15 7.76
CA ALA A 49 -16.11 -56.39 7.49
C ALA A 49 -17.36 -56.11 6.63
N LEU A 50 -17.16 -55.45 5.49
CA LEU A 50 -18.13 -55.45 4.40
C LEU A 50 -17.43 -55.36 3.02
N THR A 51 -16.68 -56.40 2.70
CA THR A 51 -16.18 -56.62 1.33
C THR A 51 -17.35 -56.78 0.37
N LEU A 52 -17.30 -56.11 -0.79
CA LEU A 52 -18.14 -56.51 -1.93
C LEU A 52 -17.68 -57.89 -2.43
N SER A 53 -18.32 -58.93 -1.91
CA SER A 53 -18.22 -60.30 -2.42
C SER A 53 -19.61 -60.93 -2.41
N LEU A 54 -20.31 -60.84 -3.53
CA LEU A 54 -21.57 -61.55 -3.72
C LEU A 54 -21.28 -63.02 -4.05
N ASN A 55 -21.53 -63.92 -3.11
CA ASN A 55 -21.96 -65.29 -3.41
C ASN A 55 -22.76 -65.96 -2.27
N VAL A 56 -24.08 -65.88 -2.39
CA VAL A 56 -25.05 -67.00 -2.32
C VAL A 56 -25.06 -67.94 -1.07
N THR A 57 -26.06 -67.67 -0.19
CA THR A 57 -26.81 -68.61 0.70
C THR A 57 -26.09 -69.25 1.91
N ALA A 58 -26.77 -69.58 3.02
CA ALA A 58 -28.21 -69.79 3.28
C ALA A 58 -28.68 -69.15 4.62
N VAL A 59 -29.88 -68.55 4.71
CA VAL A 59 -31.13 -69.09 5.32
C VAL A 59 -31.01 -69.24 6.86
N ASP A 60 -31.76 -68.51 7.69
CA ASP A 60 -33.22 -68.71 7.83
C ASP A 60 -34.15 -67.46 7.82
N LYS A 61 -35.45 -67.74 7.66
CA LYS A 61 -36.56 -66.88 7.15
C LYS A 61 -37.26 -65.99 8.22
N PRO A 62 -37.98 -64.88 7.89
CA PRO A 62 -39.14 -64.90 6.96
C PRO A 62 -39.40 -63.73 5.97
N GLN A 63 -40.06 -64.11 4.86
CA GLN A 63 -40.86 -63.34 3.88
C GLN A 63 -40.25 -62.07 3.25
N SER A 64 -39.78 -62.02 2.00
CA SER A 64 -40.25 -62.49 0.67
C SER A 64 -40.60 -61.29 -0.23
N PHE A 65 -39.57 -60.66 -0.78
CA PHE A 65 -39.67 -59.81 -1.98
C PHE A 65 -39.18 -60.64 -3.18
N ASP A 66 -39.88 -60.53 -4.31
CA ASP A 66 -39.79 -61.51 -5.40
C ASP A 66 -38.47 -61.41 -6.20
N LYS A 67 -37.97 -62.56 -6.68
CA LYS A 67 -36.57 -62.73 -7.09
C LYS A 67 -36.34 -62.97 -8.59
N GLU A 68 -37.40 -62.96 -9.41
CA GLU A 68 -37.28 -63.19 -10.87
C GLU A 68 -37.36 -61.92 -11.75
N ALA A 69 -37.59 -60.73 -11.18
CA ALA A 69 -37.91 -59.55 -11.98
C ALA A 69 -36.70 -58.82 -12.62
N TYR A 70 -35.47 -58.98 -12.12
CA TYR A 70 -34.30 -58.22 -12.62
C TYR A 70 -33.01 -59.04 -12.66
N LEU A 71 -32.41 -59.10 -13.86
CA LEU A 71 -31.11 -59.70 -14.20
C LEU A 71 -31.04 -61.24 -14.33
N ASN A 72 -31.95 -61.83 -15.11
CA ASN A 72 -31.55 -62.90 -16.01
C ASN A 72 -31.25 -62.28 -17.40
N LEU A 73 -30.01 -62.35 -17.87
CA LEU A 73 -29.57 -61.74 -19.13
C LEU A 73 -29.43 -62.74 -20.30
N ASN A 74 -29.91 -63.98 -20.13
CA ASN A 74 -29.80 -65.04 -21.15
C ASN A 74 -31.14 -65.37 -21.88
N GLN A 75 -32.13 -64.47 -21.85
CA GLN A 75 -33.32 -64.59 -22.71
C GLN A 75 -33.70 -63.26 -23.38
N GLU A 76 -33.87 -63.31 -24.71
CA GLU A 76 -34.60 -62.29 -25.45
C GLU A 76 -36.09 -62.35 -25.07
N TYR A 77 -36.70 -61.22 -24.74
CA TYR A 77 -38.15 -61.14 -24.57
C TYR A 77 -38.79 -60.27 -25.65
N ASN A 78 -39.81 -60.82 -26.30
CA ASN A 78 -40.33 -60.31 -27.56
C ASN A 78 -41.43 -59.25 -27.35
N TRP A 79 -41.48 -58.27 -28.25
CA TRP A 79 -42.27 -57.04 -28.10
C TRP A 79 -43.69 -57.23 -28.64
N ASN A 80 -44.74 -56.99 -27.83
CA ASN A 80 -46.10 -56.93 -28.37
C ASN A 80 -47.08 -56.04 -27.59
N ASN A 81 -47.33 -54.86 -28.18
CA ASN A 81 -48.59 -54.10 -28.14
C ASN A 81 -48.95 -53.30 -26.86
N PRO A 82 -49.80 -52.25 -26.94
CA PRO A 82 -49.25 -50.89 -27.02
C PRO A 82 -49.93 -49.86 -26.09
N GLN A 83 -49.27 -48.72 -25.84
CA GLN A 83 -49.75 -47.36 -26.16
C GLN A 83 -48.83 -46.26 -25.58
N THR A 84 -48.06 -45.64 -26.48
CA THR A 84 -47.81 -44.19 -26.57
C THR A 84 -47.63 -43.33 -25.30
N TYR A 85 -46.40 -43.27 -24.78
CA TYR A 85 -45.82 -42.00 -24.32
C TYR A 85 -44.33 -41.94 -24.70
N TYR A 86 -43.95 -40.97 -25.55
CA TYR A 86 -42.56 -40.78 -25.98
C TYR A 86 -41.72 -40.15 -24.85
N LYS A 87 -41.13 -40.97 -23.98
CA LYS A 87 -39.87 -40.58 -23.30
C LYS A 87 -38.72 -40.90 -24.23
N LYS A 88 -38.10 -39.86 -24.81
CA LYS A 88 -36.80 -39.99 -25.49
C LYS A 88 -35.78 -40.51 -24.48
N ASP A 89 -35.16 -41.65 -24.76
CA ASP A 89 -34.02 -42.12 -23.96
C ASP A 89 -32.92 -41.06 -23.94
N ASN A 90 -32.48 -40.68 -22.74
CA ASN A 90 -31.35 -39.78 -22.57
C ASN A 90 -30.10 -40.49 -23.13
N GLN A 91 -29.47 -39.93 -24.17
CA GLN A 91 -28.33 -40.57 -24.83
C GLN A 91 -27.11 -40.72 -23.91
N GLY A 92 -27.06 -40.01 -22.79
CA GLY A 92 -26.13 -40.29 -21.70
C GLY A 92 -26.22 -41.73 -21.19
N LEU A 93 -27.41 -42.35 -21.15
CA LEU A 93 -27.58 -43.76 -20.74
C LEU A 93 -27.15 -44.75 -21.83
N LEU A 94 -27.27 -44.38 -23.12
CA LEU A 94 -26.71 -45.16 -24.23
C LEU A 94 -25.18 -45.11 -24.19
N ILE A 95 -24.60 -43.93 -23.97
CA ILE A 95 -23.16 -43.76 -23.74
C ILE A 95 -22.72 -44.51 -22.48
N LEU A 96 -23.46 -44.48 -21.37
CA LEU A 96 -23.13 -45.24 -20.15
C LEU A 96 -23.23 -46.77 -20.37
N LYS A 97 -24.16 -47.24 -21.22
CA LYS A 97 -24.22 -48.65 -21.63
C LYS A 97 -23.06 -49.03 -22.55
N GLN A 98 -22.64 -48.14 -23.46
CA GLN A 98 -21.51 -48.35 -24.37
C GLN A 98 -20.15 -48.31 -23.65
N VAL A 99 -19.97 -47.35 -22.74
CA VAL A 99 -18.79 -47.22 -21.88
C VAL A 99 -18.80 -48.32 -20.82
N GLY A 100 -19.94 -48.65 -20.22
CA GLY A 100 -20.07 -49.73 -19.25
C GLY A 100 -20.02 -51.16 -19.83
N SER A 101 -20.26 -51.35 -21.14
CA SER A 101 -19.96 -52.61 -21.83
C SER A 101 -18.49 -52.67 -22.24
N THR A 102 -17.93 -51.58 -22.77
CA THR A 102 -16.50 -51.47 -23.07
C THR A 102 -15.67 -51.70 -21.80
N VAL A 103 -15.92 -50.98 -20.69
CA VAL A 103 -15.20 -51.13 -19.41
C VAL A 103 -15.34 -52.54 -18.82
N ARG A 104 -16.50 -53.21 -18.96
CA ARG A 104 -16.63 -54.63 -18.56
C ARG A 104 -15.77 -55.55 -19.41
N ASN A 105 -15.75 -55.35 -20.72
CA ASN A 105 -14.93 -56.14 -21.62
C ASN A 105 -13.43 -55.84 -21.44
N THR A 106 -13.05 -54.59 -21.14
CA THR A 106 -11.65 -54.17 -20.88
C THR A 106 -11.13 -54.60 -19.50
N LEU A 107 -12.00 -54.76 -18.50
CA LEU A 107 -11.63 -55.35 -17.21
C LEU A 107 -11.61 -56.88 -17.21
N GLY A 108 -12.18 -57.53 -18.24
CA GLY A 108 -12.25 -58.99 -18.38
C GLY A 108 -11.42 -59.59 -19.53
N ALA A 109 -10.96 -58.79 -20.50
CA ALA A 109 -10.18 -59.26 -21.64
C ALA A 109 -8.94 -58.39 -21.87
N THR A 110 -7.78 -59.05 -21.76
CA THR A 110 -6.47 -58.52 -22.12
C THR A 110 -6.43 -58.22 -23.63
N ASN A 111 -6.45 -56.94 -24.03
CA ASN A 111 -5.84 -56.42 -25.26
C ASN A 111 -5.91 -54.88 -25.32
N SER A 112 -4.80 -54.26 -25.72
CA SER A 112 -4.54 -52.81 -25.75
C SER A 112 -5.32 -52.00 -26.80
N ASP A 113 -5.93 -52.69 -27.77
CA ASP A 113 -6.18 -52.06 -29.07
C ASP A 113 -7.45 -51.19 -29.11
N ASN A 114 -8.36 -51.38 -28.15
CA ASN A 114 -9.67 -50.71 -28.16
C ASN A 114 -9.62 -49.24 -27.71
N ALA A 115 -8.63 -48.83 -26.90
CA ALA A 115 -8.41 -47.42 -26.57
C ALA A 115 -7.89 -46.64 -27.79
N ASN A 116 -6.92 -47.22 -28.51
CA ASN A 116 -6.43 -46.70 -29.79
C ASN A 116 -7.55 -46.64 -30.86
N GLN A 117 -8.49 -47.59 -30.86
CA GLN A 117 -9.67 -47.54 -31.73
C GLN A 117 -10.64 -46.41 -31.34
N PHE A 118 -10.89 -46.14 -30.06
CA PHE A 118 -11.71 -45.00 -29.66
C PHE A 118 -11.06 -43.67 -30.03
N GLY A 119 -9.76 -43.49 -29.74
CA GLY A 119 -8.98 -42.31 -30.10
C GLY A 119 -8.94 -42.05 -31.61
N SER A 120 -8.71 -43.10 -32.42
CA SER A 120 -8.71 -42.98 -33.90
C SER A 120 -10.12 -42.77 -34.49
N THR A 121 -11.15 -43.40 -33.93
CA THR A 121 -12.55 -43.20 -34.36
C THR A 121 -13.04 -41.80 -34.00
N LEU A 122 -12.67 -41.27 -32.84
CA LEU A 122 -12.96 -39.89 -32.44
C LEU A 122 -12.19 -38.90 -33.34
N LYS A 123 -10.89 -39.13 -33.58
CA LYS A 123 -10.03 -38.36 -34.50
C LYS A 123 -10.65 -38.30 -35.91
N ASN A 124 -11.13 -39.43 -36.45
CA ASN A 124 -11.73 -39.49 -37.78
C ASN A 124 -13.10 -38.81 -37.87
N ASN A 125 -13.97 -38.99 -36.86
CA ASN A 125 -15.29 -38.35 -36.86
C ASN A 125 -15.19 -36.82 -36.65
N LEU A 126 -14.37 -36.34 -35.73
CA LEU A 126 -14.16 -34.89 -35.54
C LEU A 126 -13.46 -34.27 -36.75
N LYS A 127 -12.48 -34.95 -37.37
CA LYS A 127 -11.84 -34.46 -38.60
C LYS A 127 -12.86 -34.30 -39.73
N ASN A 128 -13.76 -35.26 -39.91
CA ASN A 128 -14.80 -35.21 -40.95
C ASN A 128 -15.92 -34.18 -40.67
N GLN A 129 -16.28 -33.89 -39.41
CA GLN A 129 -17.22 -32.83 -39.09
C GLN A 129 -16.60 -31.43 -39.12
N ALA A 130 -15.38 -31.25 -38.59
CA ALA A 130 -14.72 -29.95 -38.54
C ALA A 130 -14.32 -29.42 -39.94
N ILE A 131 -13.87 -30.30 -40.85
CA ILE A 131 -13.49 -29.92 -42.22
C ILE A 131 -14.69 -29.40 -43.03
N ASN A 132 -15.91 -29.88 -42.76
CA ASN A 132 -17.09 -29.53 -43.55
C ASN A 132 -17.82 -28.24 -43.11
N GLN A 133 -17.39 -27.56 -42.03
CA GLN A 133 -18.04 -26.31 -41.57
C GLN A 133 -17.11 -25.19 -41.09
N ALA A 134 -15.78 -25.36 -41.05
CA ALA A 134 -14.85 -24.35 -40.55
C ALA A 134 -13.82 -23.90 -41.62
N VAL A 135 -14.17 -22.88 -42.41
CA VAL A 135 -13.27 -22.22 -43.39
C VAL A 135 -12.27 -21.25 -42.72
N SER A 136 -12.30 -21.10 -41.39
CA SER A 136 -11.33 -20.29 -40.63
C SER A 136 -10.65 -21.13 -39.54
N GLY A 137 -9.35 -21.40 -39.73
CA GLY A 137 -8.57 -22.29 -38.87
C GLY A 137 -8.05 -21.61 -37.61
N THR A 138 -8.65 -21.89 -36.45
CA THR A 138 -8.06 -21.58 -35.14
C THR A 138 -8.55 -22.60 -34.12
N GLU A 139 -7.64 -23.18 -33.33
CA GLU A 139 -7.94 -24.30 -32.40
C GLU A 139 -9.10 -23.96 -31.43
N GLY A 140 -9.20 -22.70 -31.01
CA GLY A 140 -10.28 -22.20 -30.16
C GLY A 140 -11.69 -22.33 -30.74
N TYR A 141 -11.88 -22.20 -32.07
CA TYR A 141 -13.21 -22.34 -32.68
C TYR A 141 -13.70 -23.80 -32.65
N ILE A 142 -12.78 -24.75 -32.88
CA ILE A 142 -13.06 -26.19 -32.84
C ILE A 142 -13.42 -26.61 -31.41
N ASN A 143 -12.65 -26.17 -30.42
CA ASN A 143 -12.90 -26.46 -29.02
C ASN A 143 -14.26 -25.89 -28.55
N ASN A 144 -14.64 -24.67 -28.95
CA ASN A 144 -15.96 -24.13 -28.64
C ASN A 144 -17.09 -25.02 -29.16
N LYS A 145 -17.05 -25.43 -30.43
CA LYS A 145 -18.12 -26.23 -31.05
C LYS A 145 -18.21 -27.64 -30.46
N ALA A 146 -17.07 -28.25 -30.13
CA ALA A 146 -17.05 -29.51 -29.39
C ALA A 146 -17.71 -29.38 -28.00
N ASN A 147 -17.44 -28.27 -27.29
CA ASN A 147 -18.03 -27.99 -25.98
C ASN A 147 -19.52 -27.65 -26.04
N GLU A 148 -19.95 -26.80 -26.98
CA GLU A 148 -21.36 -26.50 -27.21
C GLU A 148 -22.17 -27.76 -27.54
N TYR A 149 -21.61 -28.68 -28.33
CA TYR A 149 -22.25 -29.95 -28.65
C TYR A 149 -22.28 -30.91 -27.44
N ALA A 150 -21.16 -31.10 -26.75
CA ALA A 150 -21.09 -32.03 -25.62
C ALA A 150 -21.96 -31.62 -24.43
N ASN A 151 -22.18 -30.32 -24.21
CA ASN A 151 -23.05 -29.81 -23.13
C ASN A 151 -24.54 -29.78 -23.50
N GLN A 152 -24.94 -30.18 -24.71
CA GLN A 152 -26.36 -30.43 -25.04
C GLN A 152 -26.88 -31.76 -24.47
N PHE A 153 -25.99 -32.60 -23.91
CA PHE A 153 -26.32 -33.95 -23.45
C PHE A 153 -26.06 -34.09 -21.94
N GLY A 154 -27.14 -34.06 -21.16
CA GLY A 154 -27.11 -34.17 -19.70
C GLY A 154 -27.20 -32.81 -18.99
N ALA A 155 -27.41 -32.86 -17.67
CA ALA A 155 -27.50 -31.67 -16.82
C ALA A 155 -26.15 -31.24 -16.21
N GLY A 156 -25.09 -32.03 -16.44
CA GLY A 156 -23.73 -31.72 -16.01
C GLY A 156 -22.91 -30.94 -17.03
N ARG A 157 -21.60 -30.93 -16.84
CA ARG A 157 -20.63 -30.18 -17.63
C ARG A 157 -19.62 -31.10 -18.29
N THR A 158 -19.42 -30.96 -19.59
CA THR A 158 -18.38 -31.63 -20.39
C THR A 158 -17.46 -30.58 -21.02
N GLU A 159 -16.15 -30.85 -20.99
CA GLU A 159 -15.11 -29.99 -21.56
C GLU A 159 -14.14 -30.86 -22.38
N ILE A 160 -14.05 -30.54 -23.67
CA ILE A 160 -13.19 -31.12 -24.68
C ILE A 160 -12.18 -30.05 -25.07
N GLN A 161 -10.89 -30.36 -24.90
CA GLN A 161 -9.77 -29.57 -25.36
C GLN A 161 -8.96 -30.41 -26.35
N LEU A 162 -8.72 -29.87 -27.53
CA LEU A 162 -7.95 -30.47 -28.61
C LEU A 162 -6.90 -29.45 -29.07
N GLY A 163 -5.69 -29.92 -29.38
CA GLY A 163 -4.60 -29.07 -29.88
C GLY A 163 -3.52 -29.87 -30.59
N GLY A 164 -2.64 -29.17 -31.31
CA GLY A 164 -1.56 -29.79 -32.08
C GLY A 164 -2.05 -30.39 -33.40
N PHE A 165 -3.06 -29.78 -34.04
CA PHE A 165 -3.64 -30.24 -35.33
C PHE A 165 -2.62 -30.29 -36.49
N ASN A 166 -1.47 -29.60 -36.37
CA ASN A 166 -0.37 -29.60 -37.32
C ASN A 166 0.75 -30.60 -36.98
N SER A 167 0.60 -31.40 -35.91
CA SER A 167 1.56 -32.45 -35.52
C SER A 167 1.00 -33.84 -35.83
N GLU A 168 1.87 -34.84 -35.93
CA GLU A 168 1.44 -36.23 -36.21
C GLU A 168 0.51 -36.82 -35.12
N ALA A 169 0.58 -36.27 -33.89
CA ALA A 169 -0.11 -36.78 -32.71
C ALA A 169 -0.93 -35.69 -31.98
N LEU A 170 -2.24 -35.64 -32.25
CA LEU A 170 -3.22 -34.73 -31.66
C LEU A 170 -3.25 -34.78 -30.12
N ASN A 171 -2.92 -33.70 -29.43
CA ASN A 171 -3.10 -33.62 -27.97
C ASN A 171 -4.58 -33.43 -27.63
N TYR A 172 -5.09 -34.20 -26.67
CA TYR A 172 -6.49 -34.14 -26.30
C TYR A 172 -6.69 -34.31 -24.79
N ASN A 173 -7.65 -33.57 -24.24
CA ASN A 173 -8.08 -33.63 -22.85
C ASN A 173 -9.60 -33.50 -22.81
N ILE A 174 -10.27 -34.59 -22.50
CA ILE A 174 -11.73 -34.72 -22.46
C ILE A 174 -12.11 -34.99 -21.01
N ARG A 175 -12.91 -34.12 -20.40
CA ARG A 175 -13.39 -34.30 -19.02
C ARG A 175 -14.87 -34.00 -18.93
N THR A 176 -15.58 -34.73 -18.08
CA THR A 176 -17.01 -34.57 -17.83
C THR A 176 -17.31 -34.75 -16.35
N ILE A 177 -18.24 -33.97 -15.83
CA ILE A 177 -18.77 -34.06 -14.49
C ILE A 177 -20.30 -34.03 -14.60
N GLN A 178 -20.95 -35.07 -14.10
CA GLN A 178 -22.38 -35.30 -14.30
C GLN A 178 -23.07 -35.55 -12.95
N PRO A 179 -24.21 -34.89 -12.66
CA PRO A 179 -25.00 -35.21 -11.49
C PRO A 179 -25.56 -36.63 -11.61
N LEU A 180 -25.42 -37.40 -10.53
CA LEU A 180 -26.07 -38.70 -10.33
C LEU A 180 -27.29 -38.60 -9.40
N SER A 181 -27.31 -37.59 -8.52
CA SER A 181 -28.51 -37.18 -7.78
C SER A 181 -29.34 -36.17 -8.57
N GLU A 182 -30.62 -36.02 -8.23
CA GLU A 182 -31.43 -34.91 -8.75
C GLU A 182 -30.85 -33.57 -8.31
N LEU A 183 -30.71 -32.63 -9.24
CA LEU A 183 -30.16 -31.31 -9.01
C LEU A 183 -31.13 -30.23 -9.48
N ASN A 184 -31.55 -29.38 -8.55
CA ASN A 184 -32.35 -28.19 -8.78
C ASN A 184 -31.81 -27.03 -7.89
N GLU A 185 -32.47 -25.86 -7.93
CA GLU A 185 -32.01 -24.67 -7.19
C GLU A 185 -32.06 -24.82 -5.66
N ASP A 186 -32.86 -25.75 -5.13
CA ASP A 186 -33.01 -26.02 -3.69
C ASP A 186 -32.11 -27.16 -3.16
N SER A 187 -31.51 -27.96 -4.05
CA SER A 187 -30.68 -29.12 -3.69
C SER A 187 -29.54 -28.76 -2.72
N GLN A 188 -29.55 -29.37 -1.54
CA GLN A 188 -28.52 -29.17 -0.50
C GLN A 188 -27.31 -30.10 -0.66
N ASP A 189 -27.44 -31.14 -1.50
CA ASP A 189 -26.38 -32.08 -1.78
C ASP A 189 -26.36 -32.57 -3.24
N LEU A 190 -25.18 -33.01 -3.67
CA LEU A 190 -24.88 -33.45 -5.02
C LEU A 190 -24.00 -34.69 -4.96
N ILE A 191 -24.54 -35.83 -5.41
CA ILE A 191 -23.74 -36.98 -5.82
C ILE A 191 -23.39 -36.77 -7.30
N PHE A 192 -22.11 -36.84 -7.67
CA PHE A 192 -21.66 -36.67 -9.04
C PHE A 192 -20.69 -37.76 -9.47
N PHE A 193 -20.69 -38.05 -10.77
CA PHE A 193 -19.63 -38.77 -11.46
C PHE A 193 -18.69 -37.76 -12.12
N GLN A 194 -17.38 -37.99 -12.07
CA GLN A 194 -16.40 -37.25 -12.86
C GLN A 194 -15.53 -38.24 -13.65
N GLY A 195 -15.47 -38.06 -14.97
CA GLY A 195 -14.59 -38.82 -15.86
C GLY A 195 -13.63 -37.88 -16.59
N GLN A 196 -12.38 -38.28 -16.78
CA GLN A 196 -11.39 -37.57 -17.56
C GLN A 196 -10.56 -38.57 -18.38
N LEU A 197 -10.29 -38.23 -19.64
CA LEU A 197 -9.36 -38.93 -20.52
C LEU A 197 -8.39 -37.89 -21.11
N THR A 198 -7.11 -38.05 -20.84
CA THR A 198 -6.08 -37.09 -21.26
C THR A 198 -4.94 -37.83 -21.97
N SER A 199 -4.48 -37.29 -23.10
CA SER A 199 -3.27 -37.74 -23.80
C SER A 199 -2.21 -36.64 -23.75
N GLY A 200 -1.00 -36.98 -23.31
CA GLY A 200 0.11 -36.02 -23.20
C GLY A 200 1.44 -36.67 -22.84
N GLN A 201 2.51 -35.88 -22.83
CA GLN A 201 3.83 -36.36 -22.47
C GLN A 201 3.97 -36.59 -20.95
N ASN A 202 4.65 -37.69 -20.60
CA ASN A 202 5.04 -38.12 -19.27
C ASN A 202 6.42 -38.80 -19.40
N HIS A 203 7.48 -38.20 -18.85
CA HIS A 203 8.88 -38.68 -18.99
C HIS A 203 9.28 -39.01 -20.44
N SER A 204 9.16 -38.02 -21.33
CA SER A 204 9.44 -38.11 -22.78
C SER A 204 8.54 -39.06 -23.60
N GLU A 205 7.80 -39.96 -22.98
CA GLU A 205 6.83 -40.85 -23.62
C GLU A 205 5.42 -40.22 -23.64
N ARG A 206 4.65 -40.51 -24.68
CA ARG A 206 3.29 -39.97 -24.85
C ARG A 206 2.25 -40.97 -24.34
N ARG A 207 1.72 -40.75 -23.14
CA ARG A 207 0.79 -41.67 -22.46
C ARG A 207 -0.65 -41.16 -22.47
N GLU A 208 -1.61 -42.08 -22.30
CA GLU A 208 -3.03 -41.74 -22.13
C GLU A 208 -3.48 -42.17 -20.73
N THR A 209 -4.11 -41.26 -19.99
CA THR A 209 -4.62 -41.51 -18.63
C THR A 209 -6.13 -41.35 -18.60
N LEU A 210 -6.81 -42.37 -18.09
CA LEU A 210 -8.25 -42.40 -17.80
C LEU A 210 -8.43 -42.25 -16.29
N ASN A 211 -9.08 -41.17 -15.85
CA ASN A 211 -9.50 -40.96 -14.46
C ASN A 211 -11.02 -41.14 -14.38
N LEU A 212 -11.50 -41.99 -13.48
CA LEU A 212 -12.91 -42.20 -13.21
C LEU A 212 -13.15 -42.03 -11.72
N GLY A 213 -14.10 -41.18 -11.34
CA GLY A 213 -14.40 -40.94 -9.94
C GLY A 213 -15.86 -40.64 -9.65
N ILE A 214 -16.20 -40.80 -8.38
CA ILE A 214 -17.47 -40.39 -7.79
C ILE A 214 -17.19 -39.42 -6.65
N GLY A 215 -18.09 -38.48 -6.45
CA GLY A 215 -17.98 -37.53 -5.36
C GLY A 215 -19.35 -37.18 -4.77
N TYR A 216 -19.29 -36.75 -3.52
CA TYR A 216 -20.42 -36.19 -2.78
C TYR A 216 -20.03 -34.79 -2.33
N ARG A 217 -20.88 -33.80 -2.59
CA ARG A 217 -20.75 -32.42 -2.10
C ARG A 217 -22.02 -32.03 -1.38
N LYS A 218 -21.88 -31.34 -0.25
CA LYS A 218 -22.98 -30.85 0.57
C LYS A 218 -22.80 -29.37 0.89
N LEU A 219 -23.87 -28.60 0.73
CA LEU A 219 -23.95 -27.23 1.20
C LEU A 219 -24.04 -27.22 2.73
N LEU A 220 -23.16 -26.43 3.33
CA LEU A 220 -23.13 -26.12 4.76
C LEU A 220 -23.40 -24.62 4.96
N GLU A 221 -23.59 -24.21 6.21
CA GLU A 221 -23.71 -22.79 6.60
C GLU A 221 -24.76 -22.03 5.76
N ALA A 222 -25.98 -22.59 5.65
CA ALA A 222 -27.08 -22.05 4.84
C ALA A 222 -26.73 -21.75 3.36
N GLY A 223 -25.77 -22.50 2.81
CA GLY A 223 -25.28 -22.37 1.44
C GLY A 223 -24.01 -21.53 1.28
N GLN A 224 -23.34 -21.11 2.36
CA GLN A 224 -22.11 -20.29 2.27
C GLN A 224 -20.82 -21.11 2.09
N SER A 225 -20.87 -22.43 2.31
CA SER A 225 -19.73 -23.32 2.11
C SER A 225 -20.17 -24.66 1.51
N ILE A 226 -19.25 -25.35 0.82
CA ILE A 226 -19.39 -26.73 0.37
C ILE A 226 -18.35 -27.56 1.12
N ALA A 227 -18.78 -28.66 1.73
CA ALA A 227 -17.89 -29.76 2.11
C ALA A 227 -18.10 -30.94 1.15
N GLY A 228 -17.02 -31.61 0.77
CA GLY A 228 -17.07 -32.72 -0.17
C GLY A 228 -16.09 -33.84 0.14
N ILE A 229 -16.43 -35.03 -0.34
CA ILE A 229 -15.57 -36.21 -0.36
C ILE A 229 -15.62 -36.82 -1.75
N ASN A 230 -14.49 -37.30 -2.26
CA ASN A 230 -14.40 -37.93 -3.56
C ASN A 230 -13.51 -39.17 -3.54
N LEU A 231 -13.79 -40.09 -4.46
CA LEU A 231 -13.03 -41.32 -4.68
C LEU A 231 -12.78 -41.45 -6.19
N PHE A 232 -11.52 -41.62 -6.58
CA PHE A 232 -11.11 -41.82 -7.97
C PHE A 232 -10.32 -43.12 -8.13
N THR A 233 -10.46 -43.74 -9.29
CA THR A 233 -9.51 -44.69 -9.87
C THR A 233 -8.89 -44.06 -11.12
N ASP A 234 -7.58 -44.18 -11.24
CA ASP A 234 -6.80 -43.76 -12.40
C ASP A 234 -6.25 -45.01 -13.09
N TYR A 235 -6.23 -44.99 -14.43
CA TYR A 235 -5.62 -46.02 -15.27
C TYR A 235 -4.82 -45.36 -16.38
N GLU A 236 -3.52 -45.68 -16.50
CA GLU A 236 -2.68 -45.23 -17.61
C GLU A 236 -2.54 -46.38 -18.63
N THR A 237 -2.88 -46.14 -19.90
CA THR A 237 -3.16 -47.23 -20.86
C THR A 237 -1.94 -48.00 -21.31
N GLN A 238 -0.79 -47.32 -21.47
CA GLN A 238 0.44 -47.92 -22.00
C GLN A 238 1.23 -48.68 -20.93
N SER A 239 1.35 -48.11 -19.73
CA SER A 239 1.97 -48.77 -18.58
C SER A 239 1.03 -49.75 -17.88
N ALA A 240 -0.27 -49.67 -18.18
CA ALA A 240 -1.35 -50.36 -17.47
C ALA A 240 -1.34 -50.12 -15.95
N HIS A 241 -0.72 -49.03 -15.47
CA HIS A 241 -0.68 -48.67 -14.05
C HIS A 241 -2.05 -48.28 -13.54
N LYS A 242 -2.33 -48.62 -12.28
CA LYS A 242 -3.60 -48.37 -11.59
C LYS A 242 -3.34 -47.63 -10.28
N ARG A 243 -4.16 -46.64 -9.97
CA ARG A 243 -4.05 -45.86 -8.73
C ARG A 243 -5.44 -45.51 -8.19
N ALA A 244 -5.63 -45.61 -6.89
CA ALA A 244 -6.79 -45.04 -6.19
C ALA A 244 -6.43 -43.67 -5.61
N SER A 245 -7.43 -42.81 -5.40
CA SER A 245 -7.28 -41.69 -4.47
C SER A 245 -8.57 -41.36 -3.74
N ILE A 246 -8.45 -41.01 -2.47
CA ILE A 246 -9.51 -40.40 -1.67
C ILE A 246 -9.20 -38.90 -1.49
N GLY A 247 -10.20 -38.05 -1.74
CA GLY A 247 -10.08 -36.61 -1.63
C GLY A 247 -11.12 -36.02 -0.67
N LEU A 248 -10.71 -35.00 0.09
CA LEU A 248 -11.57 -34.15 0.91
C LEU A 248 -11.53 -32.72 0.37
N GLU A 249 -12.69 -32.08 0.28
CA GLU A 249 -12.86 -30.72 -0.23
C GLU A 249 -13.58 -29.85 0.81
N TYR A 250 -13.10 -28.63 1.02
CA TYR A 250 -13.85 -27.57 1.71
C TYR A 250 -13.72 -26.26 0.93
N GLN A 251 -14.86 -25.71 0.49
CA GLN A 251 -14.90 -24.58 -0.45
C GLN A 251 -15.85 -23.50 0.03
N ARG A 252 -15.41 -22.25 -0.09
CA ARG A 252 -16.17 -21.00 0.02
C ARG A 252 -15.90 -20.15 -1.22
N THR A 253 -16.64 -19.05 -1.37
CA THR A 253 -16.42 -18.06 -2.43
C THR A 253 -15.03 -17.43 -2.40
N ASN A 254 -14.43 -17.31 -1.22
CA ASN A 254 -13.14 -16.63 -0.98
C ASN A 254 -11.99 -17.57 -0.57
N PHE A 255 -12.25 -18.87 -0.34
CA PHE A 255 -11.26 -19.82 0.16
C PHE A 255 -11.58 -21.25 -0.28
N LYS A 256 -10.56 -22.04 -0.64
CA LYS A 256 -10.68 -23.47 -0.92
C LYS A 256 -9.53 -24.23 -0.28
N ALA A 257 -9.84 -25.34 0.36
CA ALA A 257 -8.89 -26.34 0.83
C ALA A 257 -9.25 -27.69 0.22
N ASN A 258 -8.24 -28.40 -0.31
CA ASN A 258 -8.39 -29.75 -0.81
C ASN A 258 -7.24 -30.61 -0.26
N PHE A 259 -7.55 -31.82 0.17
CA PHE A 259 -6.57 -32.82 0.59
C PHE A 259 -6.83 -34.10 -0.17
N ASN A 260 -5.82 -34.61 -0.88
CA ASN A 260 -5.94 -35.85 -1.65
C ASN A 260 -4.86 -36.83 -1.20
N LYS A 261 -5.24 -38.07 -0.84
CA LYS A 261 -4.31 -39.17 -0.65
C LYS A 261 -4.40 -40.13 -1.83
N TYR A 262 -3.25 -40.52 -2.37
CA TYR A 262 -3.09 -41.42 -3.49
C TYR A 262 -2.49 -42.74 -3.02
N GLN A 263 -2.94 -43.84 -3.62
CA GLN A 263 -2.45 -45.18 -3.33
C GLN A 263 -2.38 -46.00 -4.60
N SER A 264 -1.27 -46.70 -4.82
CA SER A 264 -1.09 -47.66 -5.90
C SER A 264 -2.11 -48.79 -5.81
N LEU A 265 -2.63 -49.20 -6.96
CA LEU A 265 -3.44 -50.42 -7.15
C LEU A 265 -2.78 -51.36 -8.17
N SER A 266 -1.53 -51.12 -8.53
CA SER A 266 -0.77 -51.97 -9.45
C SER A 266 0.64 -52.18 -8.92
N ASP A 267 1.05 -53.44 -8.91
CA ASP A 267 2.41 -53.84 -8.60
C ASP A 267 3.42 -53.24 -9.61
N LYS A 268 4.72 -53.38 -9.28
CA LYS A 268 5.85 -53.11 -10.17
C LYS A 268 5.66 -53.74 -11.57
N LYS A 269 5.90 -52.97 -12.64
CA LYS A 269 5.64 -53.38 -14.03
C LYS A 269 6.84 -53.26 -14.94
N VAL A 270 7.17 -54.34 -15.62
CA VAL A 270 8.19 -54.36 -16.68
C VAL A 270 7.64 -53.70 -17.94
N ILE A 271 8.22 -52.58 -18.36
CA ILE A 271 7.89 -51.79 -19.54
C ILE A 271 9.21 -51.49 -20.27
N GLY A 272 9.46 -52.20 -21.37
CA GLY A 272 10.74 -52.15 -22.06
C GLY A 272 11.89 -52.59 -21.15
N SER A 273 12.96 -51.79 -21.11
CA SER A 273 14.13 -52.01 -20.26
C SER A 273 13.94 -51.56 -18.79
N PHE A 274 12.73 -51.22 -18.34
CA PHE A 274 12.49 -50.68 -16.99
C PHE A 274 11.39 -51.46 -16.24
N THR A 275 11.56 -51.64 -14.93
CA THR A 275 10.47 -51.75 -13.96
C THR A 275 9.98 -50.35 -13.61
N GLU A 276 8.70 -50.08 -13.83
CA GLU A 276 8.02 -48.89 -13.33
C GLU A 276 7.15 -49.22 -12.10
N GLU A 277 7.03 -48.29 -11.16
CA GLU A 277 6.13 -48.40 -10.00
C GLU A 277 5.31 -47.13 -9.82
N VAL A 278 4.06 -47.25 -9.36
CA VAL A 278 3.23 -46.10 -8.99
C VAL A 278 3.59 -45.65 -7.58
N LEU A 279 3.91 -44.36 -7.42
CA LEU A 279 4.23 -43.78 -6.12
C LEU A 279 2.95 -43.50 -5.32
N ASP A 280 2.92 -44.01 -4.09
CA ASP A 280 1.99 -43.59 -3.04
C ASP A 280 2.30 -42.14 -2.62
N GLY A 281 1.32 -41.45 -1.99
CA GLY A 281 1.57 -40.10 -1.49
C GLY A 281 0.32 -39.29 -1.21
N TYR A 282 0.51 -37.99 -1.01
CA TYR A 282 -0.60 -37.05 -0.78
C TYR A 282 -0.29 -35.63 -1.25
N ASP A 283 -1.34 -34.85 -1.53
CA ASP A 283 -1.25 -33.40 -1.70
C ASP A 283 -2.25 -32.63 -0.81
N VAL A 284 -1.82 -31.43 -0.41
CA VAL A 284 -2.63 -30.39 0.24
C VAL A 284 -2.62 -29.18 -0.67
N LYS A 285 -3.78 -28.70 -1.09
CA LYS A 285 -3.95 -27.50 -1.93
C LYS A 285 -4.81 -26.47 -1.22
N LEU A 286 -4.28 -25.27 -1.04
CA LEU A 286 -4.95 -24.11 -0.46
C LEU A 286 -5.04 -22.98 -1.50
N GLU A 287 -6.22 -22.39 -1.67
CA GLU A 287 -6.46 -21.21 -2.49
C GLU A 287 -7.23 -20.18 -1.65
N GLY A 288 -6.79 -18.93 -1.63
CA GLY A 288 -7.45 -17.85 -0.88
C GLY A 288 -7.49 -16.54 -1.67
N GLN A 289 -8.62 -15.86 -1.65
CA GLN A 289 -8.74 -14.49 -2.16
C GLN A 289 -7.84 -13.56 -1.35
N ILE A 290 -7.11 -12.66 -2.01
CA ILE A 290 -6.28 -11.67 -1.31
C ILE A 290 -7.19 -10.60 -0.67
N PRO A 291 -6.98 -10.21 0.61
CA PRO A 291 -7.78 -9.17 1.27
C PRO A 291 -7.85 -7.89 0.42
N TYR A 292 -9.05 -7.32 0.33
CA TYR A 292 -9.39 -6.13 -0.47
C TYR A 292 -9.14 -6.24 -2.00
N LEU A 293 -8.55 -7.32 -2.52
CA LEU A 293 -8.31 -7.52 -3.96
C LEU A 293 -9.22 -8.64 -4.50
N PRO A 294 -10.47 -8.36 -4.89
CA PRO A 294 -11.41 -9.38 -5.37
C PRO A 294 -11.02 -10.05 -6.69
N TRP A 295 -10.01 -9.49 -7.37
CA TRP A 295 -9.45 -9.95 -8.62
C TRP A 295 -8.15 -10.75 -8.46
N ALA A 296 -7.66 -10.97 -7.23
CA ALA A 296 -6.42 -11.70 -6.99
C ALA A 296 -6.59 -12.80 -5.92
N LYS A 297 -5.85 -13.90 -6.10
CA LYS A 297 -5.80 -15.03 -5.18
C LYS A 297 -4.37 -15.48 -4.94
N ILE A 298 -4.09 -15.95 -3.73
CA ILE A 298 -2.89 -16.71 -3.41
C ILE A 298 -3.19 -18.22 -3.45
N LYS A 299 -2.26 -19.00 -3.97
CA LYS A 299 -2.31 -20.46 -4.06
C LYS A 299 -1.07 -21.05 -3.39
N GLY A 300 -1.27 -22.09 -2.59
CA GLY A 300 -0.21 -22.89 -1.99
C GLY A 300 -0.50 -24.38 -2.13
N THR A 301 0.46 -25.14 -2.63
CA THR A 301 0.39 -26.61 -2.70
C THR A 301 1.58 -27.22 -2.00
N ARG A 302 1.35 -28.23 -1.14
CA ARG A 302 2.38 -29.11 -0.59
C ARG A 302 2.10 -30.53 -1.05
N TYR A 303 3.10 -31.23 -1.56
CA TYR A 303 2.98 -32.64 -1.93
C TYR A 303 4.12 -33.47 -1.36
N VAL A 304 3.83 -34.76 -1.13
CA VAL A 304 4.79 -35.80 -0.74
C VAL A 304 4.46 -37.06 -1.55
N TRP A 305 5.48 -37.70 -2.13
CA TRP A 305 5.39 -38.99 -2.79
C TRP A 305 6.44 -39.92 -2.21
N ASP A 306 5.99 -41.08 -1.75
CA ASP A 306 6.76 -42.03 -0.94
C ASP A 306 7.54 -42.95 -1.90
N LYS A 307 8.88 -42.97 -1.81
CA LYS A 307 9.73 -43.79 -2.69
C LYS A 307 9.92 -45.21 -2.14
N THR A 308 10.13 -46.18 -3.03
CA THR A 308 10.03 -47.63 -2.70
C THR A 308 11.20 -48.46 -3.26
N THR A 309 12.25 -47.83 -3.77
CA THR A 309 13.40 -48.53 -4.36
C THR A 309 14.69 -48.23 -3.60
N ASN A 310 15.17 -49.25 -2.88
CA ASN A 310 16.36 -49.26 -2.01
C ASN A 310 16.19 -48.46 -0.70
N ALA A 311 16.85 -48.95 0.36
CA ALA A 311 16.77 -48.42 1.73
C ALA A 311 17.27 -46.97 1.89
N ASN A 312 18.01 -46.47 0.89
CA ASN A 312 18.60 -45.12 0.89
C ASN A 312 17.84 -44.14 -0.03
N SER A 313 16.67 -44.51 -0.57
CA SER A 313 15.87 -43.60 -1.41
C SER A 313 15.12 -42.55 -0.57
N VAL A 314 15.19 -41.30 -1.00
CA VAL A 314 14.55 -40.16 -0.32
C VAL A 314 13.23 -39.80 -0.98
N ASP A 315 12.14 -39.76 -0.21
CA ASP A 315 10.81 -39.32 -0.66
C ASP A 315 10.84 -38.02 -1.47
N ILE A 316 9.97 -37.89 -2.47
CA ILE A 316 9.83 -36.65 -3.24
C ILE A 316 8.91 -35.67 -2.49
N LYS A 317 9.45 -34.54 -2.03
CA LYS A 317 8.77 -33.54 -1.20
C LYS A 317 8.90 -32.16 -1.84
N GLY A 318 7.77 -31.53 -2.16
CA GLY A 318 7.78 -30.23 -2.87
C GLY A 318 6.69 -29.26 -2.43
N THR A 319 6.93 -27.97 -2.69
CA THR A 319 6.01 -26.87 -2.39
C THR A 319 5.91 -25.92 -3.57
N ILE A 320 4.68 -25.56 -3.93
CA ILE A 320 4.35 -24.58 -4.97
C ILE A 320 3.66 -23.40 -4.30
N LEU A 321 4.14 -22.18 -4.54
CA LEU A 321 3.52 -20.94 -4.12
C LEU A 321 3.29 -20.04 -5.33
N GLY A 322 2.08 -19.53 -5.51
CA GLY A 322 1.74 -18.70 -6.65
C GLY A 322 0.61 -17.71 -6.39
N VAL A 323 0.53 -16.70 -7.25
CA VAL A 323 -0.54 -15.68 -7.28
C VAL A 323 -1.29 -15.81 -8.59
N GLU A 324 -2.61 -15.90 -8.52
CA GLU A 324 -3.52 -15.85 -9.68
C GLU A 324 -4.22 -14.49 -9.73
N VAL A 325 -4.12 -13.82 -10.87
CA VAL A 325 -4.78 -12.55 -11.20
C VAL A 325 -5.87 -12.82 -12.23
N GLN A 326 -7.11 -12.49 -11.90
CA GLN A 326 -8.23 -12.58 -12.82
C GLN A 326 -8.26 -11.34 -13.73
N LEU A 327 -7.97 -11.53 -15.02
CA LEU A 327 -7.94 -10.46 -16.04
C LEU A 327 -9.33 -10.18 -16.64
N SER A 328 -10.20 -11.20 -16.69
CA SER A 328 -11.63 -11.11 -16.99
C SER A 328 -12.36 -12.33 -16.42
N ASP A 329 -13.68 -12.41 -16.57
CA ASP A 329 -14.45 -13.63 -16.26
C ASP A 329 -13.99 -14.87 -17.07
N ALA A 330 -13.28 -14.65 -18.18
CA ALA A 330 -12.75 -15.71 -19.05
C ALA A 330 -11.21 -15.84 -19.03
N ALA A 331 -10.45 -14.85 -18.54
CA ALA A 331 -9.00 -14.86 -18.56
C ALA A 331 -8.39 -14.70 -17.16
N ARG A 332 -7.41 -15.53 -16.84
CA ARG A 332 -6.65 -15.49 -15.58
C ARG A 332 -5.16 -15.74 -15.85
N PHE A 333 -4.30 -15.01 -15.18
CA PHE A 333 -2.85 -15.12 -15.26
C PHE A 333 -2.30 -15.54 -13.90
N GLU A 334 -1.56 -16.64 -13.87
CA GLU A 334 -0.98 -17.20 -12.65
C GLU A 334 0.54 -17.15 -12.77
N PHE A 335 1.25 -16.76 -11.71
CA PHE A 335 2.71 -16.80 -11.64
C PHE A 335 3.15 -17.27 -10.26
N GLY A 336 4.28 -17.96 -10.18
CA GLY A 336 4.71 -18.57 -8.92
C GLY A 336 6.05 -19.30 -9.01
N THR A 337 6.41 -19.96 -7.92
CA THR A 337 7.62 -20.79 -7.80
C THR A 337 7.28 -22.17 -7.27
N GLU A 338 8.02 -23.16 -7.74
CA GLU A 338 8.04 -24.52 -7.21
C GLU A 338 9.43 -24.84 -6.66
N LYS A 339 9.51 -25.41 -5.46
CA LYS A 339 10.74 -25.94 -4.86
C LYS A 339 10.51 -27.39 -4.44
N SER A 340 11.32 -28.30 -4.98
CA SER A 340 11.35 -29.72 -4.67
C SER A 340 12.71 -30.10 -4.05
N ASN A 341 12.81 -31.29 -3.44
CA ASN A 341 14.09 -31.92 -3.12
C ASN A 341 14.62 -32.82 -4.26
N SER A 342 13.86 -32.97 -5.36
CA SER A 342 14.18 -33.83 -6.50
C SER A 342 14.43 -33.07 -7.81
N ALA A 343 14.41 -31.73 -7.77
CA ALA A 343 14.57 -30.83 -8.91
C ALA A 343 14.83 -29.40 -8.41
N ASP A 344 15.59 -28.62 -9.17
CA ASP A 344 15.88 -27.22 -8.87
C ASP A 344 14.63 -26.35 -8.78
N SER A 345 14.75 -25.24 -8.02
CA SER A 345 13.64 -24.31 -7.84
C SER A 345 13.29 -23.59 -9.15
N ASN A 346 12.10 -23.85 -9.67
CA ASN A 346 11.64 -23.31 -10.96
C ASN A 346 10.56 -22.24 -10.77
N SER A 347 10.70 -21.12 -11.48
CA SER A 347 9.67 -20.09 -11.59
C SER A 347 8.79 -20.34 -12.80
N TYR A 348 7.49 -20.12 -12.68
CA TYR A 348 6.52 -20.34 -13.76
C TYR A 348 5.54 -19.19 -13.93
N ALA A 349 5.02 -19.05 -15.16
CA ALA A 349 3.92 -18.17 -15.50
C ALA A 349 2.94 -18.92 -16.42
N ARG A 350 1.63 -18.75 -16.19
CA ARG A 350 0.55 -19.45 -16.90
C ARG A 350 -0.64 -18.53 -17.14
N LEU A 351 -0.82 -18.13 -18.40
CA LEU A 351 -2.07 -17.55 -18.88
C LEU A 351 -3.09 -18.69 -19.13
N SER A 352 -4.29 -18.57 -18.58
CA SER A 352 -5.40 -19.49 -18.83
C SER A 352 -6.62 -18.73 -19.34
N MET A 353 -7.20 -19.19 -20.44
CA MET A 353 -8.23 -18.50 -21.21
C MET A 353 -9.39 -19.45 -21.51
N ALA A 354 -10.61 -19.03 -21.18
CA ALA A 354 -11.86 -19.64 -21.62
C ALA A 354 -12.36 -18.93 -22.89
N ILE A 355 -13.01 -19.68 -23.78
CA ILE A 355 -13.44 -19.22 -25.10
C ILE A 355 -14.89 -19.72 -25.28
N PRO A 356 -15.84 -18.96 -25.87
CA PRO A 356 -15.69 -17.63 -26.49
C PRO A 356 -15.64 -16.45 -25.50
N PHE A 357 -14.83 -15.44 -25.85
CA PHE A 357 -14.68 -14.17 -25.13
C PHE A 357 -15.84 -13.18 -25.28
N LYS A 358 -16.91 -13.54 -25.99
CA LYS A 358 -17.78 -12.58 -26.70
C LYS A 358 -18.52 -11.59 -25.78
N ASP A 359 -18.71 -11.95 -24.51
CA ASP A 359 -19.41 -11.14 -23.51
C ASP A 359 -18.56 -10.90 -22.23
N SER A 360 -17.27 -11.29 -22.24
CA SER A 360 -16.39 -11.21 -21.08
C SER A 360 -15.88 -9.80 -20.83
N LYS A 361 -16.32 -9.17 -19.73
CA LYS A 361 -15.81 -7.86 -19.31
C LYS A 361 -14.42 -8.01 -18.68
N PHE A 362 -13.50 -7.10 -19.02
CA PHE A 362 -12.23 -7.00 -18.32
C PHE A 362 -12.46 -6.70 -16.84
N THR A 363 -11.64 -7.31 -15.99
CA THR A 363 -11.73 -7.13 -14.55
C THR A 363 -11.45 -5.67 -14.19
N ASN A 364 -12.34 -5.08 -13.39
CA ASN A 364 -12.11 -3.76 -12.84
C ASN A 364 -11.14 -3.90 -11.66
N PHE A 365 -9.86 -3.58 -11.84
CA PHE A 365 -8.76 -3.72 -10.86
C PHE A 365 -8.86 -2.74 -9.69
N LYS A 366 -10.05 -2.60 -9.09
CA LYS A 366 -10.30 -1.76 -7.93
C LYS A 366 -9.92 -2.49 -6.65
N ILE A 367 -9.32 -1.75 -5.73
CA ILE A 367 -9.24 -2.14 -4.33
C ILE A 367 -10.65 -2.01 -3.75
N ALA A 368 -11.12 -3.07 -3.08
CA ALA A 368 -12.42 -3.11 -2.45
C ALA A 368 -12.44 -2.34 -1.11
N ASP A 369 -13.59 -1.77 -0.80
CA ASP A 369 -13.95 -1.16 0.49
C ASP A 369 -14.03 -2.18 1.64
N LYS A 370 -14.12 -3.48 1.34
CA LYS A 370 -14.23 -4.57 2.30
C LYS A 370 -13.34 -5.74 1.90
N ALA A 371 -12.71 -6.37 2.89
CA ALA A 371 -12.02 -7.63 2.69
C ALA A 371 -13.02 -8.73 2.28
N PHE A 372 -12.61 -9.61 1.37
CA PHE A 372 -13.41 -10.76 0.90
C PHE A 372 -14.81 -10.39 0.37
N LYS A 373 -14.87 -9.37 -0.51
CA LYS A 373 -16.12 -8.77 -1.03
C LYS A 373 -17.16 -9.75 -1.61
N ASN A 374 -16.75 -10.96 -2.01
CA ASN A 374 -17.65 -12.00 -2.51
C ASN A 374 -18.06 -12.94 -1.36
N THR A 375 -19.23 -12.71 -0.74
CA THR A 375 -19.83 -13.58 0.30
C THR A 375 -21.15 -14.22 -0.16
N ASN A 376 -21.25 -14.49 -1.47
CA ASN A 376 -22.44 -15.08 -2.08
C ASN A 376 -22.66 -16.53 -1.60
N LYS A 377 -23.88 -17.05 -1.80
CA LYS A 377 -24.14 -18.48 -1.65
C LYS A 377 -23.40 -19.26 -2.74
N MET A 378 -22.78 -20.37 -2.34
CA MET A 378 -22.21 -21.38 -3.22
C MET A 378 -23.34 -22.14 -3.94
N GLN A 379 -23.12 -22.55 -5.19
CA GLN A 379 -24.07 -23.36 -5.94
C GLN A 379 -23.45 -24.69 -6.37
N LEU A 380 -24.15 -25.81 -6.13
CA LEU A 380 -23.69 -27.14 -6.54
C LEU A 380 -23.71 -27.31 -8.07
N GLY A 381 -24.56 -26.57 -8.78
CA GLY A 381 -24.68 -26.55 -10.25
C GLY A 381 -23.56 -25.85 -11.00
N GLU A 382 -22.56 -25.25 -10.34
CA GLU A 382 -21.35 -24.75 -11.01
C GLU A 382 -20.46 -25.88 -11.54
N PHE A 383 -20.65 -27.11 -11.02
CA PHE A 383 -19.89 -28.31 -11.39
C PHE A 383 -18.38 -28.09 -11.46
N ALA A 384 -17.82 -27.47 -10.41
CA ALA A 384 -16.37 -27.28 -10.28
C ALA A 384 -15.65 -28.65 -10.32
N TRP A 385 -14.58 -28.75 -11.11
CA TRP A 385 -13.75 -29.96 -11.18
C TRP A 385 -13.16 -30.31 -9.80
N VAL A 386 -12.99 -31.60 -9.52
CA VAL A 386 -12.25 -32.05 -8.32
C VAL A 386 -10.77 -31.67 -8.43
N GLU A 387 -10.26 -30.96 -7.43
CA GLU A 387 -8.90 -30.42 -7.41
C GLU A 387 -7.86 -31.43 -6.91
N ARG A 388 -7.49 -32.38 -7.77
CA ARG A 388 -6.50 -33.45 -7.52
C ARG A 388 -5.37 -33.49 -8.55
N SER A 389 -4.41 -34.39 -8.36
CA SER A 389 -3.34 -34.72 -9.30
C SER A 389 -3.83 -35.83 -10.23
N ASN A 390 -4.33 -35.48 -11.42
CA ASN A 390 -4.91 -36.44 -12.36
C ASN A 390 -3.87 -37.26 -13.16
N LYS A 391 -2.58 -36.88 -13.12
CA LYS A 391 -1.50 -37.72 -13.66
C LYS A 391 -1.03 -38.73 -12.60
N ILE A 392 -0.77 -39.96 -13.02
CA ILE A 392 -0.11 -40.97 -12.19
C ILE A 392 1.36 -40.55 -12.03
N ARG A 393 1.86 -40.55 -10.79
CA ARG A 393 3.29 -40.37 -10.48
C ARG A 393 3.92 -41.75 -10.44
N ILE A 394 5.08 -41.89 -11.07
CA ILE A 394 5.81 -43.15 -11.19
C ILE A 394 7.28 -42.99 -10.85
N GLU A 395 7.90 -44.09 -10.48
CA GLU A 395 9.35 -44.31 -10.43
C GLU A 395 9.75 -45.31 -11.54
N LYS A 396 10.97 -45.22 -12.07
CA LYS A 396 11.53 -46.16 -13.07
C LYS A 396 12.87 -46.71 -12.57
N VAL A 397 13.09 -48.01 -12.72
CA VAL A 397 14.33 -48.76 -12.40
C VAL A 397 14.64 -49.71 -13.55
N THR A 398 15.89 -49.89 -13.97
CA THR A 398 16.22 -50.74 -15.13
C THR A 398 16.05 -52.25 -14.84
N ASN A 399 15.57 -53.03 -15.83
CA ASN A 399 15.44 -54.49 -15.76
C ASN A 399 16.48 -55.20 -16.63
N GLY A 400 17.02 -56.28 -16.07
CA GLY A 400 18.29 -56.85 -16.52
C GLY A 400 19.41 -56.12 -15.80
N GLY A 401 20.08 -56.82 -14.88
CA GLY A 401 21.35 -56.32 -14.38
C GLY A 401 22.38 -56.34 -15.51
N THR A 402 23.38 -55.47 -15.40
CA THR A 402 24.62 -55.59 -16.18
C THR A 402 25.15 -57.02 -15.99
N ILE A 403 25.22 -57.80 -17.07
CA ILE A 403 25.93 -59.07 -17.05
C ILE A 403 27.35 -58.72 -17.44
N ILE A 404 28.27 -58.80 -16.48
CA ILE A 404 29.69 -58.50 -16.68
C ILE A 404 30.43 -59.84 -16.74
N LEU A 405 31.07 -60.04 -17.88
CA LEU A 405 31.83 -61.25 -18.19
C LEU A 405 33.26 -60.81 -18.47
N GLY A 406 34.27 -61.53 -18.04
CA GLY A 406 35.63 -61.12 -18.39
C GLY A 406 36.67 -62.19 -18.14
N GLU A 407 37.85 -61.96 -18.69
CA GLU A 407 39.05 -62.69 -18.34
C GLU A 407 39.95 -61.70 -17.61
N TYR A 408 40.36 -62.02 -16.37
CA TYR A 408 41.19 -61.15 -15.56
C TYR A 408 42.46 -61.85 -15.07
N ASN A 409 43.52 -61.62 -15.83
CA ASN A 409 44.68 -60.89 -15.34
C ASN A 409 44.68 -59.57 -16.15
N ALA A 410 44.78 -58.41 -15.51
CA ALA A 410 44.70 -57.04 -16.05
C ALA A 410 44.15 -56.85 -17.48
N PHE A 411 42.84 -56.61 -17.54
CA PHE A 411 42.16 -56.07 -18.72
C PHE A 411 42.42 -56.85 -20.02
N THR A 412 42.33 -58.19 -20.04
CA THR A 412 42.55 -58.99 -21.25
C THR A 412 41.68 -58.53 -22.43
N VAL A 413 42.25 -57.79 -23.38
CA VAL A 413 41.53 -57.20 -24.51
C VAL A 413 41.44 -58.20 -25.66
N GLY A 414 40.24 -58.37 -26.23
CA GLY A 414 40.04 -59.20 -27.42
C GLY A 414 39.93 -60.71 -27.19
N ALA A 415 39.81 -61.18 -25.95
CA ALA A 415 39.52 -62.57 -25.62
C ALA A 415 38.11 -62.94 -26.07
N THR A 416 37.92 -64.14 -26.62
CA THR A 416 36.58 -64.62 -27.01
C THR A 416 35.99 -65.47 -25.89
N CYS A 417 35.01 -64.93 -25.19
CA CYS A 417 34.32 -65.58 -24.08
C CYS A 417 32.99 -66.19 -24.53
N THR A 418 32.82 -67.49 -24.26
CA THR A 418 31.58 -68.24 -24.47
C THR A 418 30.94 -68.57 -23.12
N ILE A 419 29.76 -68.02 -22.85
CA ILE A 419 28.90 -68.42 -21.74
C ILE A 419 28.10 -69.65 -22.17
N THR A 420 27.80 -70.57 -21.27
CA THR A 420 26.73 -71.57 -21.42
C THR A 420 25.86 -71.60 -20.17
N ASP A 421 24.54 -71.54 -20.33
CA ASP A 421 23.58 -71.57 -19.23
C ASP A 421 23.09 -72.98 -18.87
N SER A 422 22.24 -73.07 -17.83
CA SER A 422 21.66 -74.32 -17.34
C SER A 422 20.68 -74.98 -18.33
N ALA A 423 20.31 -74.30 -19.42
CA ALA A 423 19.52 -74.81 -20.54
C ALA A 423 20.40 -75.21 -21.75
N SER A 424 21.73 -75.20 -21.61
CA SER A 424 22.72 -75.44 -22.68
C SER A 424 22.64 -74.42 -23.82
N VAL A 425 22.17 -73.20 -23.57
CA VAL A 425 22.19 -72.09 -24.52
C VAL A 425 23.53 -71.37 -24.38
N SER A 426 24.32 -71.34 -25.45
CA SER A 426 25.62 -70.66 -25.47
C SER A 426 25.54 -69.27 -26.11
N THR A 427 26.16 -68.28 -25.48
CA THR A 427 26.30 -66.90 -26.00
C THR A 427 27.79 -66.55 -26.08
N VAL A 428 28.22 -66.00 -27.21
CA VAL A 428 29.63 -65.65 -27.47
C VAL A 428 29.79 -64.13 -27.52
N ALA A 429 30.83 -63.62 -26.86
CA ALA A 429 31.22 -62.22 -26.91
C ALA A 429 32.75 -62.05 -26.87
N THR A 430 33.23 -60.82 -27.08
CA THR A 430 34.66 -60.50 -27.09
C THR A 430 34.95 -59.36 -26.12
N THR A 431 35.95 -59.52 -25.26
CA THR A 431 36.30 -58.57 -24.20
C THR A 431 36.74 -57.20 -24.73
N GLY A 432 36.30 -56.15 -24.02
CA GLY A 432 36.63 -54.75 -24.29
C GLY A 432 38.00 -54.33 -23.73
N ALA A 433 38.23 -53.02 -23.73
CA ALA A 433 39.46 -52.42 -23.22
C ALA A 433 39.63 -52.51 -21.69
N ASP A 434 38.56 -52.85 -20.98
CA ASP A 434 38.45 -53.09 -19.54
C ASP A 434 38.47 -54.61 -19.21
N GLY A 435 38.92 -55.46 -20.13
CA GLY A 435 38.88 -56.93 -19.99
C GLY A 435 37.48 -57.52 -19.86
N SER A 436 36.43 -56.70 -19.94
CA SER A 436 35.06 -57.07 -19.65
C SER A 436 34.17 -57.03 -20.90
N VAL A 437 33.05 -57.73 -20.82
CA VAL A 437 31.91 -57.62 -21.71
C VAL A 437 30.71 -57.33 -20.84
N THR A 438 30.21 -56.11 -20.93
CA THR A 438 28.84 -55.81 -20.52
C THR A 438 27.88 -56.32 -21.60
N LEU A 439 27.09 -57.36 -21.29
CA LEU A 439 25.97 -57.81 -22.12
C LEU A 439 24.64 -57.26 -21.58
N PRO A 440 24.15 -56.11 -22.07
CA PRO A 440 22.83 -55.63 -21.68
C PRO A 440 21.75 -56.52 -22.33
N SER A 441 20.76 -56.94 -21.54
CA SER A 441 19.54 -57.62 -21.98
C SER A 441 19.63 -59.13 -22.33
N LEU A 442 20.57 -59.89 -21.75
CA LEU A 442 20.52 -61.36 -21.83
C LEU A 442 19.71 -61.95 -20.66
N SER A 443 18.76 -62.85 -20.96
CA SER A 443 17.86 -63.47 -19.97
C SER A 443 18.33 -64.88 -19.61
N ILE A 444 19.16 -65.00 -18.57
CA ILE A 444 19.73 -66.27 -18.11
C ILE A 444 18.81 -66.92 -17.04
N PRO A 445 18.44 -68.20 -17.16
CA PRO A 445 17.67 -68.92 -16.14
C PRO A 445 18.52 -69.21 -14.89
N ALA A 446 17.86 -69.53 -13.76
CA ALA A 446 18.56 -70.01 -12.57
C ALA A 446 19.27 -71.36 -12.82
N GLY A 447 20.39 -71.59 -12.14
CA GLY A 447 21.18 -72.83 -12.23
C GLY A 447 22.65 -72.59 -12.58
N LEU A 448 23.35 -73.65 -13.00
CA LEU A 448 24.75 -73.56 -13.43
C LEU A 448 24.89 -72.60 -14.62
N VAL A 449 25.85 -71.69 -14.52
CA VAL A 449 26.38 -70.92 -15.64
C VAL A 449 27.88 -71.16 -15.71
N THR A 450 28.38 -71.53 -16.89
CA THR A 450 29.81 -71.68 -17.16
C THR A 450 30.26 -70.66 -18.18
N MET A 451 31.54 -70.31 -18.13
CA MET A 451 32.21 -69.44 -19.09
C MET A 451 33.55 -70.03 -19.48
N SER A 452 33.91 -69.90 -20.76
CA SER A 452 35.23 -70.23 -21.30
C SER A 452 35.72 -69.07 -22.16
N CYS A 453 36.81 -68.43 -21.77
CA CYS A 453 37.49 -67.39 -22.53
C CYS A 453 38.74 -67.96 -23.21
N THR A 454 39.11 -67.41 -24.38
CA THR A 454 40.24 -67.90 -25.17
C THR A 454 40.82 -66.79 -26.05
N GLY A 455 42.14 -66.62 -26.01
CA GLY A 455 42.88 -65.62 -26.77
C GLY A 455 42.80 -64.23 -26.14
N GLY A 456 43.15 -63.19 -26.89
CA GLY A 456 43.28 -61.83 -26.35
C GLY A 456 44.65 -61.56 -25.72
N THR A 457 44.84 -60.33 -25.24
CA THR A 457 46.11 -59.87 -24.65
C THR A 457 45.91 -58.98 -23.43
N TYR A 458 46.72 -59.15 -22.40
CA TYR A 458 46.69 -58.39 -21.14
C TYR A 458 48.00 -57.63 -20.88
N THR A 459 48.05 -56.83 -19.82
CA THR A 459 49.30 -56.23 -19.29
C THR A 459 49.65 -56.93 -17.99
N ASP A 460 50.75 -57.67 -17.94
CA ASP A 460 51.10 -58.45 -16.74
C ASP A 460 51.40 -57.53 -15.55
N GLU A 461 50.66 -57.68 -14.44
CA GLU A 461 50.71 -56.76 -13.29
C GLU A 461 52.00 -56.84 -12.47
N ALA A 462 52.73 -57.96 -12.55
CA ALA A 462 53.97 -58.14 -11.81
C ALA A 462 55.18 -57.51 -12.55
N THR A 463 55.23 -57.72 -13.88
CA THR A 463 56.32 -57.25 -14.77
C THR A 463 56.01 -55.91 -15.46
N ASN A 464 54.75 -55.48 -15.43
CA ASN A 464 54.18 -54.36 -16.19
C ASN A 464 54.33 -54.51 -17.73
N ALA A 465 54.45 -55.75 -18.21
CA ALA A 465 54.65 -56.06 -19.63
C ALA A 465 53.32 -56.10 -20.40
N ALA A 466 53.13 -55.14 -21.31
CA ALA A 466 51.91 -54.99 -22.10
C ALA A 466 51.89 -55.89 -23.36
N GLY A 467 50.76 -56.56 -23.59
CA GLY A 467 50.51 -57.36 -24.80
C GLY A 467 50.72 -58.86 -24.64
N THR A 468 50.86 -59.35 -23.41
CA THR A 468 51.01 -60.78 -23.06
C THR A 468 49.78 -61.57 -23.50
N VAL A 469 49.96 -62.73 -24.12
CA VAL A 469 48.86 -63.53 -24.69
C VAL A 469 48.19 -64.35 -23.60
N ALA A 470 46.87 -64.23 -23.47
CA ALA A 470 46.10 -64.94 -22.46
C ALA A 470 45.96 -66.45 -22.76
N ALA A 471 45.82 -67.24 -21.69
CA ALA A 471 45.60 -68.68 -21.76
C ALA A 471 44.14 -69.01 -22.14
N THR A 472 43.75 -70.28 -22.07
CA THR A 472 42.31 -70.63 -22.07
C THR A 472 41.85 -70.75 -20.62
N LEU A 473 41.06 -69.78 -20.16
CA LEU A 473 40.57 -69.72 -18.78
C LEU A 473 39.05 -69.91 -18.71
N ARG A 474 38.58 -70.59 -17.67
CA ARG A 474 37.18 -70.87 -17.40
C ARG A 474 36.76 -70.43 -16.01
N ALA A 475 35.46 -70.22 -15.87
CA ALA A 475 34.81 -69.97 -14.59
C ALA A 475 33.42 -70.59 -14.60
N ALA A 476 32.89 -70.90 -13.41
CA ALA A 476 31.54 -71.40 -13.25
C ALA A 476 30.93 -70.95 -11.92
N THR A 477 29.61 -70.79 -11.90
CA THR A 477 28.85 -70.42 -10.70
C THR A 477 27.40 -70.91 -10.78
N ILE A 478 26.70 -70.90 -9.64
CA ILE A 478 25.28 -71.24 -9.56
C ILE A 478 24.47 -69.93 -9.47
N TYR A 479 23.89 -69.51 -10.60
CA TYR A 479 23.13 -68.25 -10.68
C TYR A 479 21.72 -68.39 -10.10
N SER A 480 21.28 -67.37 -9.37
CA SER A 480 19.98 -67.31 -8.68
C SER A 480 18.78 -67.06 -9.61
N GLY A 481 19.01 -66.60 -10.85
CA GLY A 481 17.98 -66.17 -11.78
C GLY A 481 17.50 -64.73 -11.59
N THR A 482 18.03 -63.98 -10.62
CA THR A 482 17.67 -62.57 -10.37
C THR A 482 18.85 -61.72 -9.92
N GLY A 483 19.08 -60.58 -10.58
CA GLY A 483 20.15 -59.62 -10.26
C GLY A 483 21.07 -59.36 -11.46
N PRO A 484 22.19 -58.65 -11.27
CA PRO A 484 23.34 -58.76 -12.16
C PRO A 484 24.00 -60.14 -11.99
N LEU A 485 24.61 -60.63 -13.07
CA LEU A 485 25.51 -61.78 -13.03
C LEU A 485 26.91 -61.29 -13.40
N ASN A 486 27.82 -61.39 -12.44
CA ASN A 486 29.25 -61.22 -12.66
C ASN A 486 29.86 -62.61 -12.79
N LEU A 487 30.68 -62.85 -13.81
CA LEU A 487 31.44 -64.08 -13.96
C LEU A 487 32.79 -63.77 -14.61
N PHE A 488 33.87 -63.99 -13.86
CA PHE A 488 35.24 -63.68 -14.29
C PHE A 488 36.09 -64.95 -14.35
N ALA A 489 36.81 -65.14 -15.45
CA ALA A 489 37.78 -66.20 -15.63
C ALA A 489 39.18 -65.67 -15.24
N SER A 490 39.81 -66.34 -14.29
CA SER A 490 41.17 -66.08 -13.80
C SER A 490 41.92 -67.41 -13.70
N PRO A 491 43.26 -67.41 -13.57
CA PRO A 491 44.02 -68.61 -13.25
C PRO A 491 43.44 -69.41 -12.05
N LEU A 492 42.98 -68.71 -11.00
CA LEU A 492 42.40 -69.37 -9.83
C LEU A 492 41.00 -69.95 -10.08
N SER A 493 40.14 -69.28 -10.86
CA SER A 493 38.82 -69.84 -11.22
C SER A 493 38.95 -71.02 -12.18
N GLU A 494 39.97 -71.04 -13.05
CA GLU A 494 40.29 -72.15 -13.94
C GLU A 494 40.76 -73.38 -13.15
N ILE A 495 41.61 -73.20 -12.13
CA ILE A 495 41.99 -74.27 -11.19
C ILE A 495 40.74 -74.84 -10.50
N ALA A 496 39.88 -73.97 -9.95
CA ALA A 496 38.63 -74.39 -9.30
C ALA A 496 37.67 -75.11 -10.25
N TYR A 497 37.59 -74.68 -11.52
CA TYR A 497 36.80 -75.32 -12.56
C TYR A 497 37.30 -76.74 -12.86
N GLN A 498 38.61 -76.93 -13.05
CA GLN A 498 39.19 -78.25 -13.34
C GLN A 498 39.02 -79.22 -12.16
N LEU A 499 39.23 -78.75 -10.92
CA LEU A 499 39.00 -79.54 -9.71
C LEU A 499 37.51 -79.96 -9.59
N ALA A 500 36.56 -79.09 -9.93
CA ALA A 500 35.13 -79.39 -9.87
C ALA A 500 34.69 -80.39 -10.97
N ASP A 501 35.27 -80.32 -12.17
CA ASP A 501 35.01 -81.27 -13.26
C ASP A 501 35.55 -82.68 -12.90
N ALA A 502 36.73 -82.74 -12.26
CA ALA A 502 37.33 -83.99 -11.79
C ALA A 502 36.60 -84.63 -10.58
N ALA A 503 35.98 -83.82 -9.71
CA ALA A 503 35.40 -84.29 -8.44
C ALA A 503 34.04 -85.02 -8.55
N GLY A 504 33.33 -84.87 -9.67
CA GLY A 504 32.01 -85.50 -9.87
C GLY A 504 31.03 -84.68 -10.72
N GLY A 505 31.32 -83.39 -10.94
CA GLY A 505 30.62 -82.53 -11.88
C GLY A 505 30.64 -81.06 -11.45
N ILE A 506 30.83 -80.17 -12.43
CA ILE A 506 30.92 -78.72 -12.18
C ILE A 506 29.70 -78.18 -11.41
N ALA A 507 28.49 -78.66 -11.71
CA ALA A 507 27.26 -78.23 -11.04
C ALA A 507 27.16 -78.60 -9.55
N THR A 508 27.87 -79.65 -9.09
CA THR A 508 27.82 -80.11 -7.70
C THR A 508 28.91 -79.48 -6.85
N ASP A 509 30.11 -79.30 -7.40
CA ASP A 509 31.31 -79.07 -6.59
C ASP A 509 31.94 -77.67 -6.76
N ILE A 510 31.57 -76.89 -7.79
CA ILE A 510 32.22 -75.60 -8.08
C ILE A 510 32.21 -74.61 -6.91
N THR A 511 31.12 -74.52 -6.15
CA THR A 511 31.02 -73.63 -4.99
C THR A 511 31.99 -74.04 -3.87
N ALA A 512 32.23 -75.35 -3.69
CA ALA A 512 33.19 -75.83 -2.70
C ALA A 512 34.64 -75.60 -3.19
N GLN A 513 34.91 -75.85 -4.48
CA GLN A 513 36.25 -75.68 -5.04
C GLN A 513 36.68 -74.21 -5.13
N ASN A 514 35.78 -73.28 -5.46
CA ASN A 514 36.08 -71.84 -5.40
C ASN A 514 36.54 -71.40 -4.00
N ILE A 515 35.91 -71.93 -2.93
CA ILE A 515 36.30 -71.64 -1.53
C ILE A 515 37.63 -72.31 -1.17
N ALA A 516 37.85 -73.56 -1.62
CA ALA A 516 39.09 -74.28 -1.38
C ALA A 516 40.30 -73.56 -2.03
N VAL A 517 40.19 -73.17 -3.29
CA VAL A 517 41.23 -72.41 -4.00
C VAL A 517 41.44 -71.03 -3.38
N ALA A 518 40.38 -70.28 -3.03
CA ALA A 518 40.56 -69.01 -2.33
C ALA A 518 41.30 -69.16 -0.99
N THR A 519 41.06 -70.25 -0.27
CA THR A 519 41.75 -70.54 1.01
C THR A 519 43.20 -70.95 0.79
N ALA A 520 43.48 -71.78 -0.22
CA ALA A 520 44.82 -72.22 -0.61
C ALA A 520 45.76 -71.05 -0.94
N PHE A 521 45.25 -70.06 -1.69
CA PHE A 521 46.01 -68.86 -2.09
C PHE A 521 46.02 -67.74 -1.02
N GLY A 522 45.66 -68.03 0.23
CA GLY A 522 45.69 -67.06 1.34
C GLY A 522 44.61 -65.97 1.30
N ILE A 523 43.70 -66.02 0.32
CA ILE A 523 42.65 -65.03 0.06
C ILE A 523 41.26 -65.52 0.52
N ALA A 524 41.22 -66.24 1.63
CA ALA A 524 40.00 -66.84 2.17
C ALA A 524 38.87 -65.79 2.36
N GLY A 525 37.71 -66.05 1.77
CA GLY A 525 36.55 -65.15 1.76
C GLY A 525 36.38 -64.34 0.46
N VAL A 526 37.35 -64.36 -0.45
CA VAL A 526 37.21 -63.86 -1.82
C VAL A 526 36.42 -64.88 -2.66
N ASP A 527 35.44 -64.41 -3.43
CA ASP A 527 34.72 -65.25 -4.41
C ASP A 527 35.41 -65.16 -5.77
N LEU A 528 36.18 -66.19 -6.12
CA LEU A 528 36.99 -66.26 -7.35
C LEU A 528 36.18 -66.11 -8.65
N ALA A 529 34.86 -66.32 -8.62
CA ALA A 529 34.00 -66.22 -9.79
C ALA A 529 33.38 -64.82 -9.97
N THR A 530 33.18 -64.06 -8.89
CA THR A 530 32.46 -62.77 -8.94
C THR A 530 33.29 -61.57 -8.50
N THR A 531 34.42 -61.81 -7.82
CA THR A 531 35.38 -60.77 -7.47
C THR A 531 36.12 -60.31 -8.72
N ILE A 532 36.20 -58.99 -8.93
CA ILE A 532 37.10 -58.40 -9.90
C ILE A 532 38.39 -58.11 -9.13
N PRO A 533 39.58 -58.57 -9.56
CA PRO A 533 40.83 -58.16 -8.94
C PRO A 533 41.08 -56.66 -9.17
N THR A 534 41.70 -55.98 -8.22
CA THR A 534 42.11 -54.57 -8.37
C THR A 534 43.25 -54.44 -9.39
N ASP A 535 43.19 -53.45 -10.29
CA ASP A 535 44.35 -53.12 -11.12
C ASP A 535 45.43 -52.43 -10.25
N ILE A 536 46.49 -53.18 -9.95
CA ILE A 536 47.64 -52.73 -9.17
C ILE A 536 48.76 -52.11 -10.02
N SER A 537 48.56 -51.93 -11.34
CA SER A 537 49.54 -51.28 -12.20
C SER A 537 49.73 -49.80 -11.82
N PRO A 538 50.99 -49.30 -11.77
CA PRO A 538 51.28 -47.91 -11.39
C PRO A 538 50.78 -46.86 -12.38
N THR A 539 50.23 -47.26 -13.54
CA THR A 539 49.75 -46.32 -14.58
C THR A 539 48.24 -46.13 -14.64
N THR A 540 47.46 -47.02 -14.04
CA THR A 540 45.99 -47.07 -14.25
C THR A 540 45.16 -47.33 -12.99
N GLY A 541 45.72 -47.94 -11.94
CA GLY A 541 45.22 -47.88 -10.56
C GLY A 541 43.71 -48.04 -10.34
N THR A 542 43.03 -48.83 -11.18
CA THR A 542 41.57 -48.85 -11.21
C THR A 542 41.03 -49.87 -10.21
N VAL A 543 40.30 -49.37 -9.20
CA VAL A 543 39.88 -50.20 -8.08
C VAL A 543 38.64 -51.01 -8.40
N ALA A 544 38.76 -52.32 -8.19
CA ALA A 544 37.61 -53.20 -8.12
C ALA A 544 36.91 -53.06 -6.76
N GLY A 545 35.66 -52.59 -6.77
CA GLY A 545 34.86 -52.37 -5.55
C GLY A 545 34.51 -53.63 -4.73
N ASN A 546 35.06 -54.80 -5.07
CA ASN A 546 34.86 -56.05 -4.35
C ASN A 546 36.14 -56.86 -4.02
N ASP A 547 37.36 -56.37 -4.31
CA ASP A 547 38.64 -56.99 -3.91
C ASP A 547 39.24 -56.32 -2.65
N PRO A 548 39.00 -56.84 -1.43
CA PRO A 548 39.29 -56.12 -0.21
C PRO A 548 40.80 -56.04 0.06
N ALA A 549 41.34 -54.82 -0.01
CA ALA A 549 42.77 -54.50 0.11
C ALA A 549 43.66 -55.09 -1.01
N GLY A 550 43.12 -55.29 -2.22
CA GLY A 550 43.90 -55.72 -3.39
C GLY A 550 44.43 -57.15 -3.30
N LYS A 551 43.92 -57.97 -2.36
CA LYS A 551 44.46 -59.29 -2.05
C LYS A 551 44.33 -60.27 -3.21
N PHE A 552 43.24 -60.21 -3.96
CA PHE A 552 43.06 -61.09 -5.11
C PHE A 552 44.05 -60.71 -6.23
N ALA A 553 44.24 -59.41 -6.48
CA ALA A 553 45.25 -58.93 -7.42
C ALA A 553 46.69 -59.34 -7.03
N ILE A 554 47.05 -59.19 -5.75
CA ILE A 554 48.36 -59.63 -5.23
C ILE A 554 48.56 -61.14 -5.42
N ALA A 555 47.53 -61.96 -5.15
CA ALA A 555 47.61 -63.41 -5.35
C ALA A 555 47.78 -63.78 -6.84
N LEU A 556 47.13 -63.06 -7.75
CA LEU A 556 47.27 -63.27 -9.20
C LEU A 556 48.65 -62.82 -9.72
N ALA A 557 49.16 -61.68 -9.27
CA ALA A 557 50.51 -61.22 -9.59
C ALA A 557 51.58 -62.21 -9.08
N ALA A 558 51.39 -62.78 -7.88
CA ALA A 558 52.26 -63.82 -7.35
C ALA A 558 52.21 -65.12 -8.18
N VAL A 559 51.03 -65.54 -8.68
CA VAL A 559 50.91 -66.65 -9.65
C VAL A 559 51.67 -66.37 -10.93
N SER A 560 51.64 -65.13 -11.43
CA SER A 560 52.41 -64.77 -12.63
C SER A 560 53.92 -64.81 -12.41
N GLN A 561 54.41 -64.34 -11.25
CA GLN A 561 55.82 -64.49 -10.88
C GLN A 561 56.26 -65.96 -10.73
N ILE A 562 55.35 -66.88 -10.38
CA ILE A 562 55.66 -68.33 -10.39
C ILE A 562 55.81 -68.84 -11.84
N MET A 563 55.00 -68.37 -12.80
CA MET A 563 55.14 -68.75 -14.23
C MET A 563 56.52 -68.38 -14.81
N GLU A 564 57.04 -67.20 -14.46
CA GLU A 564 58.26 -66.62 -15.03
C GLU A 564 59.54 -67.38 -14.64
N ASN A 565 59.54 -68.12 -13.52
CA ASN A 565 60.75 -68.76 -12.97
C ASN A 565 61.12 -70.11 -13.59
N SER A 566 60.38 -70.60 -14.59
CA SER A 566 60.79 -71.81 -15.33
C SER A 566 61.93 -71.49 -16.31
N ALA A 567 63.07 -72.19 -16.16
CA ALA A 567 64.39 -71.79 -16.69
C ALA A 567 64.60 -71.84 -18.23
N ALA A 568 63.56 -71.68 -19.04
CA ALA A 568 63.58 -71.82 -20.50
C ALA A 568 63.56 -70.51 -21.30
N ASP A 569 62.99 -69.41 -20.77
CA ASP A 569 62.60 -68.24 -21.60
C ASP A 569 63.42 -66.94 -21.38
N GLY A 570 64.24 -66.89 -20.33
CA GLY A 570 65.24 -65.82 -20.15
C GLY A 570 64.68 -64.43 -19.82
N GLY A 571 63.57 -64.34 -19.08
CA GLY A 571 62.98 -63.08 -18.59
C GLY A 571 62.02 -62.44 -19.59
N GLN A 572 61.10 -63.22 -20.14
CA GLN A 572 59.97 -62.74 -20.94
C GLN A 572 58.66 -63.17 -20.27
N SER A 573 57.58 -62.43 -20.53
CA SER A 573 56.25 -62.77 -20.02
C SER A 573 55.77 -64.11 -20.58
N PRO A 574 55.18 -64.99 -19.74
CA PRO A 574 54.94 -66.38 -20.08
C PRO A 574 53.98 -66.55 -21.26
N SER A 575 54.25 -67.54 -22.12
CA SER A 575 53.33 -67.86 -23.22
C SER A 575 52.07 -68.58 -22.71
N ALA A 576 50.98 -68.49 -23.48
CA ALA A 576 49.73 -69.19 -23.17
C ALA A 576 49.89 -70.72 -22.97
N ALA A 577 50.92 -71.34 -23.57
CA ALA A 577 51.22 -72.77 -23.40
C ALA A 577 51.89 -73.06 -22.04
N GLU A 578 52.77 -72.18 -21.56
CA GLU A 578 53.42 -72.28 -20.26
C GLU A 578 52.42 -72.00 -19.13
N ALA A 579 51.57 -70.98 -19.28
CA ALA A 579 50.46 -70.71 -18.36
C ALA A 579 49.51 -71.91 -18.22
N THR A 580 49.16 -72.57 -19.34
CA THR A 580 48.35 -73.80 -19.32
C THR A 580 49.07 -74.95 -18.59
N THR A 581 50.39 -75.04 -18.74
CA THR A 581 51.22 -76.06 -18.07
C THR A 581 51.30 -75.82 -16.56
N LEU A 582 51.49 -74.56 -16.13
CA LEU A 582 51.45 -74.19 -14.71
C LEU A 582 50.10 -74.55 -14.09
N ILE A 583 49.00 -74.11 -14.69
CA ILE A 583 47.65 -74.34 -14.18
C ILE A 583 47.39 -75.86 -14.03
N THR A 584 47.86 -76.67 -14.97
CA THR A 584 47.75 -78.14 -14.89
C THR A 584 48.57 -78.73 -13.73
N ALA A 585 49.76 -78.18 -13.46
CA ALA A 585 50.57 -78.59 -12.30
C ALA A 585 49.90 -78.21 -10.97
N LEU A 586 49.41 -76.98 -10.84
CA LEU A 586 48.69 -76.49 -9.66
C LEU A 586 47.38 -77.25 -9.39
N VAL A 587 46.63 -77.61 -10.43
CA VAL A 587 45.45 -78.50 -10.31
C VAL A 587 45.85 -79.89 -9.81
N THR A 588 47.03 -80.39 -10.19
CA THR A 588 47.52 -81.70 -9.74
C THR A 588 47.92 -81.66 -8.27
N ASP A 589 48.72 -80.66 -7.87
CA ASP A 589 49.16 -80.37 -6.50
C ASP A 589 47.93 -80.24 -5.56
N MET A 590 47.02 -79.32 -5.88
CA MET A 590 45.76 -79.12 -5.15
C MET A 590 44.83 -80.36 -5.10
N SER A 591 45.04 -81.37 -5.93
CA SER A 591 44.22 -82.59 -5.93
C SER A 591 44.67 -83.67 -4.95
N ASP A 592 45.93 -83.65 -4.49
CA ASP A 592 46.44 -84.60 -3.49
C ASP A 592 46.34 -84.09 -2.05
N GLY A 593 46.25 -82.77 -1.87
CA GLY A 593 45.79 -82.12 -0.64
C GLY A 593 46.86 -81.34 0.12
N ASP A 594 48.07 -81.22 -0.42
CA ASP A 594 49.05 -80.22 0.00
C ASP A 594 49.20 -79.13 -1.08
N ILE A 595 49.99 -78.08 -0.79
CA ILE A 595 50.51 -77.15 -1.81
C ILE A 595 52.03 -77.30 -1.75
N ASP A 596 52.54 -78.42 -2.26
CA ASP A 596 53.97 -78.74 -2.17
C ASP A 596 54.78 -77.79 -3.08
N GLY A 597 54.14 -77.10 -4.03
CA GLY A 597 54.73 -76.06 -4.86
C GLY A 597 55.41 -76.60 -6.12
N ILE A 598 56.31 -75.82 -6.70
CA ILE A 598 56.92 -76.14 -8.01
C ILE A 598 58.44 -76.22 -7.90
N ASP A 599 59.01 -77.30 -8.43
CA ASP A 599 60.46 -77.49 -8.56
C ASP A 599 61.03 -76.46 -9.55
N ASP A 600 61.89 -75.58 -9.05
CA ASP A 600 62.60 -74.55 -9.84
C ASP A 600 63.66 -75.11 -10.80
N GLY A 601 63.78 -76.45 -10.88
CA GLY A 601 64.79 -77.16 -11.67
C GLY A 601 66.15 -77.24 -10.97
N THR A 602 66.27 -76.69 -9.76
CA THR A 602 67.42 -76.85 -8.87
C THR A 602 67.14 -77.84 -7.73
N GLY A 603 65.90 -78.34 -7.61
CA GLY A 603 65.44 -79.17 -6.51
C GLY A 603 64.94 -78.36 -5.30
N THR A 604 64.60 -77.08 -5.50
CA THR A 604 63.95 -76.24 -4.48
C THR A 604 62.49 -76.06 -4.86
N MET A 605 61.58 -76.37 -3.93
CA MET A 605 60.14 -76.14 -4.14
C MET A 605 59.79 -74.68 -3.86
N ILE A 606 59.13 -74.01 -4.80
CA ILE A 606 58.54 -72.68 -4.64
C ILE A 606 57.06 -72.85 -4.30
N ASP A 607 56.71 -72.60 -3.04
CA ASP A 607 55.32 -72.51 -2.55
C ASP A 607 54.71 -71.12 -2.85
N ILE A 608 53.43 -71.13 -3.21
CA ILE A 608 52.55 -69.97 -3.40
C ILE A 608 52.52 -69.04 -2.19
N ALA A 609 52.44 -69.57 -0.96
CA ALA A 609 52.39 -68.73 0.24
C ALA A 609 53.70 -67.95 0.44
N MET A 610 54.84 -68.59 0.12
CA MET A 610 56.14 -67.94 0.08
C MET A 610 56.24 -66.91 -1.07
N ALA A 611 55.71 -67.21 -2.26
CA ALA A 611 55.72 -66.29 -3.39
C ALA A 611 54.94 -64.99 -3.11
N ILE A 612 53.73 -65.10 -2.54
CA ILE A 612 52.91 -63.96 -2.08
C ILE A 612 53.65 -63.15 -1.02
N SER A 613 54.19 -63.80 0.01
CA SER A 613 54.98 -63.14 1.06
C SER A 613 56.22 -62.43 0.51
N ASN A 614 56.87 -62.99 -0.52
CA ASN A 614 58.05 -62.41 -1.14
C ASN A 614 57.73 -61.19 -2.00
N PHE A 615 56.56 -61.18 -2.65
CA PHE A 615 56.01 -60.03 -3.38
C PHE A 615 55.63 -58.89 -2.42
N ASP A 616 54.86 -59.18 -1.37
CA ASP A 616 54.43 -58.20 -0.34
C ASP A 616 55.61 -57.49 0.37
N ASN A 617 56.72 -58.21 0.58
CA ASN A 617 57.90 -57.69 1.28
C ASN A 617 59.02 -57.19 0.35
N GLY A 618 58.93 -57.40 -0.97
CA GLY A 618 59.99 -57.05 -1.93
C GLY A 618 61.26 -57.90 -1.81
N THR A 619 61.17 -59.15 -1.33
CA THR A 619 62.34 -59.98 -0.99
C THR A 619 62.16 -61.43 -1.45
N GLY A 620 63.09 -62.01 -2.21
CA GLY A 620 63.08 -63.46 -2.51
C GLY A 620 63.80 -63.85 -3.80
N ASN A 621 63.97 -65.15 -4.03
CA ASN A 621 64.53 -65.67 -5.29
C ASN A 621 63.57 -65.53 -6.48
N ASN A 622 62.25 -65.51 -6.22
CA ASN A 622 61.19 -65.27 -7.20
C ASN A 622 60.98 -63.77 -7.49
N ASN A 623 62.02 -62.95 -7.29
CA ASN A 623 62.08 -61.53 -7.64
C ASN A 623 63.54 -61.17 -8.05
N PRO A 624 64.07 -61.75 -9.15
CA PRO A 624 65.46 -61.54 -9.54
C PRO A 624 65.67 -60.15 -10.17
N ALA A 625 66.40 -59.28 -9.47
CA ALA A 625 66.73 -57.90 -9.87
C ALA A 625 67.64 -57.76 -11.12
N THR A 626 67.65 -58.76 -12.01
CA THR A 626 68.44 -58.79 -13.25
C THR A 626 67.60 -58.93 -14.52
N ASP A 627 66.27 -58.97 -14.44
CA ASP A 627 65.49 -58.62 -15.64
C ASP A 627 65.73 -57.13 -15.95
N THR A 628 66.15 -56.86 -17.18
CA THR A 628 66.48 -55.53 -17.67
C THR A 628 65.30 -54.80 -18.31
N GLY A 629 64.10 -55.42 -18.32
CA GLY A 629 62.85 -54.83 -18.82
C GLY A 629 62.01 -54.14 -17.74
N SER A 630 61.96 -54.69 -16.52
CA SER A 630 61.06 -54.21 -15.47
C SER A 630 61.51 -52.89 -14.79
N THR A 631 60.59 -51.93 -14.68
CA THR A 631 60.74 -50.72 -13.85
C THR A 631 60.21 -50.89 -12.43
N ASN A 632 59.66 -52.07 -12.08
CA ASN A 632 59.34 -52.42 -10.69
C ASN A 632 60.64 -52.71 -9.91
N THR A 633 61.33 -51.65 -9.48
CA THR A 633 62.25 -51.75 -8.36
C THR A 633 61.45 -52.21 -7.14
N GLY A 634 61.66 -53.45 -6.69
CA GLY A 634 60.83 -54.13 -5.68
C GLY A 634 60.91 -53.55 -4.27
N ASP A 635 60.35 -52.35 -4.08
CA ASP A 635 60.36 -51.59 -2.83
C ASP A 635 58.92 -51.19 -2.42
N ALA A 636 57.99 -52.16 -2.49
CA ALA A 636 56.64 -52.06 -1.93
C ALA A 636 56.64 -51.76 -0.41
N ALA A 637 57.79 -51.91 0.26
CA ALA A 637 57.96 -51.69 1.68
C ALA A 637 58.08 -50.21 2.07
N THR A 638 58.69 -49.35 1.26
CA THR A 638 59.18 -48.01 1.67
C THR A 638 58.56 -46.80 0.97
N ALA A 639 57.86 -46.99 -0.15
CA ALA A 639 57.20 -45.90 -0.86
C ALA A 639 55.84 -45.54 -0.21
N THR A 640 55.68 -44.26 0.13
CA THR A 640 54.42 -43.64 0.64
C THR A 640 53.94 -42.56 -0.33
N GLY A 641 52.62 -42.33 -0.38
CA GLY A 641 51.98 -41.35 -1.24
C GLY A 641 51.46 -41.93 -2.56
N GLU A 642 50.65 -41.13 -3.24
CA GLU A 642 50.06 -41.43 -4.55
C GLU A 642 51.11 -41.91 -5.57
N GLY A 643 50.81 -43.01 -6.26
CA GLY A 643 51.73 -43.71 -7.17
C GLY A 643 52.53 -44.85 -6.54
N SER A 644 52.43 -45.06 -5.22
CA SER A 644 52.92 -46.27 -4.54
C SER A 644 51.78 -47.25 -4.27
N ILE A 645 52.06 -48.56 -4.24
CA ILE A 645 51.04 -49.59 -3.98
C ILE A 645 50.36 -49.36 -2.62
N LYS A 646 51.15 -49.10 -1.56
CA LYS A 646 50.62 -48.78 -0.22
C LYS A 646 49.87 -47.46 -0.19
N GLY A 647 50.40 -46.41 -0.82
CA GLY A 647 49.74 -45.10 -0.84
C GLY A 647 48.41 -45.14 -1.58
N ASN A 648 48.34 -45.80 -2.74
CA ASN A 648 47.09 -45.95 -3.48
C ASN A 648 46.04 -46.75 -2.67
N LEU A 649 46.45 -47.84 -2.01
CA LEU A 649 45.55 -48.62 -1.13
C LEU A 649 45.09 -47.82 0.10
N ALA A 650 45.94 -46.94 0.64
CA ALA A 650 45.63 -46.14 1.82
C ALA A 650 44.74 -44.94 1.49
N ILE A 651 45.04 -44.21 0.40
CA ILE A 651 44.16 -43.18 -0.20
C ILE A 651 42.78 -43.77 -0.44
N LEU A 652 42.72 -44.95 -1.08
CA LEU A 652 41.47 -45.67 -1.34
C LEU A 652 40.68 -46.02 -0.06
N LYS A 653 41.38 -46.46 0.99
CA LYS A 653 40.73 -46.79 2.27
C LYS A 653 40.17 -45.55 2.96
N ILE A 654 40.83 -44.40 2.80
CA ILE A 654 40.36 -43.11 3.30
C ILE A 654 39.19 -42.59 2.48
N SER A 655 39.24 -42.68 1.14
CA SER A 655 38.19 -42.16 0.24
C SER A 655 36.89 -42.96 0.25
N ASN A 656 36.97 -44.27 0.56
CA ASN A 656 35.81 -45.14 0.75
C ASN A 656 35.36 -45.23 2.23
N TYR A 657 35.92 -44.44 3.14
CA TYR A 657 35.49 -44.46 4.53
C TYR A 657 34.14 -43.74 4.69
N ASP A 658 33.13 -44.47 5.14
CA ASP A 658 31.73 -44.02 5.29
C ASP A 658 31.17 -44.27 6.71
N GLY A 659 32.09 -44.39 7.68
CA GLY A 659 31.77 -44.75 9.06
C GLY A 659 31.33 -46.21 9.28
N THR A 660 31.07 -46.97 8.22
CA THR A 660 30.68 -48.40 8.26
C THR A 660 31.79 -49.35 7.80
N ASN A 661 32.65 -48.86 6.91
CA ASN A 661 33.84 -49.56 6.41
C ASN A 661 35.01 -49.53 7.42
N ALA A 662 36.12 -50.18 7.07
CA ALA A 662 37.28 -50.33 7.95
C ALA A 662 37.95 -48.99 8.27
N VAL A 663 37.87 -48.57 9.54
CA VAL A 663 38.32 -47.25 10.03
C VAL A 663 39.79 -46.94 9.65
N PRO A 664 40.04 -45.79 8.99
CA PRO A 664 41.39 -45.28 8.76
C PRO A 664 42.16 -45.01 10.08
N THR A 665 43.45 -45.32 10.05
CA THR A 665 44.39 -45.17 11.16
C THR A 665 45.42 -44.11 10.81
N VAL A 666 46.19 -43.63 11.79
CA VAL A 666 47.31 -42.69 11.54
C VAL A 666 48.28 -43.25 10.49
N GLN A 667 48.50 -44.57 10.46
CA GLN A 667 49.38 -45.19 9.48
C GLN A 667 48.81 -45.13 8.06
N ASP A 668 47.49 -45.24 7.87
CA ASP A 668 46.88 -45.10 6.54
C ASP A 668 47.08 -43.68 5.99
N TYR A 669 46.94 -42.64 6.82
CA TYR A 669 47.24 -41.27 6.38
C TYR A 669 48.73 -41.07 6.05
N ILE A 670 49.64 -41.66 6.84
CA ILE A 670 51.09 -41.63 6.55
C ILE A 670 51.40 -42.36 5.24
N ASP A 671 50.82 -43.55 5.03
CA ASP A 671 51.01 -44.36 3.82
C ASP A 671 50.44 -43.63 2.59
N ALA A 672 49.31 -42.93 2.74
CA ALA A 672 48.72 -42.03 1.75
C ALA A 672 49.54 -40.74 1.51
N GLY A 673 50.64 -40.50 2.22
CA GLY A 673 51.50 -39.31 2.08
C GLY A 673 50.95 -38.04 2.75
N VAL A 674 49.93 -38.17 3.59
CA VAL A 674 49.23 -37.06 4.25
C VAL A 674 49.87 -36.73 5.59
N THR A 675 50.03 -35.44 5.87
CA THR A 675 50.69 -34.91 7.06
C THR A 675 49.72 -34.19 7.99
N GLY A 676 50.11 -33.98 9.26
CA GLY A 676 49.26 -33.31 10.26
C GLY A 676 48.25 -34.20 10.98
N VAL A 677 48.09 -35.46 10.56
CA VAL A 677 47.27 -36.45 11.28
C VAL A 677 48.07 -37.04 12.44
N THR A 678 47.46 -37.01 13.63
CA THR A 678 48.02 -37.49 14.89
C THR A 678 46.96 -38.29 15.65
N ALA A 679 47.36 -39.01 16.70
CA ALA A 679 46.40 -39.70 17.57
C ALA A 679 45.39 -38.75 18.27
N ALA A 680 45.64 -37.44 18.31
CA ALA A 680 44.76 -36.46 18.95
C ALA A 680 43.62 -35.99 18.02
N ASN A 681 43.91 -35.73 16.74
CA ASN A 681 42.92 -35.26 15.76
C ASN A 681 42.37 -36.36 14.82
N LEU A 682 42.90 -37.60 14.87
CA LEU A 682 42.46 -38.73 14.05
C LEU A 682 40.93 -38.93 14.03
N VAL A 683 40.23 -38.73 15.16
CA VAL A 683 38.77 -38.93 15.24
C VAL A 683 38.02 -37.91 14.38
N GLU A 684 38.39 -36.65 14.44
CA GLU A 684 37.74 -35.58 13.65
C GLU A 684 38.21 -35.59 12.19
N VAL A 685 39.47 -35.97 11.92
CA VAL A 685 39.97 -36.24 10.57
C VAL A 685 39.19 -37.39 9.90
N ASN A 686 39.01 -38.52 10.60
CA ASN A 686 38.21 -39.63 10.08
C ASN A 686 36.76 -39.22 9.85
N LYS A 687 36.18 -38.41 10.74
CA LYS A 687 34.82 -37.88 10.60
C LYS A 687 34.68 -36.89 9.44
N LYS A 688 35.76 -36.21 9.02
CA LYS A 688 35.77 -35.47 7.75
C LYS A 688 35.76 -36.40 6.55
N ALA A 689 36.61 -37.44 6.55
CA ALA A 689 36.64 -38.45 5.49
C ALA A 689 35.27 -39.17 5.33
N ASP A 690 34.63 -39.56 6.44
CA ASP A 690 33.26 -40.11 6.51
C ASP A 690 32.21 -39.23 5.80
N THR A 691 32.39 -37.90 5.86
CA THR A 691 31.49 -36.94 5.21
C THR A 691 31.95 -36.46 3.82
N ALA A 692 33.15 -36.84 3.38
CA ALA A 692 33.68 -36.44 2.09
C ALA A 692 33.05 -37.29 0.98
N THR A 693 32.96 -36.74 -0.24
CA THR A 693 32.71 -37.63 -1.39
C THR A 693 34.01 -38.32 -1.79
N THR A 694 33.93 -39.44 -2.50
CA THR A 694 35.12 -40.14 -3.02
C THR A 694 35.98 -39.19 -3.86
N THR A 695 35.36 -38.29 -4.63
CA THR A 695 36.04 -37.25 -5.43
C THR A 695 36.58 -36.06 -4.64
N ASP A 696 36.27 -35.93 -3.36
CA ASP A 696 36.89 -34.96 -2.45
C ASP A 696 38.01 -35.61 -1.61
N SER A 697 38.46 -36.81 -1.99
CA SER A 697 39.40 -37.63 -1.21
C SER A 697 40.17 -38.69 -2.02
N ASP A 698 40.10 -38.72 -3.35
CA ASP A 698 40.75 -39.77 -4.17
C ASP A 698 42.22 -39.49 -4.53
N SER A 699 42.76 -38.34 -4.10
CA SER A 699 44.18 -38.00 -4.17
C SER A 699 44.81 -37.66 -2.81
N THR A 700 46.15 -37.72 -2.71
CA THR A 700 46.87 -37.25 -1.51
C THR A 700 46.57 -35.77 -1.21
N VAL A 701 46.37 -34.96 -2.25
CA VAL A 701 46.14 -33.50 -2.12
C VAL A 701 44.78 -33.19 -1.51
N GLU A 702 43.73 -33.91 -1.92
CA GLU A 702 42.38 -33.69 -1.39
C GLU A 702 42.24 -34.21 0.03
N ILE A 703 42.84 -35.36 0.36
CA ILE A 703 42.88 -35.84 1.75
C ILE A 703 43.66 -34.85 2.63
N GLN A 704 44.77 -34.29 2.15
CA GLN A 704 45.47 -33.21 2.88
C GLN A 704 44.57 -31.98 3.07
N ALA A 705 43.79 -31.58 2.08
CA ALA A 705 42.83 -30.48 2.22
C ALA A 705 41.72 -30.77 3.25
N LEU A 706 41.24 -32.02 3.35
CA LEU A 706 40.31 -32.44 4.41
C LEU A 706 40.95 -32.32 5.80
N VAL A 707 42.20 -32.77 5.96
CA VAL A 707 42.98 -32.68 7.21
C VAL A 707 43.24 -31.22 7.59
N ASP A 708 43.66 -30.39 6.65
CA ASP A 708 43.88 -28.96 6.85
C ASP A 708 42.58 -28.25 7.26
N SER A 709 41.42 -28.72 6.77
CA SER A 709 40.10 -28.21 7.19
C SER A 709 39.75 -28.52 8.65
N VAL A 710 40.31 -29.58 9.24
CA VAL A 710 40.16 -29.88 10.69
C VAL A 710 41.06 -28.94 11.48
N ALA A 711 42.33 -28.81 11.09
CA ALA A 711 43.28 -27.92 11.76
C ALA A 711 42.81 -26.44 11.75
N ALA A 712 42.17 -26.00 10.66
CA ALA A 712 41.57 -24.67 10.57
C ALA A 712 40.32 -24.51 11.46
N ALA A 713 39.52 -25.56 11.65
CA ALA A 713 38.38 -25.55 12.57
C ALA A 713 38.86 -25.48 14.04
N ASP A 714 39.86 -26.26 14.42
CA ASP A 714 40.47 -26.22 15.76
C ASP A 714 41.03 -24.81 16.09
N ALA A 715 41.65 -24.14 15.11
CA ALA A 715 42.13 -22.76 15.26
C ALA A 715 40.99 -21.75 15.46
N SER A 716 39.91 -21.87 14.68
CA SER A 716 38.69 -21.07 14.84
C SER A 716 38.09 -21.24 16.24
N ASP A 717 37.95 -22.48 16.71
CA ASP A 717 37.36 -22.79 18.01
C ASP A 717 38.23 -22.28 19.17
N SER A 718 39.56 -22.25 19.01
CA SER A 718 40.47 -21.60 19.97
C SER A 718 40.20 -20.10 20.08
N VAL A 719 40.16 -19.37 18.96
CA VAL A 719 39.92 -17.92 18.97
C VAL A 719 38.53 -17.58 19.51
N LEU A 720 37.52 -18.40 19.19
CA LEU A 720 36.18 -18.26 19.77
C LEU A 720 36.17 -18.53 21.28
N ALA A 721 36.99 -19.45 21.79
CA ALA A 721 37.16 -19.66 23.22
C ALA A 721 37.85 -18.47 23.90
N ASP A 722 38.85 -17.87 23.26
CA ASP A 722 39.56 -16.70 23.77
C ASP A 722 38.64 -15.46 23.81
N ILE A 723 37.94 -15.12 22.72
CA ILE A 723 36.93 -14.04 22.70
C ILE A 723 35.83 -14.26 23.76
N GLY A 724 35.35 -15.51 23.90
CA GLY A 724 34.37 -15.88 24.92
C GLY A 724 34.90 -15.84 26.34
N THR A 725 36.22 -15.84 26.53
CA THR A 725 36.89 -15.69 27.82
C THR A 725 37.17 -14.23 28.14
N ASP A 726 37.64 -13.45 27.16
CA ASP A 726 37.82 -12.00 27.26
C ASP A 726 36.53 -11.32 27.69
N ALA A 727 35.44 -11.54 26.95
CA ALA A 727 34.13 -10.97 27.27
C ALA A 727 33.61 -11.34 28.67
N ASN A 728 33.97 -12.53 29.18
CA ASN A 728 33.46 -13.03 30.46
C ASN A 728 34.47 -12.88 31.62
N THR A 729 35.60 -12.21 31.40
CA THR A 729 36.58 -11.85 32.42
C THR A 729 36.77 -10.33 32.46
N ALA A 730 37.48 -9.81 33.46
CA ALA A 730 37.83 -8.38 33.53
C ALA A 730 39.13 -8.08 32.77
N SER A 731 39.42 -8.88 31.74
CA SER A 731 40.62 -8.78 30.89
C SER A 731 40.29 -7.88 29.70
N THR A 732 41.26 -7.11 29.21
CA THR A 732 41.11 -6.38 27.94
C THR A 732 41.39 -7.33 26.79
N SER A 733 40.46 -7.45 25.84
CA SER A 733 40.62 -8.33 24.69
C SER A 733 41.79 -7.88 23.80
N ASP A 734 42.72 -8.80 23.55
CA ASP A 734 43.88 -8.58 22.68
C ASP A 734 43.71 -9.21 21.28
N THR A 735 42.53 -9.79 20.99
CA THR A 735 42.21 -10.44 19.71
C THR A 735 42.58 -9.55 18.51
N THR A 736 43.41 -10.10 17.62
CA THR A 736 43.99 -9.41 16.47
C THR A 736 43.19 -9.62 15.18
N ILE A 737 43.50 -8.84 14.15
CA ILE A 737 42.96 -9.03 12.78
C ILE A 737 43.24 -10.45 12.24
N ALA A 738 44.38 -11.05 12.61
CA ALA A 738 44.75 -12.39 12.16
C ALA A 738 43.88 -13.46 12.83
N GLU A 739 43.58 -13.31 14.11
CA GLU A 739 42.71 -14.22 14.86
C GLU A 739 41.25 -14.11 14.40
N PHE A 740 40.71 -12.89 14.23
CA PHE A 740 39.40 -12.71 13.58
C PHE A 740 39.36 -13.32 12.16
N GLY A 741 40.45 -13.21 11.40
CA GLY A 741 40.57 -13.82 10.07
C GLY A 741 40.67 -15.35 10.07
N SER A 742 40.88 -15.99 11.22
CA SER A 742 40.94 -17.45 11.38
C SER A 742 39.62 -18.09 11.81
N ILE A 743 38.62 -17.29 12.21
CA ILE A 743 37.30 -17.78 12.61
C ILE A 743 36.54 -18.33 11.40
N LEU A 744 35.96 -19.53 11.55
CA LEU A 744 35.20 -20.24 10.54
C LEU A 744 33.74 -20.47 10.98
N PRO A 745 32.74 -20.31 10.08
CA PRO A 745 32.85 -19.77 8.73
C PRO A 745 33.34 -18.31 8.72
N ALA A 746 34.06 -17.94 7.66
CA ALA A 746 34.71 -16.63 7.56
C ALA A 746 33.74 -15.46 7.81
N LEU A 747 34.16 -14.52 8.65
CA LEU A 747 33.37 -13.37 9.06
C LEU A 747 33.22 -12.36 7.90
N THR A 748 31.99 -11.89 7.69
CA THR A 748 31.65 -10.89 6.67
C THR A 748 31.64 -9.48 7.25
N ASP A 749 31.86 -8.50 6.37
CA ASP A 749 31.90 -7.06 6.69
C ASP A 749 32.94 -6.65 7.75
N PHE A 750 33.95 -7.48 8.06
CA PHE A 750 35.02 -7.09 8.98
C PHE A 750 35.83 -5.91 8.42
N VAL A 751 35.84 -4.78 9.15
CA VAL A 751 36.56 -3.56 8.78
C VAL A 751 37.80 -3.44 9.66
N ASN A 752 39.00 -3.63 9.09
CA ASN A 752 40.27 -3.57 9.83
C ASN A 752 40.46 -2.29 10.66
N ALA A 753 39.94 -1.15 10.20
CA ALA A 753 40.03 0.12 10.91
C ALA A 753 39.20 0.16 12.22
N ASN A 754 38.22 -0.72 12.36
CA ASN A 754 37.31 -0.79 13.50
C ASN A 754 37.81 -1.78 14.60
N LEU A 755 39.02 -2.33 14.47
CA LEU A 755 39.58 -3.32 15.42
C LEU A 755 39.41 -2.93 16.89
N SER A 756 39.83 -1.71 17.25
CA SER A 756 39.72 -1.21 18.63
C SER A 756 38.27 -1.04 19.10
N ALA A 757 37.32 -0.82 18.19
CA ALA A 757 35.90 -0.77 18.51
C ALA A 757 35.30 -2.17 18.73
N TYR A 758 35.77 -3.19 17.99
CA TYR A 758 35.43 -4.59 18.26
C TYR A 758 35.97 -5.03 19.63
N GLN A 759 37.25 -4.79 19.92
CA GLN A 759 37.88 -5.07 21.22
C GLN A 759 37.12 -4.37 22.37
N THR A 760 36.84 -3.07 22.22
CA THR A 760 36.04 -2.32 23.22
C THR A 760 34.63 -2.92 23.39
N TYR A 761 34.02 -3.46 22.34
CA TYR A 761 32.71 -4.11 22.44
C TYR A 761 32.78 -5.44 23.20
N ILE A 762 33.82 -6.25 23.00
CA ILE A 762 34.07 -7.48 23.77
C ILE A 762 34.16 -7.14 25.26
N ASP A 763 35.05 -6.19 25.62
CA ASP A 763 35.30 -5.77 27.01
C ASP A 763 34.07 -5.14 27.69
N ALA A 764 33.26 -4.36 26.94
CA ALA A 764 32.17 -3.59 27.51
C ALA A 764 30.84 -4.37 27.67
N ASN A 765 30.75 -5.60 27.14
CA ASN A 765 29.50 -6.38 27.09
C ASN A 765 29.62 -7.76 27.77
N PRO A 766 29.91 -7.81 29.09
CA PRO A 766 30.08 -9.08 29.78
C PRO A 766 28.79 -9.92 29.80
N GLY A 767 28.92 -11.19 29.42
CA GLY A 767 27.80 -12.12 29.25
C GLY A 767 27.08 -12.05 27.90
N SER A 768 27.51 -11.19 26.96
CA SER A 768 26.96 -11.15 25.58
C SER A 768 27.53 -12.20 24.63
N PHE A 769 28.58 -12.91 25.06
CA PHE A 769 29.17 -14.05 24.35
C PHE A 769 29.08 -15.29 25.23
N ALA A 770 28.78 -16.44 24.63
CA ALA A 770 29.01 -17.72 25.28
C ALA A 770 30.50 -17.92 25.64
N SER A 771 30.80 -18.91 26.49
CA SER A 771 32.17 -19.34 26.78
C SER A 771 32.27 -20.85 26.51
N PRO A 772 32.89 -21.29 25.40
CA PRO A 772 33.45 -20.48 24.31
C PRO A 772 32.37 -19.70 23.53
N ALA A 773 32.77 -18.62 22.83
CA ALA A 773 31.87 -17.84 22.00
C ALA A 773 31.46 -18.62 20.73
N THR A 774 30.47 -18.12 20.00
CA THR A 774 30.08 -18.64 18.68
C THR A 774 30.40 -17.65 17.57
N GLN A 775 30.72 -18.16 16.38
CA GLN A 775 30.92 -17.35 15.18
C GLN A 775 29.76 -16.38 14.91
N ALA A 776 28.53 -16.79 15.21
CA ALA A 776 27.33 -15.97 15.03
C ALA A 776 27.27 -14.78 16.02
N GLU A 777 27.71 -14.95 17.27
CA GLU A 777 27.82 -13.84 18.25
C GLU A 777 28.91 -12.85 17.82
N VAL A 778 30.06 -13.35 17.36
CA VAL A 778 31.16 -12.52 16.83
C VAL A 778 30.73 -11.76 15.56
N GLN A 779 29.99 -12.41 14.66
CA GLN A 779 29.43 -11.75 13.48
C GLN A 779 28.39 -10.67 13.86
N ALA A 780 27.53 -10.96 14.86
CA ALA A 780 26.54 -10.00 15.35
C ALA A 780 27.22 -8.77 15.99
N MET A 781 28.31 -8.95 16.75
CA MET A 781 29.16 -7.86 17.21
C MET A 781 29.70 -7.05 16.03
N ILE A 782 30.31 -7.67 15.03
CA ILE A 782 30.92 -6.95 13.89
C ILE A 782 29.86 -6.09 13.18
N THR A 783 28.67 -6.66 12.92
CA THR A 783 27.55 -5.92 12.34
C THR A 783 27.09 -4.77 13.25
N ALA A 784 26.96 -4.99 14.56
CA ALA A 784 26.55 -3.95 15.51
C ALA A 784 27.57 -2.80 15.64
N VAL A 785 28.86 -3.12 15.75
CA VAL A 785 29.95 -2.14 15.85
C VAL A 785 30.09 -1.36 14.55
N ASN A 786 30.05 -2.02 13.39
CA ASN A 786 30.08 -1.32 12.10
C ASN A 786 28.88 -0.40 11.91
N ALA A 787 27.68 -0.86 12.29
CA ALA A 787 26.48 -0.02 12.25
C ALA A 787 26.61 1.20 13.18
N ALA A 788 27.18 1.03 14.39
CA ALA A 788 27.43 2.13 15.32
C ALA A 788 28.48 3.13 14.80
N VAL A 789 29.59 2.66 14.25
CA VAL A 789 30.64 3.52 13.65
C VAL A 789 30.08 4.29 12.44
N ASN A 790 29.33 3.63 11.56
CA ASN A 790 28.70 4.28 10.40
C ASN A 790 27.62 5.30 10.83
N ALA A 791 26.83 4.99 11.86
CA ALA A 791 25.82 5.91 12.39
C ALA A 791 26.45 7.14 13.07
N ALA A 792 27.57 6.96 13.79
CA ALA A 792 28.33 8.08 14.33
C ALA A 792 28.90 8.97 13.20
N ALA A 793 29.50 8.39 12.17
CA ALA A 793 30.00 9.15 11.02
C ALA A 793 28.88 9.88 10.24
N ALA A 794 27.69 9.28 10.12
CA ALA A 794 26.52 9.93 9.53
C ALA A 794 26.02 11.11 10.40
N SER A 795 25.94 10.93 11.73
CA SER A 795 25.63 12.00 12.67
C SER A 795 26.63 13.16 12.53
N ASP A 796 27.93 12.88 12.52
CA ASP A 796 28.98 13.88 12.40
C ASP A 796 28.93 14.62 11.05
N SER A 797 28.56 13.94 9.96
CA SER A 797 28.33 14.57 8.65
C SER A 797 27.16 15.54 8.71
N VAL A 798 25.98 15.10 9.17
CA VAL A 798 24.79 15.97 9.24
C VAL A 798 25.02 17.17 10.17
N LEU A 799 25.73 16.97 11.28
CA LEU A 799 26.12 18.06 12.16
C LEU A 799 27.11 19.03 11.49
N ALA A 800 28.02 18.54 10.65
CA ALA A 800 28.90 19.38 9.84
C ALA A 800 28.13 20.16 8.75
N ASP A 801 27.15 19.54 8.11
CA ASP A 801 26.30 20.14 7.09
C ASP A 801 25.41 21.24 7.70
N ILE A 802 24.67 20.96 8.78
CA ILE A 802 23.90 21.97 9.55
C ILE A 802 24.80 23.13 10.00
N GLY A 803 26.00 22.82 10.52
CA GLY A 803 26.98 23.82 10.94
C GLY A 803 27.61 24.61 9.79
N THR A 804 27.47 24.13 8.54
CA THR A 804 27.92 24.82 7.33
C THR A 804 26.80 25.66 6.73
N ASP A 805 25.58 25.11 6.64
CA ASP A 805 24.38 25.83 6.21
C ASP A 805 24.18 27.09 7.05
N ALA A 806 24.14 26.95 8.38
CA ALA A 806 24.00 28.07 9.31
C ALA A 806 25.07 29.15 9.14
N ASN A 807 26.27 28.80 8.67
CA ASN A 807 27.41 29.72 8.55
C ASN A 807 27.70 30.15 7.10
N THR A 808 26.84 29.77 6.14
CA THR A 808 26.91 30.19 4.73
C THR A 808 25.61 30.89 4.32
N ALA A 809 25.57 31.43 3.10
CA ALA A 809 24.35 32.03 2.53
C ALA A 809 23.50 31.01 1.76
N SER A 810 23.66 29.72 2.08
CA SER A 810 22.92 28.60 1.50
C SER A 810 21.62 28.39 2.26
N THR A 811 20.58 27.91 1.59
CA THR A 811 19.36 27.45 2.26
C THR A 811 19.53 26.01 2.71
N SER A 812 19.31 25.71 3.98
CA SER A 812 19.45 24.36 4.52
C SER A 812 18.40 23.43 3.94
N ASP A 813 18.86 22.32 3.35
CA ASP A 813 18.01 21.27 2.80
C ASP A 813 17.87 20.05 3.73
N THR A 814 18.49 20.10 4.93
CA THR A 814 18.49 19.03 5.94
C THR A 814 17.08 18.45 6.15
N THR A 815 16.95 17.14 5.94
CA THR A 815 15.69 16.41 5.93
C THR A 815 15.35 15.78 7.29
N ILE A 816 14.10 15.29 7.43
CA ILE A 816 13.67 14.49 8.59
C ILE A 816 14.57 13.26 8.81
N ALA A 817 15.09 12.66 7.72
CA ALA A 817 15.95 11.48 7.84
C ALA A 817 17.32 11.83 8.43
N GLU A 818 17.88 12.98 8.04
CA GLU A 818 19.17 13.47 8.52
C GLU A 818 19.11 13.95 9.97
N PHE A 819 18.05 14.69 10.35
CA PHE A 819 17.77 14.95 11.78
C PHE A 819 17.61 13.65 12.58
N GLY A 820 16.98 12.64 11.98
CA GLY A 820 16.81 11.31 12.57
C GLY A 820 18.12 10.50 12.71
N SER A 821 19.19 10.86 12.01
CA SER A 821 20.50 10.19 12.12
C SER A 821 21.48 10.87 13.09
N ILE A 822 21.13 12.02 13.66
CA ILE A 822 21.97 12.69 14.67
C ILE A 822 21.98 11.88 15.98
N LEU A 823 23.19 11.67 16.53
CA LEU A 823 23.43 10.95 17.77
C LEU A 823 24.11 11.85 18.83
N PRO A 824 23.69 11.76 20.11
CA PRO A 824 22.53 11.05 20.63
C PRO A 824 21.20 11.53 20.04
N ALA A 825 20.22 10.63 19.93
CA ALA A 825 18.95 10.91 19.27
C ALA A 825 18.25 12.16 19.84
N LEU A 826 17.76 13.02 18.94
CA LEU A 826 17.07 14.26 19.28
C LEU A 826 15.67 13.98 19.85
N THR A 827 15.29 14.73 20.87
CA THR A 827 13.99 14.66 21.55
C THR A 827 13.07 15.78 21.09
N ASP A 828 11.76 15.57 21.24
CA ASP A 828 10.70 16.52 20.86
C ASP A 828 10.71 16.99 19.39
N PHE A 829 11.40 16.29 18.48
CA PHE A 829 11.36 16.61 17.06
C PHE A 829 9.96 16.39 16.47
N VAL A 830 9.36 17.45 15.92
CA VAL A 830 8.03 17.43 15.30
C VAL A 830 8.18 17.49 13.79
N ASN A 831 7.93 16.37 13.09
CA ASN A 831 8.09 16.27 11.63
C ASN A 831 7.38 17.37 10.83
N ALA A 832 6.23 17.88 11.31
CA ALA A 832 5.49 18.96 10.66
C ALA A 832 6.22 20.31 10.67
N ASN A 833 7.20 20.49 11.56
CA ASN A 833 7.94 21.73 11.75
C ASN A 833 9.26 21.77 10.94
N LEU A 834 9.51 20.81 10.04
CA LEU A 834 10.75 20.70 9.26
C LEU A 834 11.17 22.04 8.62
N SER A 835 10.27 22.67 7.87
CA SER A 835 10.57 23.93 7.18
C SER A 835 10.83 25.09 8.15
N ALA A 836 10.30 25.03 9.38
CA ALA A 836 10.59 26.01 10.42
C ALA A 836 11.97 25.76 11.07
N TYR A 837 12.42 24.51 11.20
CA TYR A 837 13.79 24.19 11.59
C TYR A 837 14.80 24.65 10.53
N GLN A 838 14.56 24.34 9.25
CA GLN A 838 15.39 24.80 8.12
C GLN A 838 15.46 26.34 8.08
N THR A 839 14.32 27.03 8.16
CA THR A 839 14.28 28.51 8.23
C THR A 839 15.05 29.06 9.45
N TYR A 840 15.04 28.35 10.58
CA TYR A 840 15.81 28.77 11.76
C TYR A 840 17.32 28.63 11.55
N ILE A 841 17.79 27.57 10.89
CA ILE A 841 19.20 27.37 10.52
C ILE A 841 19.66 28.55 9.65
N ASP A 842 18.94 28.84 8.57
CA ASP A 842 19.25 29.91 7.62
C ASP A 842 19.21 31.32 8.24
N ALA A 843 18.26 31.57 9.15
CA ALA A 843 18.00 32.91 9.68
C ALA A 843 18.90 33.32 10.87
N ASN A 844 19.67 32.39 11.45
CA ASN A 844 20.43 32.61 12.68
C ASN A 844 21.95 32.35 12.53
N PRO A 845 22.65 33.02 11.59
CA PRO A 845 24.04 32.73 11.31
C PRO A 845 24.96 32.96 12.51
N GLY A 846 25.89 32.03 12.72
CA GLY A 846 26.76 32.00 13.91
C GLY A 846 26.13 31.41 15.18
N SER A 847 24.90 30.89 15.12
CA SER A 847 24.24 30.24 16.28
C SER A 847 24.57 28.74 16.43
N PHE A 848 25.30 28.18 15.48
CA PHE A 848 25.82 26.82 15.49
C PHE A 848 27.33 26.86 15.30
N ALA A 849 28.05 26.02 16.03
CA ALA A 849 29.44 25.71 15.71
C ALA A 849 29.57 25.13 14.28
N SER A 850 30.80 25.09 13.77
CA SER A 850 31.12 24.43 12.49
C SER A 850 32.26 23.43 12.73
N PRO A 851 31.98 22.11 12.78
CA PRO A 851 30.66 21.47 12.71
C PRO A 851 29.76 21.81 13.91
N ALA A 852 28.44 21.67 13.76
CA ALA A 852 27.48 21.90 14.84
C ALA A 852 27.56 20.79 15.90
N THR A 853 26.93 21.01 17.05
CA THR A 853 26.77 20.00 18.10
C THR A 853 25.31 19.56 18.22
N GLN A 854 25.10 18.31 18.61
CA GLN A 854 23.77 17.75 18.89
C GLN A 854 22.96 18.61 19.88
N ALA A 855 23.63 19.23 20.85
CA ALA A 855 23.00 20.09 21.85
C ALA A 855 22.49 21.43 21.26
N GLU A 856 23.20 22.02 20.30
CA GLU A 856 22.75 23.23 19.59
C GLU A 856 21.53 22.91 18.71
N VAL A 857 21.54 21.77 18.01
CA VAL A 857 20.40 21.30 17.22
C VAL A 857 19.18 21.00 18.12
N GLN A 858 19.39 20.40 19.29
CA GLN A 858 18.33 20.18 20.27
C GLN A 858 17.73 21.50 20.80
N ALA A 859 18.58 22.51 21.06
CA ALA A 859 18.14 23.82 21.51
C ALA A 859 17.31 24.55 20.45
N MET A 860 17.70 24.45 19.17
CA MET A 860 16.89 24.93 18.04
C MET A 860 15.52 24.26 18.03
N ILE A 861 15.44 22.93 18.10
CA ILE A 861 14.17 22.20 18.04
C ILE A 861 13.22 22.68 19.14
N THR A 862 13.72 22.82 20.37
CA THR A 862 12.96 23.36 21.50
C THR A 862 12.45 24.78 21.22
N ALA A 863 13.32 25.68 20.72
CA ALA A 863 12.96 27.06 20.42
C ALA A 863 11.91 27.18 19.29
N VAL A 864 12.09 26.44 18.19
CA VAL A 864 11.18 26.43 17.05
C VAL A 864 9.82 25.84 17.42
N ASN A 865 9.78 24.74 18.18
CA ASN A 865 8.52 24.15 18.65
C ASN A 865 7.73 25.12 19.55
N ALA A 866 8.42 25.82 20.45
CA ALA A 866 7.80 26.84 21.28
C ALA A 866 7.25 28.00 20.43
N ALA A 867 8.00 28.45 19.41
CA ALA A 867 7.56 29.51 18.50
C ALA A 867 6.34 29.10 17.66
N VAL A 868 6.32 27.89 17.08
CA VAL A 868 5.17 27.35 16.33
C VAL A 868 3.94 27.22 17.23
N THR A 869 4.12 26.76 18.47
CA THR A 869 3.02 26.65 19.46
C THR A 869 2.45 28.03 19.81
N ALA A 870 3.32 29.04 20.00
CA ALA A 870 2.88 30.41 20.28
C ALA A 870 2.19 31.07 19.07
N ALA A 871 2.66 30.81 17.85
CA ALA A 871 1.99 31.25 16.63
C ALA A 871 0.58 30.64 16.50
N ALA A 872 0.43 29.32 16.74
CA ALA A 872 -0.88 28.67 16.73
C ALA A 872 -1.84 29.21 17.80
N ALA A 873 -1.34 29.60 18.97
CA ALA A 873 -2.14 30.27 20.00
C ALA A 873 -2.60 31.67 19.54
N SER A 874 -1.70 32.46 18.94
CA SER A 874 -2.03 33.75 18.32
C SER A 874 -3.10 33.60 17.24
N ASP A 875 -2.93 32.66 16.31
CA ASP A 875 -3.88 32.39 15.22
C ASP A 875 -5.25 31.95 15.75
N SER A 876 -5.28 31.17 16.85
CA SER A 876 -6.53 30.78 17.51
C SER A 876 -7.28 31.98 18.08
N VAL A 877 -6.60 32.90 18.77
CA VAL A 877 -7.22 34.12 19.32
C VAL A 877 -7.67 35.05 18.20
N LEU A 878 -6.89 35.19 17.12
CA LEU A 878 -7.28 35.96 15.95
C LEU A 878 -8.49 35.35 15.22
N ALA A 879 -8.61 34.02 15.18
CA ALA A 879 -9.79 33.35 14.66
C ALA A 879 -11.04 33.58 15.52
N ASP A 880 -10.87 33.62 16.83
CA ASP A 880 -11.95 33.87 17.79
C ASP A 880 -12.48 35.31 17.68
N ILE A 881 -11.58 36.31 17.73
CA ILE A 881 -11.91 37.74 17.50
C ILE A 881 -12.61 37.94 16.14
N GLY A 882 -12.13 37.27 15.09
CA GLY A 882 -12.75 37.30 13.76
C GLY A 882 -14.12 36.62 13.70
N THR A 883 -14.39 35.65 14.58
CA THR A 883 -15.68 34.97 14.71
C THR A 883 -16.67 35.79 15.53
N ASP A 884 -16.23 36.35 16.67
CA ASP A 884 -17.02 37.27 17.49
C ASP A 884 -17.54 38.45 16.66
N ALA A 885 -16.63 39.16 15.98
CA ALA A 885 -16.98 40.30 15.13
C ALA A 885 -18.01 39.96 14.04
N ASN A 886 -18.04 38.71 13.56
CA ASN A 886 -18.90 38.29 12.44
C ASN A 886 -20.09 37.43 12.86
N THR A 887 -20.35 37.28 14.17
CA THR A 887 -21.51 36.58 14.73
C THR A 887 -22.31 37.50 15.65
N ALA A 888 -23.45 37.01 16.16
CA ALA A 888 -24.26 37.75 17.15
C ALA A 888 -23.85 37.43 18.61
N SER A 889 -22.64 36.90 18.79
CA SER A 889 -22.03 36.62 20.09
C SER A 889 -21.41 37.90 20.66
N THR A 890 -21.32 37.97 21.99
CA THR A 890 -20.55 39.03 22.67
C THR A 890 -19.14 38.55 22.90
N SER A 891 -18.13 39.31 22.46
CA SER A 891 -16.73 38.94 22.61
C SER A 891 -16.31 38.87 24.08
N ASP A 892 -15.75 37.74 24.49
CA ASP A 892 -15.23 37.51 25.84
C ASP A 892 -13.70 37.54 25.92
N THR A 893 -13.01 37.83 24.80
CA THR A 893 -11.54 37.88 24.68
C THR A 893 -10.89 38.64 25.84
N THR A 894 -9.95 38.00 26.51
CA THR A 894 -9.30 38.48 27.73
C THR A 894 -7.96 39.19 27.47
N ILE A 895 -7.44 39.87 28.51
CA ILE A 895 -6.10 40.47 28.49
C ILE A 895 -5.00 39.44 28.19
N ALA A 896 -5.16 38.20 28.64
CA ALA A 896 -4.18 37.14 28.40
C ALA A 896 -4.16 36.70 26.93
N GLU A 897 -5.32 36.62 26.30
CA GLU A 897 -5.46 36.27 24.88
C GLU A 897 -4.93 37.39 23.98
N PHE A 898 -5.27 38.67 24.25
CA PHE A 898 -4.62 39.80 23.57
C PHE A 898 -3.09 39.81 23.76
N GLY A 899 -2.60 39.41 24.94
CA GLY A 899 -1.17 39.26 25.24
C GLY A 899 -0.48 38.10 24.53
N SER A 900 -1.24 37.17 23.94
CA SER A 900 -0.73 36.01 23.19
C SER A 900 -0.65 36.23 21.67
N ILE A 901 -1.26 37.31 21.16
CA ILE A 901 -1.22 37.66 19.74
C ILE A 901 0.19 38.05 19.31
N LEU A 902 0.66 37.49 18.21
CA LEU A 902 1.98 37.72 17.62
C LEU A 902 1.88 38.33 16.21
N PRO A 903 2.73 39.30 15.84
CA PRO A 903 3.66 40.03 16.71
C PRO A 903 2.95 40.82 17.83
N ALA A 904 3.63 40.97 18.97
CA ALA A 904 3.04 41.56 20.17
C ALA A 904 2.39 42.93 19.92
N LEU A 905 1.16 43.09 20.40
CA LEU A 905 0.36 44.30 20.22
C LEU A 905 0.93 45.47 21.05
N THR A 906 0.92 46.66 20.46
CA THR A 906 1.45 47.89 21.06
C THR A 906 0.31 48.84 21.45
N GLY A 907 0.54 49.64 22.51
CA GLY A 907 -0.44 50.63 22.96
C GLY A 907 -1.72 50.05 23.58
N PHE A 908 -1.78 48.75 23.87
CA PHE A 908 -2.90 48.14 24.60
C PHE A 908 -3.03 48.73 26.01
N VAL A 909 -4.25 49.09 26.41
CA VAL A 909 -4.55 49.68 27.73
C VAL A 909 -5.53 48.77 28.45
N ASN A 910 -5.08 48.07 29.50
CA ASN A 910 -5.90 47.08 30.22
C ASN A 910 -7.25 47.63 30.74
N ALA A 911 -7.32 48.92 31.06
CA ALA A 911 -8.57 49.57 31.50
C ALA A 911 -9.63 49.68 30.40
N ASN A 912 -9.24 49.59 29.13
CA ASN A 912 -10.10 49.72 27.96
C ASN A 912 -10.59 48.36 27.42
N LEU A 913 -10.38 47.24 28.14
CA LEU A 913 -10.76 45.89 27.70
C LEU A 913 -12.22 45.81 27.21
N SER A 914 -13.17 46.30 28.01
CA SER A 914 -14.59 46.29 27.65
C SER A 914 -14.92 47.18 26.44
N ALA A 915 -14.10 48.21 26.16
CA ALA A 915 -14.22 49.03 24.96
C ALA A 915 -13.64 48.33 23.72
N TYR A 916 -12.60 47.51 23.86
CA TYR A 916 -12.10 46.64 22.78
C TYR A 916 -13.14 45.56 22.44
N GLN A 917 -13.69 44.86 23.44
CA GLN A 917 -14.77 43.86 23.27
C GLN A 917 -16.00 44.51 22.59
N THR A 918 -16.48 45.64 23.11
CA THR A 918 -17.60 46.38 22.49
C THR A 918 -17.29 46.82 21.05
N TYR A 919 -16.04 47.15 20.73
CA TYR A 919 -15.64 47.50 19.35
C TYR A 919 -15.71 46.29 18.42
N ILE A 920 -15.30 45.10 18.88
CA ILE A 920 -15.42 43.84 18.12
C ILE A 920 -16.89 43.59 17.79
N ASP A 921 -17.76 43.56 18.80
CA ASP A 921 -19.20 43.29 18.67
C ASP A 921 -19.94 44.33 17.79
N ALA A 922 -19.57 45.61 17.91
CA ALA A 922 -20.31 46.71 17.28
C ALA A 922 -19.93 46.99 15.81
N ASN A 923 -18.87 46.36 15.28
CA ASN A 923 -18.34 46.66 13.94
C ASN A 923 -18.28 45.41 13.02
N PRO A 924 -19.41 44.72 12.79
CA PRO A 924 -19.42 43.49 12.01
C PRO A 924 -18.89 43.67 10.58
N GLY A 925 -18.06 42.73 10.14
CA GLY A 925 -17.32 42.82 8.88
C GLY A 925 -16.10 43.74 8.88
N SER A 926 -15.72 44.35 10.02
CA SER A 926 -14.48 45.15 10.13
C SER A 926 -13.22 44.34 10.48
N PHE A 927 -13.39 43.04 10.72
CA PHE A 927 -12.32 42.07 10.88
C PHE A 927 -12.52 40.95 9.86
N ALA A 928 -11.43 40.51 9.25
CA ALA A 928 -11.40 39.24 8.54
C ALA A 928 -11.81 38.06 9.46
N SER A 929 -12.12 36.91 8.87
CA SER A 929 -12.42 35.67 9.58
C SER A 929 -11.51 34.55 9.03
N PRO A 930 -10.39 34.22 9.70
CA PRO A 930 -9.89 34.78 10.96
C PRO A 930 -9.40 36.22 10.83
N ALA A 931 -9.35 36.96 11.95
CA ALA A 931 -8.84 38.33 11.97
C ALA A 931 -7.32 38.36 11.75
N THR A 932 -6.77 39.55 11.49
CA THR A 932 -5.34 39.78 11.39
C THR A 932 -4.83 40.60 12.57
N GLN A 933 -3.57 40.38 12.95
CA GLN A 933 -2.89 41.19 13.99
C GLN A 933 -2.94 42.69 13.69
N ALA A 934 -2.90 43.08 12.41
CA ALA A 934 -2.99 44.47 11.97
C ALA A 934 -4.39 45.09 12.19
N GLU A 935 -5.47 44.33 11.97
CA GLU A 935 -6.85 44.79 12.27
C GLU A 935 -7.05 44.95 13.78
N VAL A 936 -6.54 44.02 14.60
CA VAL A 936 -6.58 44.12 16.06
C VAL A 936 -5.77 45.32 16.55
N GLN A 937 -4.57 45.55 16.00
CA GLN A 937 -3.76 46.73 16.31
C GLN A 937 -4.42 48.04 15.88
N ALA A 938 -5.15 48.04 14.75
CA ALA A 938 -5.92 49.19 14.28
C ALA A 938 -7.13 49.47 15.20
N MET A 939 -7.83 48.45 15.68
CA MET A 939 -8.91 48.57 16.67
C MET A 939 -8.40 49.14 18.00
N ILE A 940 -7.27 48.65 18.54
CA ILE A 940 -6.64 49.21 19.75
C ILE A 940 -6.32 50.70 19.55
N THR A 941 -5.76 51.06 18.39
CA THR A 941 -5.43 52.45 18.04
C THR A 941 -6.70 53.32 17.95
N ALA A 942 -7.75 52.83 17.28
CA ALA A 942 -9.00 53.54 17.10
C ALA A 942 -9.73 53.76 18.44
N VAL A 943 -9.80 52.74 19.29
CA VAL A 943 -10.42 52.81 20.62
C VAL A 943 -9.67 53.80 21.52
N ASN A 944 -8.33 53.83 21.48
CA ASN A 944 -7.51 54.70 22.33
C ASN A 944 -7.30 56.14 21.79
N THR A 945 -7.73 56.45 20.57
CA THR A 945 -7.58 57.80 19.99
C THR A 945 -8.61 58.78 20.59
N PRO A 946 -8.22 59.95 21.12
CA PRO A 946 -9.19 60.93 21.66
C PRO A 946 -10.22 61.43 20.63
N PRO A 947 -11.45 61.77 21.07
CA PRO A 947 -12.47 62.34 20.19
C PRO A 947 -12.05 63.72 19.66
N THR A 948 -12.56 64.08 18.49
CA THR A 948 -12.33 65.38 17.83
C THR A 948 -13.65 66.03 17.42
N LEU A 949 -13.70 67.36 17.39
CA LEU A 949 -14.86 68.10 16.91
C LEU A 949 -14.91 68.04 15.38
N SER A 950 -15.99 67.50 14.82
CA SER A 950 -16.18 67.33 13.37
C SER A 950 -17.00 68.47 12.74
N SER A 951 -18.00 68.99 13.45
CA SER A 951 -18.78 70.14 13.00
C SER A 951 -19.51 70.83 14.16
N SER A 952 -20.04 72.03 13.91
CA SER A 952 -20.83 72.79 14.86
C SER A 952 -21.97 73.54 14.17
N THR A 953 -23.05 73.79 14.92
CA THR A 953 -24.14 74.69 14.57
C THR A 953 -24.43 75.58 15.79
N PRO A 954 -24.12 76.89 15.75
CA PRO A 954 -23.53 77.62 14.64
C PRO A 954 -22.18 77.07 14.18
N ALA A 955 -21.93 77.14 12.87
CA ALA A 955 -20.61 76.86 12.31
C ALA A 955 -19.63 77.98 12.68
N ASP A 956 -18.34 77.66 12.69
CA ASP A 956 -17.30 78.66 12.94
C ASP A 956 -17.32 79.79 11.89
N ASN A 957 -17.21 81.04 12.36
CA ASN A 957 -17.38 82.29 11.64
C ASN A 957 -18.77 82.49 10.97
N ALA A 958 -19.82 81.77 11.38
CA ALA A 958 -21.17 81.98 10.86
C ALA A 958 -21.68 83.39 11.23
N SER A 959 -22.12 84.18 10.26
CA SER A 959 -22.47 85.60 10.44
C SER A 959 -23.97 85.92 10.48
N ALA A 960 -24.83 84.90 10.59
CA ALA A 960 -26.29 85.09 10.63
C ALA A 960 -27.02 84.11 11.54
N VAL A 961 -26.49 83.93 12.75
CA VAL A 961 -27.07 83.07 13.78
C VAL A 961 -28.35 83.71 14.34
N ALA A 962 -29.36 82.89 14.64
CA ALA A 962 -30.60 83.37 15.27
C ALA A 962 -30.43 83.51 16.78
N VAL A 963 -31.13 84.47 17.38
CA VAL A 963 -31.06 84.76 18.83
C VAL A 963 -31.39 83.53 19.70
N ALA A 964 -32.31 82.67 19.28
CA ALA A 964 -32.71 81.46 19.99
C ALA A 964 -31.92 80.19 19.59
N SER A 965 -30.75 80.33 18.95
CA SER A 965 -29.93 79.18 18.52
C SER A 965 -29.20 78.51 19.68
N ASN A 966 -29.43 77.20 19.85
CA ASN A 966 -28.55 76.32 20.62
C ASN A 966 -27.16 76.23 19.97
N ILE A 967 -26.15 75.88 20.76
CA ILE A 967 -24.81 75.51 20.27
C ILE A 967 -24.74 73.98 20.22
N VAL A 968 -24.80 73.42 19.03
CA VAL A 968 -24.74 71.98 18.76
C VAL A 968 -23.34 71.64 18.23
N LEU A 969 -22.68 70.67 18.86
CA LEU A 969 -21.34 70.20 18.54
C LEU A 969 -21.42 68.74 18.11
N THR A 970 -20.90 68.38 16.94
CA THR A 970 -20.85 67.00 16.46
C THR A 970 -19.41 66.52 16.49
N PHE A 971 -19.15 65.42 17.19
CA PHE A 971 -17.83 64.81 17.35
C PHE A 971 -17.63 63.62 16.42
N SER A 972 -16.37 63.22 16.25
CA SER A 972 -15.94 62.06 15.46
C SER A 972 -16.23 60.71 16.14
N LYS A 973 -16.64 60.72 17.41
CA LYS A 973 -16.98 59.54 18.22
C LYS A 973 -18.25 59.78 19.04
N PRO A 974 -18.97 58.72 19.45
CA PRO A 974 -19.98 58.80 20.51
C PRO A 974 -19.40 59.39 21.79
N MET A 975 -20.07 60.41 22.32
CA MET A 975 -19.62 61.18 23.47
C MET A 975 -20.41 60.82 24.73
N ILE A 976 -19.79 61.05 25.88
CA ILE A 976 -20.43 61.12 27.19
C ILE A 976 -19.95 62.39 27.91
N LYS A 977 -20.67 62.76 28.97
CA LYS A 977 -20.21 63.81 29.89
C LYS A 977 -18.97 63.27 30.59
N GLY A 978 -17.89 64.05 30.61
CA GLY A 978 -16.67 63.65 31.30
C GLY A 978 -16.80 63.77 32.81
N SER A 979 -15.67 63.84 33.52
CA SER A 979 -15.61 63.80 34.99
C SER A 979 -15.14 65.09 35.65
N SER A 980 -14.67 66.08 34.88
CA SER A 980 -14.10 67.33 35.39
C SER A 980 -14.04 68.43 34.34
N GLY A 981 -13.98 69.70 34.75
CA GLY A 981 -13.84 70.83 33.83
C GLY A 981 -15.17 71.39 33.31
N ASP A 982 -15.08 72.60 32.73
CA ASP A 982 -16.23 73.42 32.36
C ASP A 982 -16.27 73.73 30.86
N ILE A 983 -17.47 74.03 30.37
CA ILE A 983 -17.77 74.62 29.07
C ILE A 983 -18.22 76.07 29.33
N VAL A 984 -17.67 77.05 28.62
CA VAL A 984 -17.95 78.48 28.86
C VAL A 984 -18.31 79.19 27.56
N LEU A 985 -19.51 79.78 27.53
CA LEU A 985 -19.97 80.66 26.46
C LEU A 985 -19.56 82.11 26.77
N ARG A 986 -18.98 82.78 25.77
CA ARG A 986 -18.41 84.12 25.86
C ARG A 986 -18.91 85.00 24.72
N ARG A 987 -18.89 86.31 24.93
CA ARG A 987 -19.26 87.33 23.94
C ARG A 987 -18.23 88.46 23.92
N LEU A 988 -17.74 88.73 22.73
CA LEU A 988 -16.89 89.87 22.39
C LEU A 988 -17.76 91.03 21.88
N ILE A 989 -17.72 92.16 22.59
CA ILE A 989 -18.38 93.41 22.17
C ILE A 989 -17.32 94.51 22.12
N SER A 990 -17.11 95.11 20.95
CA SER A 990 -16.20 96.25 20.77
C SER A 990 -14.79 96.05 21.37
N GLY A 991 -14.28 94.82 21.34
CA GLY A 991 -12.95 94.45 21.87
C GLY A 991 -12.93 94.00 23.35
N THR A 992 -14.07 94.00 24.05
CA THR A 992 -14.17 93.47 25.43
C THR A 992 -14.76 92.06 25.42
N ASP A 993 -14.00 91.06 25.89
CA ASP A 993 -14.51 89.69 26.10
C ASP A 993 -15.25 89.58 27.45
N THR A 994 -16.41 88.94 27.43
CA THR A 994 -17.28 88.77 28.60
C THR A 994 -17.82 87.34 28.67
N ILE A 995 -17.80 86.73 29.86
CA ILE A 995 -18.46 85.45 30.10
C ILE A 995 -19.96 85.68 30.13
N ILE A 996 -20.70 84.90 29.33
CA ILE A 996 -22.16 84.90 29.29
C ILE A 996 -22.71 83.80 30.21
N GLU A 997 -22.18 82.58 30.08
CA GLU A 997 -22.61 81.44 30.89
C GLU A 997 -21.48 80.40 31.03
N THR A 998 -21.42 79.75 32.20
CA THR A 998 -20.52 78.63 32.50
C THR A 998 -21.35 77.40 32.78
N PHE A 999 -21.08 76.32 32.05
CA PHE A 999 -21.72 75.02 32.19
C PHE A 999 -20.69 74.01 32.69
N ALA A 1000 -20.84 73.54 33.93
CA ALA A 1000 -20.05 72.41 34.43
C ALA A 1000 -20.30 71.15 33.58
N PHE A 1001 -19.33 70.23 33.50
CA PHE A 1001 -19.43 68.98 32.72
C PHE A 1001 -20.75 68.20 32.91
N ASN A 1002 -21.31 68.22 34.12
CA ASN A 1002 -22.55 67.52 34.46
C ASN A 1002 -23.84 68.32 34.19
N SER A 1003 -23.75 69.61 33.83
CA SER A 1003 -24.88 70.54 33.69
C SER A 1003 -26.03 69.97 32.84
N ALA A 1004 -27.27 70.14 33.31
CA ALA A 1004 -28.47 69.73 32.58
C ALA A 1004 -28.69 70.50 31.26
N LYS A 1005 -28.02 71.65 31.09
CA LYS A 1005 -28.01 72.45 29.85
C LYS A 1005 -27.10 71.90 28.75
N VAL A 1006 -26.19 71.00 29.11
CA VAL A 1006 -25.39 70.20 28.18
C VAL A 1006 -26.08 68.85 28.06
N THR A 1007 -26.65 68.56 26.90
CA THR A 1007 -27.29 67.27 26.59
C THR A 1007 -26.52 66.57 25.49
N ILE A 1008 -26.45 65.24 25.57
CA ILE A 1008 -25.79 64.41 24.55
C ILE A 1008 -26.86 63.49 23.97
N GLY A 1009 -26.82 63.27 22.66
CA GLY A 1009 -27.75 62.37 21.99
C GLY A 1009 -27.61 60.91 22.46
N THR A 1010 -28.47 60.05 21.93
CA THR A 1010 -28.55 58.63 22.30
C THR A 1010 -28.63 57.77 21.05
N GLY A 1011 -27.98 56.61 21.04
CA GLY A 1011 -27.88 55.77 19.85
C GLY A 1011 -27.15 56.51 18.73
N ALA A 1012 -27.74 56.55 17.54
CA ALA A 1012 -27.12 57.14 16.33
C ALA A 1012 -26.72 58.63 16.44
N THR A 1013 -27.20 59.37 17.44
CA THR A 1013 -26.84 60.78 17.69
C THR A 1013 -25.95 60.99 18.91
N GLN A 1014 -25.39 59.94 19.51
CA GLN A 1014 -24.58 60.04 20.73
C GLN A 1014 -23.26 60.82 20.53
N ASN A 1015 -22.83 61.05 19.29
CA ASN A 1015 -21.73 61.96 18.98
C ASN A 1015 -22.14 63.45 18.96
N VAL A 1016 -23.41 63.78 19.15
CA VAL A 1016 -23.94 65.15 19.13
C VAL A 1016 -24.14 65.65 20.56
N VAL A 1017 -23.43 66.72 20.92
CA VAL A 1017 -23.53 67.44 22.18
C VAL A 1017 -24.25 68.77 21.94
N THR A 1018 -25.41 68.96 22.54
CA THR A 1018 -26.17 70.22 22.48
C THR A 1018 -26.00 71.00 23.77
N ILE A 1019 -25.65 72.28 23.63
CA ILE A 1019 -25.53 73.24 24.72
C ILE A 1019 -26.64 74.28 24.49
N ASN A 1020 -27.56 74.37 25.45
CA ASN A 1020 -28.71 75.28 25.41
C ASN A 1020 -28.53 76.36 26.48
N PRO A 1021 -28.14 77.60 26.10
CA PRO A 1021 -28.00 78.71 27.03
C PRO A 1021 -29.27 78.97 27.86
N THR A 1022 -29.13 79.67 28.99
CA THR A 1022 -30.25 79.96 29.88
C THR A 1022 -31.12 81.13 29.38
N ALA A 1023 -30.58 81.99 28.51
CA ALA A 1023 -31.31 83.08 27.86
C ALA A 1023 -30.91 83.17 26.37
N ASP A 1024 -31.82 83.73 25.55
CA ASP A 1024 -31.56 84.00 24.13
C ASP A 1024 -30.32 84.89 23.93
N LEU A 1025 -29.57 84.60 22.87
CA LEU A 1025 -28.41 85.36 22.44
C LEU A 1025 -28.83 86.77 21.99
N VAL A 1026 -28.01 87.77 22.30
CA VAL A 1026 -28.29 89.17 21.99
C VAL A 1026 -27.67 89.52 20.64
N PHE A 1027 -28.44 90.23 19.81
CA PHE A 1027 -28.00 90.74 18.51
C PHE A 1027 -26.77 91.67 18.62
N ASN A 1028 -26.01 91.77 17.53
CA ASN A 1028 -24.80 92.61 17.40
C ASN A 1028 -23.69 92.23 18.40
N GLY A 1029 -22.88 91.24 18.04
CA GLY A 1029 -21.71 90.79 18.81
C GLY A 1029 -21.22 89.43 18.35
N VAL A 1030 -19.93 89.17 18.55
CA VAL A 1030 -19.30 87.88 18.23
C VAL A 1030 -19.27 87.01 19.48
N TYR A 1031 -19.93 85.86 19.42
CA TYR A 1031 -19.88 84.84 20.46
C TYR A 1031 -18.75 83.85 20.18
N HIS A 1032 -18.18 83.28 21.23
CA HIS A 1032 -17.28 82.14 21.11
C HIS A 1032 -17.41 81.21 22.31
N ILE A 1033 -16.92 79.98 22.17
CA ILE A 1033 -17.02 78.95 23.21
C ILE A 1033 -15.63 78.42 23.58
N THR A 1034 -15.44 78.13 24.86
CA THR A 1034 -14.28 77.41 25.39
C THR A 1034 -14.75 76.14 26.12
N ILE A 1035 -13.96 75.07 26.03
CA ILE A 1035 -14.27 73.74 26.57
C ILE A 1035 -12.99 73.23 27.23
N ALA A 1036 -13.02 72.99 28.54
CA ALA A 1036 -11.89 72.38 29.24
C ALA A 1036 -11.70 70.91 28.81
N SER A 1037 -10.45 70.46 28.76
CA SER A 1037 -10.18 69.02 28.59
C SER A 1037 -10.77 68.23 29.76
N GLY A 1038 -11.41 67.11 29.45
CA GLY A 1038 -12.13 66.28 30.42
C GLY A 1038 -13.59 66.67 30.68
N ALA A 1039 -14.07 67.81 30.15
CA ALA A 1039 -15.49 68.19 30.29
C ALA A 1039 -16.41 67.27 29.45
N LEU A 1040 -15.87 66.75 28.34
CA LEU A 1040 -16.47 65.76 27.47
C LEU A 1040 -15.44 64.66 27.22
N THR A 1041 -15.87 63.40 27.24
CA THR A 1041 -15.07 62.21 26.89
C THR A 1041 -15.81 61.39 25.84
N ASP A 1042 -15.11 60.50 25.12
CA ASP A 1042 -15.80 59.44 24.37
C ASP A 1042 -16.31 58.34 25.31
N VAL A 1043 -17.06 57.38 24.77
CA VAL A 1043 -17.54 56.18 25.49
C VAL A 1043 -16.42 55.30 26.04
N SER A 1044 -15.20 55.41 25.50
CA SER A 1044 -13.98 54.73 25.95
C SER A 1044 -13.20 55.55 26.98
N ALA A 1045 -13.82 56.59 27.56
CA ALA A 1045 -13.25 57.53 28.54
C ALA A 1045 -12.06 58.38 28.06
N ASN A 1046 -11.76 58.44 26.76
CA ASN A 1046 -10.75 59.37 26.24
C ASN A 1046 -11.29 60.80 26.28
N ALA A 1047 -10.58 61.70 26.96
CA ALA A 1047 -10.97 63.11 27.05
C ALA A 1047 -10.84 63.85 25.72
N TYR A 1048 -11.84 64.65 25.35
CA TYR A 1048 -11.66 65.65 24.29
C TYR A 1048 -10.59 66.67 24.73
N THR A 1049 -9.65 67.00 23.85
CA THR A 1049 -8.57 67.97 24.10
C THR A 1049 -9.09 69.36 24.51
N GLY A 1050 -10.33 69.69 24.13
CA GLY A 1050 -11.00 70.94 24.48
C GLY A 1050 -10.81 72.07 23.48
N ILE A 1051 -11.40 73.22 23.79
CA ILE A 1051 -11.28 74.48 23.06
C ILE A 1051 -10.79 75.54 24.04
N THR A 1052 -9.56 76.04 23.83
CA THR A 1052 -8.88 76.93 24.79
C THR A 1052 -8.74 78.38 24.30
N ASN A 1053 -9.23 78.70 23.11
CA ASN A 1053 -9.07 80.01 22.47
C ASN A 1053 -10.39 80.49 21.83
N ALA A 1054 -10.47 81.79 21.55
CA ALA A 1054 -11.68 82.44 21.03
C ALA A 1054 -11.94 82.25 19.52
N THR A 1055 -11.04 81.60 18.79
CA THR A 1055 -11.07 81.50 17.32
C THR A 1055 -11.40 80.12 16.78
N THR A 1056 -11.35 79.06 17.60
CA THR A 1056 -11.65 77.68 17.16
C THR A 1056 -13.15 77.42 16.96
N LEU A 1057 -14.02 78.16 17.66
CA LEU A 1057 -15.45 78.18 17.39
C LEU A 1057 -16.06 79.51 17.84
N ASN A 1058 -16.36 80.36 16.86
CA ASN A 1058 -16.95 81.70 17.04
C ASN A 1058 -18.05 81.98 16.00
N PHE A 1059 -18.98 82.91 16.28
CA PHE A 1059 -20.09 83.25 15.38
C PHE A 1059 -20.77 84.59 15.73
N GLU A 1060 -21.53 85.16 14.80
CA GLU A 1060 -22.22 86.46 14.89
C GLU A 1060 -23.73 86.35 14.59
N VAL A 1061 -24.52 87.22 15.22
CA VAL A 1061 -26.01 87.20 15.28
C VAL A 1061 -26.61 88.44 14.58
N ILE A 1062 -27.36 88.26 13.48
CA ILE A 1062 -27.98 89.35 12.66
C ILE A 1062 -29.49 89.11 12.33
N ALA A 1063 -30.12 90.02 11.57
CA ALA A 1063 -31.57 90.06 11.33
C ALA A 1063 -32.11 89.17 10.17
N GLN A 1064 -33.42 88.89 10.18
CA GLN A 1064 -34.12 87.81 9.44
C GLN A 1064 -34.88 88.26 8.15
N SER A 1065 -35.13 87.33 7.22
CA SER A 1065 -35.94 87.51 5.99
C SER A 1065 -37.25 86.69 6.02
N ILE A 1066 -38.36 87.19 5.45
CA ILE A 1066 -39.70 86.59 5.51
C ILE A 1066 -40.37 86.61 4.12
N ASP A 1067 -40.85 85.45 3.65
CA ASP A 1067 -41.65 85.25 2.42
C ASP A 1067 -41.16 86.00 1.16
N GLY A 1068 -39.85 85.97 0.89
CA GLY A 1068 -39.21 86.66 -0.24
C GLY A 1068 -38.96 88.16 -0.03
N TYR A 1069 -39.55 88.77 1.00
CA TYR A 1069 -39.30 90.14 1.43
C TYR A 1069 -38.20 90.21 2.50
N LYS A 1070 -37.53 91.37 2.59
CA LYS A 1070 -36.71 91.70 3.75
C LYS A 1070 -37.47 92.66 4.65
N THR A 1071 -37.19 92.62 5.94
CA THR A 1071 -37.74 93.59 6.88
C THR A 1071 -36.80 94.78 7.04
N VAL A 1072 -37.34 96.00 7.01
CA VAL A 1072 -36.65 97.22 7.43
C VAL A 1072 -37.26 97.68 8.75
N ARG A 1073 -36.41 98.07 9.71
CA ARG A 1073 -36.83 98.59 11.01
C ARG A 1073 -37.04 100.09 10.89
N SER A 1074 -38.20 100.58 11.32
CA SER A 1074 -38.43 102.02 11.44
C SER A 1074 -37.44 102.61 12.45
N PRO A 1075 -36.73 103.70 12.12
CA PRO A 1075 -35.92 104.43 13.07
C PRO A 1075 -36.75 105.33 14.01
N ASP A 1076 -38.06 105.49 13.75
CA ASP A 1076 -38.98 106.32 14.52
C ASP A 1076 -39.85 105.52 15.51
N THR A 1077 -40.39 104.38 15.06
CA THR A 1077 -41.33 103.55 15.86
C THR A 1077 -40.75 102.21 16.32
N ASP A 1078 -39.55 101.84 15.86
CA ASP A 1078 -38.92 100.52 16.03
C ASP A 1078 -39.70 99.33 15.42
N LYS A 1079 -40.88 99.57 14.82
CA LYS A 1079 -41.67 98.55 14.11
C LYS A 1079 -40.95 98.06 12.85
N LEU A 1080 -41.18 96.80 12.49
CA LEU A 1080 -40.67 96.20 11.26
C LEU A 1080 -41.68 96.40 10.12
N TRP A 1081 -41.18 96.85 8.97
CA TRP A 1081 -41.92 97.04 7.73
C TRP A 1081 -41.33 96.17 6.62
N LEU A 1082 -42.11 95.84 5.58
CA LEU A 1082 -41.55 95.22 4.38
C LEU A 1082 -40.72 96.24 3.57
N ASP A 1083 -39.59 95.79 3.04
CA ASP A 1083 -38.63 96.64 2.32
C ASP A 1083 -39.15 97.22 0.98
N ARG A 1084 -40.23 96.67 0.42
CA ARG A 1084 -40.89 97.10 -0.83
C ARG A 1084 -42.42 96.96 -0.75
N ASN A 1085 -43.14 97.52 -1.73
CA ASN A 1085 -44.60 97.37 -1.82
C ASN A 1085 -44.98 95.89 -2.03
N LEU A 1086 -46.17 95.50 -1.59
CA LEU A 1086 -46.70 94.16 -1.84
C LEU A 1086 -46.87 93.92 -3.36
N GLY A 1087 -46.38 92.78 -3.84
CA GLY A 1087 -46.30 92.44 -5.27
C GLY A 1087 -45.09 93.02 -6.01
N ALA A 1088 -44.25 93.83 -5.36
CA ALA A 1088 -43.07 94.42 -6.01
C ALA A 1088 -41.88 93.45 -6.03
N THR A 1089 -41.16 93.37 -7.15
CA THR A 1089 -40.02 92.46 -7.29
C THR A 1089 -38.74 93.00 -6.65
N GLN A 1090 -38.62 94.31 -6.44
CA GLN A 1090 -37.47 94.95 -5.80
C GLN A 1090 -37.82 96.17 -4.94
N VAL A 1091 -36.92 96.52 -4.03
CA VAL A 1091 -36.92 97.82 -3.34
C VAL A 1091 -36.69 98.93 -4.36
N ALA A 1092 -37.40 100.05 -4.24
CA ALA A 1092 -37.29 101.16 -5.18
C ALA A 1092 -35.84 101.67 -5.32
N THR A 1093 -35.37 101.69 -6.57
CA THR A 1093 -34.07 102.26 -6.96
C THR A 1093 -34.19 103.72 -7.43
N SER A 1094 -35.40 104.14 -7.81
CA SER A 1094 -35.81 105.52 -8.07
C SER A 1094 -37.31 105.67 -7.75
N SER A 1095 -37.83 106.90 -7.64
CA SER A 1095 -39.26 107.10 -7.38
C SER A 1095 -40.17 106.56 -8.48
N THR A 1096 -39.68 106.48 -9.72
CA THR A 1096 -40.39 105.99 -10.91
C THR A 1096 -40.00 104.55 -11.32
N ASP A 1097 -39.38 103.81 -10.41
CA ASP A 1097 -38.98 102.41 -10.62
C ASP A 1097 -40.20 101.48 -10.70
N SER A 1098 -40.57 101.10 -11.92
CA SER A 1098 -41.77 100.32 -12.23
C SER A 1098 -41.76 98.88 -11.67
N ALA A 1099 -40.60 98.34 -11.32
CA ALA A 1099 -40.45 97.04 -10.66
C ALA A 1099 -40.72 97.13 -9.14
N SER A 1100 -40.64 98.34 -8.57
CA SER A 1100 -40.93 98.61 -7.15
C SER A 1100 -42.38 98.99 -6.86
N TYR A 1101 -43.18 99.28 -7.89
CA TYR A 1101 -44.57 99.77 -7.73
C TYR A 1101 -45.49 98.78 -7.00
N GLY A 1102 -45.29 97.48 -7.23
CA GLY A 1102 -46.17 96.42 -6.73
C GLY A 1102 -47.53 96.39 -7.42
N ASP A 1103 -48.50 95.77 -6.76
CA ASP A 1103 -49.87 95.58 -7.26
C ASP A 1103 -50.86 96.64 -6.73
N LEU A 1104 -52.10 96.62 -7.23
CA LEU A 1104 -53.14 97.64 -6.95
C LEU A 1104 -54.46 97.00 -6.49
N TYR A 1105 -54.57 96.75 -5.19
CA TYR A 1105 -55.67 96.04 -4.53
C TYR A 1105 -56.94 96.90 -4.40
N GLN A 1106 -58.12 96.30 -4.53
CA GLN A 1106 -59.39 96.93 -4.13
C GLN A 1106 -59.59 96.83 -2.62
N TRP A 1107 -60.15 97.87 -2.00
CA TRP A 1107 -60.06 98.03 -0.55
C TRP A 1107 -60.82 96.94 0.22
N GLY A 1108 -60.11 96.19 1.07
CA GLY A 1108 -60.62 95.04 1.82
C GLY A 1108 -60.76 93.74 1.03
N ARG A 1109 -60.27 93.66 -0.21
CA ARG A 1109 -60.30 92.46 -1.06
C ARG A 1109 -59.02 91.64 -0.85
N LYS A 1110 -59.15 90.30 -0.88
CA LYS A 1110 -57.98 89.40 -0.91
C LYS A 1110 -57.25 89.48 -2.25
N ALA A 1111 -55.99 89.06 -2.28
CA ALA A 1111 -55.28 88.80 -3.53
C ALA A 1111 -55.98 87.63 -4.27
N ASP A 1112 -56.60 87.92 -5.41
CA ASP A 1112 -57.31 86.93 -6.24
C ASP A 1112 -56.97 87.09 -7.74
N GLY A 1113 -55.99 87.93 -8.05
CA GLY A 1113 -55.58 88.30 -9.39
C GLY A 1113 -56.18 89.61 -9.90
N HIS A 1114 -57.13 90.25 -9.20
CA HIS A 1114 -57.65 91.57 -9.62
C HIS A 1114 -56.63 92.70 -9.45
N GLU A 1115 -55.70 92.52 -8.51
CA GLU A 1115 -54.66 93.46 -8.11
C GLU A 1115 -53.57 93.64 -9.17
N ASP A 1116 -53.35 92.61 -10.00
CA ASP A 1116 -52.34 92.54 -11.06
C ASP A 1116 -52.46 93.75 -12.00
N ARG A 1117 -51.44 94.60 -11.97
CA ARG A 1117 -51.38 95.85 -12.74
C ARG A 1117 -51.41 95.67 -14.27
N THR A 1118 -51.09 94.49 -14.79
CA THR A 1118 -51.03 94.21 -16.23
C THR A 1118 -52.40 93.88 -16.84
N LYS A 1119 -53.36 93.40 -16.03
CA LYS A 1119 -54.70 93.04 -16.51
C LYS A 1119 -55.53 94.26 -16.89
N THR A 1120 -56.18 94.21 -18.05
CA THR A 1120 -57.00 95.32 -18.60
C THR A 1120 -58.50 95.02 -18.59
N SER A 1121 -58.90 93.75 -18.48
CA SER A 1121 -60.32 93.34 -18.39
C SER A 1121 -60.93 93.69 -17.03
N THR A 1122 -62.19 94.10 -17.04
CA THR A 1122 -62.94 94.51 -15.83
C THR A 1122 -64.32 93.85 -15.76
N SER A 1123 -64.92 93.84 -14.57
CA SER A 1123 -66.30 93.40 -14.33
C SER A 1123 -67.12 94.56 -13.78
N SER A 1124 -68.29 94.86 -14.35
CA SER A 1124 -69.23 95.84 -13.78
C SER A 1124 -70.19 95.23 -12.75
N THR A 1125 -70.11 93.91 -12.50
CA THR A 1125 -70.94 93.20 -11.53
C THR A 1125 -70.33 93.31 -10.14
N LEU A 1126 -71.05 93.94 -9.20
CA LEU A 1126 -70.71 93.97 -7.78
C LEU A 1126 -70.87 92.58 -7.15
N THR A 1127 -69.96 92.21 -6.25
CA THR A 1127 -70.13 91.03 -5.41
C THR A 1127 -70.96 91.33 -4.15
N SER A 1128 -71.47 90.29 -3.50
CA SER A 1128 -72.19 90.33 -2.21
C SER A 1128 -71.41 89.63 -1.08
N ASP A 1129 -70.16 89.25 -1.32
CA ASP A 1129 -69.27 88.60 -0.36
C ASP A 1129 -67.84 89.18 -0.49
N ILE A 1130 -67.21 89.50 0.65
CA ILE A 1130 -65.82 89.98 0.70
C ILE A 1130 -64.80 88.89 0.42
N THR A 1131 -65.10 87.64 0.80
CA THR A 1131 -64.18 86.51 0.73
C THR A 1131 -64.18 85.83 -0.64
N ASN A 1132 -65.24 86.01 -1.43
CA ASN A 1132 -65.36 85.47 -2.77
C ASN A 1132 -66.04 86.47 -3.73
N ALA A 1133 -65.23 87.20 -4.50
CA ALA A 1133 -65.71 88.12 -5.52
C ALA A 1133 -66.37 87.43 -6.73
N SER A 1134 -66.30 86.09 -6.85
CA SER A 1134 -66.77 85.30 -8.01
C SER A 1134 -66.14 85.68 -9.35
N THR A 1135 -65.07 86.47 -9.34
CA THR A 1135 -64.27 86.88 -10.50
C THR A 1135 -62.86 87.21 -10.03
N THR A 1136 -61.86 87.08 -10.92
CA THR A 1136 -60.48 87.55 -10.71
C THR A 1136 -60.22 88.88 -11.43
N LEU A 1137 -61.27 89.51 -11.97
CA LEU A 1137 -61.20 90.81 -12.62
C LEU A 1137 -61.35 91.95 -11.61
N PHE A 1138 -60.78 93.11 -11.96
CA PHE A 1138 -61.01 94.36 -11.25
C PHE A 1138 -62.48 94.80 -11.43
N ILE A 1139 -63.19 95.02 -10.34
CA ILE A 1139 -64.63 95.35 -10.37
C ILE A 1139 -64.79 96.86 -10.53
N THR A 1140 -65.38 97.29 -11.64
CA THR A 1140 -65.62 98.70 -11.93
C THR A 1140 -66.96 99.16 -11.38
N SER A 1141 -66.95 100.25 -10.60
CA SER A 1141 -68.17 100.80 -10.00
C SER A 1141 -68.06 102.29 -9.70
N ALA A 1142 -69.19 102.90 -9.34
CA ALA A 1142 -69.24 104.30 -8.96
C ALA A 1142 -68.66 104.59 -7.56
N SER A 1143 -68.58 103.60 -6.65
CA SER A 1143 -68.26 103.80 -5.23
C SER A 1143 -67.54 102.62 -4.59
N ASP A 1144 -68.19 101.46 -4.48
CA ASP A 1144 -67.69 100.27 -3.78
C ASP A 1144 -67.73 99.05 -4.71
N TRP A 1145 -66.80 98.10 -4.56
CA TRP A 1145 -66.70 96.89 -5.38
C TRP A 1145 -67.59 95.74 -4.87
N VAL A 1146 -68.07 95.86 -3.63
CA VAL A 1146 -68.86 94.86 -2.90
C VAL A 1146 -69.99 95.51 -2.12
N ASN A 1147 -71.13 94.82 -2.01
CA ASN A 1147 -72.29 95.25 -1.22
C ASN A 1147 -72.49 94.33 0.01
N VAL A 1148 -71.76 94.63 1.09
CA VAL A 1148 -71.66 93.81 2.31
C VAL A 1148 -71.77 94.62 3.60
N ASP A 1149 -71.09 95.76 3.67
CA ASP A 1149 -71.18 96.68 4.79
C ASP A 1149 -71.02 98.14 4.34
N SER A 1150 -71.77 99.04 4.95
CA SER A 1150 -71.60 100.48 4.72
C SER A 1150 -70.42 101.04 5.50
N SER A 1151 -70.18 100.57 6.72
CA SER A 1151 -69.13 101.09 7.63
C SER A 1151 -67.68 100.75 7.26
N GLY A 1152 -67.45 99.67 6.50
CA GLY A 1152 -66.11 99.15 6.21
C GLY A 1152 -65.48 98.30 7.33
N ALA A 1153 -66.13 98.17 8.49
CA ALA A 1153 -65.62 97.40 9.62
C ALA A 1153 -65.28 95.94 9.29
N SER A 1154 -66.08 95.28 8.44
CA SER A 1154 -65.82 93.90 8.00
C SER A 1154 -64.51 93.77 7.21
N ARG A 1155 -64.10 94.85 6.54
CA ARG A 1155 -62.92 94.92 5.68
C ARG A 1155 -61.67 95.38 6.43
N THR A 1156 -61.81 96.28 7.39
CA THR A 1156 -60.75 96.59 8.37
C THR A 1156 -60.31 95.36 9.15
N ALA A 1157 -61.26 94.50 9.55
CA ALA A 1157 -60.95 93.22 10.20
C ALA A 1157 -60.36 92.19 9.23
N ALA A 1158 -60.81 92.16 7.97
CA ALA A 1158 -60.34 91.19 6.99
C ALA A 1158 -58.89 91.42 6.52
N TRP A 1159 -58.34 92.62 6.70
CA TRP A 1159 -56.96 93.01 6.39
C TRP A 1159 -56.03 93.13 7.63
N ALA A 1160 -56.46 92.59 8.77
CA ALA A 1160 -55.58 92.32 9.93
C ALA A 1160 -54.71 91.07 9.68
N ASP A 1161 -53.62 90.89 10.43
CA ASP A 1161 -52.84 89.64 10.42
C ASP A 1161 -53.75 88.45 10.75
N GLY A 1162 -53.76 87.43 9.90
CA GLY A 1162 -54.65 86.27 10.00
C GLY A 1162 -56.13 86.56 9.71
N GLY A 1163 -56.46 87.74 9.17
CA GLY A 1163 -57.79 88.11 8.71
C GLY A 1163 -58.26 87.31 7.49
N VAL A 1164 -59.59 87.26 7.26
CA VAL A 1164 -60.18 86.41 6.20
C VAL A 1164 -59.78 86.78 4.76
N ASN A 1165 -59.27 88.00 4.55
CA ASN A 1165 -58.72 88.48 3.28
C ASN A 1165 -57.30 89.02 3.47
N ASP A 1166 -56.54 88.51 4.46
CA ASP A 1166 -55.18 88.97 4.68
C ASP A 1166 -54.33 88.78 3.42
N ILE A 1167 -53.61 89.83 3.07
CA ILE A 1167 -52.76 89.93 1.87
C ILE A 1167 -51.29 90.08 2.25
N CYS A 1168 -50.99 90.33 3.52
CA CYS A 1168 -49.64 90.49 4.00
C CYS A 1168 -49.04 89.12 4.40
N PRO A 1169 -47.70 88.97 4.43
CA PRO A 1169 -47.07 87.76 4.95
C PRO A 1169 -47.41 87.57 6.43
N ALA A 1170 -47.60 86.33 6.87
CA ALA A 1170 -48.01 86.01 8.24
C ALA A 1170 -47.17 86.73 9.32
N GLY A 1171 -47.85 87.35 10.29
CA GLY A 1171 -47.26 88.25 11.29
C GLY A 1171 -47.19 89.72 10.84
N PHE A 1172 -47.73 90.08 9.67
CA PHE A 1172 -47.82 91.44 9.16
C PHE A 1172 -49.26 91.75 8.74
N SER A 1173 -49.68 93.02 8.86
CA SER A 1173 -50.97 93.48 8.37
C SER A 1173 -50.85 94.69 7.45
N VAL A 1174 -51.97 95.06 6.81
CA VAL A 1174 -52.11 96.37 6.17
C VAL A 1174 -52.18 97.43 7.28
N PRO A 1175 -51.37 98.50 7.27
CA PRO A 1175 -51.26 99.43 8.39
C PRO A 1175 -52.56 100.21 8.65
N THR A 1176 -52.79 100.58 9.90
CA THR A 1176 -53.83 101.57 10.26
C THR A 1176 -53.39 103.00 9.92
N ASP A 1177 -54.33 103.95 9.89
CA ASP A 1177 -54.07 105.37 9.58
C ASP A 1177 -52.98 105.94 10.49
N ALA A 1178 -53.02 105.58 11.78
CA ALA A 1178 -52.07 106.01 12.80
C ALA A 1178 -50.66 105.41 12.63
N GLU A 1179 -50.58 104.12 12.29
CA GLU A 1179 -49.29 103.43 12.08
C GLU A 1179 -48.61 103.91 10.80
N LEU A 1180 -49.38 104.06 9.72
CA LEU A 1180 -48.84 104.62 8.47
C LEU A 1180 -48.41 106.07 8.68
N ALA A 1181 -49.19 106.89 9.40
CA ALA A 1181 -48.81 108.28 9.68
C ALA A 1181 -47.52 108.40 10.51
N ALA A 1182 -47.36 107.59 11.57
CA ALA A 1182 -46.20 107.63 12.47
C ALA A 1182 -44.86 107.41 11.74
N ASP A 1183 -44.86 106.58 10.70
CA ASP A 1183 -43.67 106.26 9.89
C ASP A 1183 -43.65 106.95 8.51
N THR A 1184 -44.56 107.92 8.27
CA THR A 1184 -44.59 108.73 7.03
C THR A 1184 -44.72 110.23 7.29
N THR A 1185 -45.93 110.78 7.36
CA THR A 1185 -46.22 112.23 7.50
C THR A 1185 -46.10 112.74 8.95
N GLY A 1186 -45.69 111.87 9.88
CA GLY A 1186 -45.41 112.16 11.28
C GLY A 1186 -44.06 111.63 11.75
N ALA A 1187 -43.24 111.10 10.83
CA ALA A 1187 -41.91 110.58 11.13
C ALA A 1187 -40.95 111.73 11.50
N THR A 1188 -40.16 111.54 12.54
CA THR A 1188 -39.17 112.52 13.00
C THR A 1188 -37.84 112.42 12.28
N THR A 1189 -37.50 111.26 11.69
CA THR A 1189 -36.26 111.09 10.92
C THR A 1189 -36.35 111.56 9.47
N THR A 1190 -37.48 111.33 8.79
CA THR A 1190 -37.73 111.81 7.42
C THR A 1190 -39.23 111.98 7.21
N ASP A 1191 -39.74 113.17 7.52
CA ASP A 1191 -41.12 113.56 7.27
C ASP A 1191 -41.45 113.53 5.77
N ILE A 1192 -42.45 112.73 5.41
CA ILE A 1192 -42.87 112.54 4.03
C ILE A 1192 -43.91 113.59 3.66
N ILE A 1193 -43.47 114.66 2.99
CA ILE A 1193 -44.30 115.80 2.57
C ILE A 1193 -44.56 115.85 1.05
N ASN A 1194 -43.82 115.08 0.26
CA ASN A 1194 -43.98 114.93 -1.20
C ASN A 1194 -43.28 113.65 -1.72
N SER A 1195 -43.42 113.38 -3.01
CA SER A 1195 -42.87 112.17 -3.66
C SER A 1195 -41.33 112.06 -3.66
N ALA A 1196 -40.59 113.17 -3.49
CA ALA A 1196 -39.14 113.11 -3.34
C ALA A 1196 -38.75 112.62 -1.94
N THR A 1197 -39.35 113.21 -0.89
CA THR A 1197 -39.17 112.76 0.51
C THR A 1197 -39.65 111.32 0.72
N ALA A 1198 -40.71 110.91 0.02
CA ALA A 1198 -41.24 109.56 0.08
C ALA A 1198 -40.22 108.51 -0.41
N PHE A 1199 -39.50 108.81 -1.50
CA PHE A 1199 -38.44 107.94 -2.03
C PHE A 1199 -37.15 107.97 -1.19
N SER A 1200 -36.80 109.10 -0.56
CA SER A 1200 -35.60 109.17 0.30
C SER A 1200 -35.80 108.60 1.71
N SER A 1201 -37.05 108.38 2.14
CA SER A 1201 -37.39 107.73 3.43
C SER A 1201 -36.87 106.29 3.52
N PHE A 1202 -36.87 105.72 4.74
CA PHE A 1202 -36.48 104.32 4.95
C PHE A 1202 -37.38 103.31 4.22
N LEU A 1203 -38.63 103.69 3.91
CA LEU A 1203 -39.60 102.87 3.16
C LEU A 1203 -39.43 102.94 1.64
N LYS A 1204 -38.73 103.97 1.12
CA LYS A 1204 -38.51 104.23 -0.31
C LYS A 1204 -39.77 104.07 -1.16
N ILE A 1205 -40.80 104.85 -0.86
CA ILE A 1205 -42.13 104.71 -1.49
C ILE A 1205 -42.08 105.26 -2.93
N PRO A 1206 -42.45 104.46 -3.95
CA PRO A 1206 -42.46 104.88 -5.35
C PRO A 1206 -43.81 105.45 -5.79
N VAL A 1207 -43.81 106.27 -6.85
CA VAL A 1207 -45.02 106.88 -7.43
C VAL A 1207 -45.77 105.92 -8.37
N ALA A 1208 -46.33 104.87 -7.79
CA ALA A 1208 -46.99 103.76 -8.48
C ALA A 1208 -48.28 104.12 -9.26
N GLY A 1209 -48.88 105.28 -8.97
CA GLY A 1209 -50.19 105.67 -9.49
C GLY A 1209 -51.35 104.92 -8.83
N LEU A 1210 -52.46 104.77 -9.58
CA LEU A 1210 -53.67 104.08 -9.14
C LEU A 1210 -54.38 103.36 -10.28
N ARG A 1211 -55.32 102.48 -9.95
CA ARG A 1211 -56.32 101.92 -10.88
C ARG A 1211 -57.68 102.58 -10.64
N PHE A 1212 -58.25 103.18 -11.67
CA PHE A 1212 -59.41 104.07 -11.54
C PHE A 1212 -60.73 103.28 -11.50
N ARG A 1213 -61.53 103.50 -10.44
CA ARG A 1213 -62.70 102.67 -10.12
C ARG A 1213 -63.76 102.52 -11.22
N SER A 1214 -63.97 103.52 -12.08
CA SER A 1214 -65.13 103.51 -13.00
C SER A 1214 -64.87 102.83 -14.34
N ASN A 1215 -63.61 102.57 -14.68
CA ASN A 1215 -63.20 102.03 -15.99
C ASN A 1215 -61.97 101.09 -15.91
N GLY A 1216 -61.34 100.94 -14.74
CA GLY A 1216 -60.18 100.07 -14.51
C GLY A 1216 -58.87 100.55 -15.12
N THR A 1217 -58.81 101.76 -15.69
CA THR A 1217 -57.58 102.29 -16.31
C THR A 1217 -56.57 102.71 -15.25
N LEU A 1218 -55.28 102.51 -15.52
CA LEU A 1218 -54.21 103.06 -14.69
C LEU A 1218 -54.12 104.59 -14.87
N PHE A 1219 -53.94 105.32 -13.77
CA PHE A 1219 -53.90 106.78 -13.72
C PHE A 1219 -52.77 107.27 -12.79
N SER A 1220 -52.20 108.44 -13.07
CA SER A 1220 -51.08 109.06 -12.32
C SER A 1220 -49.83 108.18 -12.11
N VAL A 1221 -49.63 107.14 -12.93
CA VAL A 1221 -48.44 106.27 -12.86
C VAL A 1221 -47.19 107.10 -13.16
N GLY A 1222 -46.21 107.06 -12.26
CA GLY A 1222 -45.00 107.86 -12.35
C GLY A 1222 -45.14 109.32 -11.88
N THR A 1223 -46.30 109.72 -11.32
CA THR A 1223 -46.52 111.10 -10.85
C THR A 1223 -47.03 111.21 -9.41
N SER A 1224 -47.82 110.24 -8.92
CA SER A 1224 -48.22 110.16 -7.50
C SER A 1224 -48.18 108.73 -6.96
N ALA A 1225 -48.10 108.60 -5.63
CA ALA A 1225 -48.30 107.34 -4.92
C ALA A 1225 -49.64 107.36 -4.17
N HIS A 1226 -50.25 106.18 -4.02
CA HIS A 1226 -51.38 105.94 -3.14
C HIS A 1226 -51.10 104.66 -2.36
N LEU A 1227 -51.12 104.74 -1.02
CA LEU A 1227 -51.00 103.58 -0.14
C LEU A 1227 -52.28 103.39 0.65
N TRP A 1228 -52.83 102.17 0.63
CA TRP A 1228 -53.98 101.83 1.45
C TRP A 1228 -53.63 101.78 2.94
N SER A 1229 -54.54 102.33 3.76
CA SER A 1229 -54.70 101.93 5.14
C SER A 1229 -55.86 100.94 5.27
N ARG A 1230 -55.83 100.02 6.24
CA ARG A 1230 -57.01 99.22 6.62
C ARG A 1230 -58.08 100.01 7.40
N SER A 1231 -57.80 101.26 7.78
CA SER A 1231 -58.77 102.14 8.44
C SER A 1231 -59.91 102.55 7.51
N ALA A 1232 -61.11 102.74 8.08
CA ALA A 1232 -62.32 103.14 7.35
C ALA A 1232 -62.86 104.48 7.86
N ASP A 1233 -63.53 105.22 6.98
CA ASP A 1233 -64.21 106.49 7.30
C ASP A 1233 -65.63 106.45 6.73
N GLY A 1234 -66.62 106.08 7.55
CA GLY A 1234 -68.01 105.95 7.12
C GLY A 1234 -68.16 105.00 5.93
N SER A 1235 -68.61 105.52 4.78
CA SER A 1235 -68.80 104.77 3.53
C SER A 1235 -67.59 104.75 2.58
N VAL A 1236 -66.45 105.28 3.01
CA VAL A 1236 -65.20 105.37 2.23
C VAL A 1236 -64.04 104.65 2.93
N ALA A 1237 -62.96 104.43 2.18
CA ALA A 1237 -61.69 103.90 2.69
C ALA A 1237 -60.80 105.04 3.20
N ARG A 1238 -59.58 104.71 3.62
CA ARG A 1238 -58.50 105.67 3.93
C ARG A 1238 -57.25 105.33 3.12
N ASP A 1239 -56.66 106.33 2.46
CA ASP A 1239 -55.38 106.20 1.76
C ASP A 1239 -54.42 107.34 2.13
N LEU A 1240 -53.12 107.08 2.00
CA LEU A 1240 -52.10 108.12 1.96
C LEU A 1240 -51.82 108.46 0.49
N TYR A 1241 -52.26 109.64 0.05
CA TYR A 1241 -51.89 110.23 -1.23
C TYR A 1241 -50.56 110.98 -1.12
N ILE A 1242 -49.65 110.76 -2.06
CA ILE A 1242 -48.38 111.47 -2.15
C ILE A 1242 -48.19 112.00 -3.58
N GLY A 1243 -48.30 113.31 -3.74
CA GLY A 1243 -48.03 114.03 -4.98
C GLY A 1243 -46.65 114.70 -4.99
N SER A 1244 -46.38 115.49 -6.03
CA SER A 1244 -45.12 116.24 -6.18
C SER A 1244 -44.97 117.42 -5.21
N GLY A 1245 -46.05 117.89 -4.58
CA GLY A 1245 -46.05 119.05 -3.68
C GLY A 1245 -46.77 118.87 -2.35
N ASN A 1246 -47.32 117.68 -2.08
CA ASN A 1246 -48.02 117.36 -0.83
C ASN A 1246 -48.09 115.85 -0.58
N ALA A 1247 -48.15 115.47 0.69
CA ALA A 1247 -48.58 114.15 1.15
C ALA A 1247 -49.72 114.35 2.15
N ILE A 1248 -50.86 113.70 1.93
CA ILE A 1248 -52.08 113.88 2.73
C ILE A 1248 -52.87 112.58 2.80
N PHE A 1249 -53.52 112.34 3.95
CA PHE A 1249 -54.48 111.25 4.08
C PHE A 1249 -55.84 111.63 3.50
N GLY A 1250 -56.36 110.81 2.58
CA GLY A 1250 -57.64 110.98 1.91
C GLY A 1250 -58.73 110.03 2.44
N SER A 1251 -59.97 110.30 2.04
CA SER A 1251 -61.12 109.39 2.28
C SER A 1251 -61.73 108.92 0.94
N PRO A 1252 -61.04 108.06 0.17
CA PRO A 1252 -61.38 107.66 -1.20
C PRO A 1252 -62.44 106.56 -1.29
N LEU A 1253 -63.03 106.42 -2.48
CA LEU A 1253 -64.02 105.40 -2.79
C LEU A 1253 -63.40 103.99 -2.89
N ARG A 1254 -63.99 103.01 -2.19
CA ARG A 1254 -63.44 101.66 -1.95
C ARG A 1254 -63.16 100.83 -3.22
N ALA A 1255 -63.80 101.16 -4.34
CA ALA A 1255 -63.60 100.49 -5.63
C ALA A 1255 -62.30 100.90 -6.37
N HIS A 1256 -61.52 101.87 -5.87
CA HIS A 1256 -60.19 102.17 -6.42
C HIS A 1256 -59.20 101.03 -6.18
N GLY A 1257 -58.14 100.96 -7.01
CA GLY A 1257 -56.98 100.09 -6.77
C GLY A 1257 -55.75 100.90 -6.38
N TYR A 1258 -55.22 100.68 -5.17
CA TYR A 1258 -54.00 101.33 -4.65
C TYR A 1258 -53.01 100.30 -4.11
N SER A 1259 -51.76 100.70 -3.91
CA SER A 1259 -50.69 99.83 -3.42
C SER A 1259 -50.77 99.62 -1.91
N VAL A 1260 -50.11 98.58 -1.42
CA VAL A 1260 -50.06 98.19 -0.01
C VAL A 1260 -48.60 98.07 0.43
N ARG A 1261 -48.33 98.51 1.67
CA ARG A 1261 -47.03 98.35 2.33
C ARG A 1261 -47.29 97.77 3.72
N CYS A 1262 -46.92 96.52 3.95
CA CYS A 1262 -47.26 95.81 5.19
C CYS A 1262 -46.33 96.18 6.36
N ILE A 1263 -46.91 96.23 7.55
CA ILE A 1263 -46.24 96.47 8.85
C ILE A 1263 -46.36 95.23 9.72
N LYS A 1264 -45.37 94.93 10.57
CA LYS A 1264 -45.45 93.84 11.54
C LYS A 1264 -46.37 94.24 12.70
N ASP A 1265 -47.29 93.35 13.05
CA ASP A 1265 -48.24 93.54 14.16
C ASP A 1265 -47.57 93.40 15.55
#